data_AF-A0A7W5DFE4-F1
#
_entry.id   AF-A0A7W5DFE4-F1
#
_cell.length_a   1.000
_cell.length_b   1.000
_cell.length_c   1.000
_cell.angle_alpha   90.00
_cell.angle_beta   90.00
_cell.angle_gamma   90.00
#
_symmetry.space_group_name_H-M   'P 1'
#
loop_
_entity.id
_entity.type
_entity.pdbx_description
1 polymer ?
#
loop_
_entity_poly.entity_id
_entity_poly.type
_entity_poly.pdbx_seq_one_letter_code
_entity_poly.pdbx_strand_id
1 'polypeptide(L)'
;MTTDTLYPAGPAAGGDQLTKATPAYRRHAWLATFALLAFVLAYLAFSGWLAWKAFVLLRAMALGSGDGLMLLGAGVGAGFLAVFMLKALVFVRRGELAGLTEITAAEQPKLFAFLYRLADEARAPRPAKVYLSLRVNAAVFYDLSLLNFILPSKKHLEIGLPLVNMLSVSEFKAVLAHEFGHFAQRSMAVGRWVYLAQQIAAHIVAKRDGLDRFLQGLSRTDVRIAWIGWLFSLLVWAIRSVTDSMFRLVVLADRALSREMEFQADRVSVSLAGSDALIDALYKLQAADAAWDRALEFANLRLPRGYAAPDLLDIQTGVLRKLRVIYDDPEYGVPPSAPAGGEAAHRVFRRDRVSISRMWATHPASHEREQNAKRVFLQAEMSDEPAWALFDQPLALRESLCAKLISHVEPPPALDTREEALAALDAEYDRRSYQRLYRGVYLARFVTRTCNDPAELFDVMNLTEAIAARAELYPSTLSAQLERLDALRHERASLMAVRDGVAKSEGPRLEHRGRVLRKSDVADAIGEVERDIAAAEQALDEHDRRCRSVYQTLAQAAGPAWAEGWMAQVRLLHYAEHVEADLADLRVLLANTFSMVTAKRKVNETEAKRVLADAGALFSAMAAIASQATQLQLGEQTQAALGGETWAEAVGEFNFGHPTRENLNDWLRVVDSWANPMARALGRLRRSALDCLLDIEARLDDAMRSGTTLGASPAGPVVPSHYATLIAGQERPRQMRLDAWSRFQTADGWWAGGARLLVAGGIVTGLMGLSNSSLGNATVLAYNGLDRNVKIQIGGQDVLLAPGAKRGFNLEADKAVEVRAYTTEGQEIESFSANPEFIGANYLYNVAGASPFVSWTAVYGGAVAAPERPLGAPRWSVQQADALLEPPPQSIRTKGGGGTRSVVSAPAPQSVAGILDMMSTDGDRRAMLAVHSEWESTKSATLLEWLMLAMRDLPPEQVRTILQKRVERSPLEVVSLRMQQDLAAMSQERPQVCAQQRELAQKNAGSGDLAYLVVRCMDDTQSKNQAFKKGAVAYPESAWFAYAAGHTWASEQAWTEARQALERAGNRAPYLANAVAVDLARLRRIEKGETAAIDDLVAKSDYLKMQQALQTGLNIPQGNPAQGYVDLIQGRLGKAFALATGAARSQTNLILLVGASNGANEQQVARALEIYDKSTAMELASNWSILGLGIRHGRSTDKALTQLAQVAPDDAAKLKAFVDELQGRKDLVRAEAALAGLTPEQRAQAYCAGLVVLGSKAPPSWRSFVKRAMFPAERPYFG
;
A
#
# COMPACT_ATOMS: atom_id res chain seq x y z
N MET A 1 -27.33 -58.80 12.40
CA MET A 1 -26.56 -58.39 13.59
C MET A 1 -26.90 -56.95 13.92
N THR A 2 -27.29 -56.68 15.16
CA THR A 2 -27.50 -55.32 15.67
C THR A 2 -26.15 -54.68 15.96
N THR A 3 -26.03 -53.34 15.90
CA THR A 3 -24.77 -52.62 16.16
C THR A 3 -24.20 -52.88 17.56
N ASP A 4 -25.03 -53.31 18.50
CA ASP A 4 -24.60 -53.67 19.86
C ASP A 4 -23.72 -54.93 19.91
N THR A 5 -23.81 -55.82 18.92
CA THR A 5 -22.94 -57.02 18.86
C THR A 5 -21.62 -56.75 18.15
N LEU A 6 -21.48 -55.64 17.42
CA LEU A 6 -20.32 -55.30 16.58
C LEU A 6 -19.50 -54.14 17.17
N TYR A 7 -19.78 -53.67 18.39
CA TYR A 7 -19.04 -52.59 19.02
C TYR A 7 -18.21 -53.14 20.19
N PRO A 8 -16.89 -53.41 20.01
CA PRO A 8 -16.04 -53.96 21.07
C PRO A 8 -16.01 -53.05 22.28
N ALA A 9 -16.09 -53.61 23.50
CA ALA A 9 -16.04 -52.82 24.71
C ALA A 9 -14.68 -52.15 24.91
N GLY A 10 -14.68 -50.89 25.36
CA GLY A 10 -13.45 -50.17 25.72
C GLY A 10 -12.86 -50.65 27.06
N PRO A 11 -11.66 -50.15 27.44
CA PRO A 11 -10.99 -50.51 28.70
C PRO A 11 -11.80 -50.14 29.96
N ALA A 12 -11.75 -50.97 31.01
CA ALA A 12 -12.40 -50.69 32.29
C ALA A 12 -11.79 -49.45 33.01
N ALA A 13 -12.64 -48.49 33.37
CA ALA A 13 -12.40 -47.26 34.17
C ALA A 13 -10.91 -46.85 34.41
N GLY A 14 -10.28 -46.29 33.38
CA GLY A 14 -8.97 -45.60 33.47
C GLY A 14 -8.75 -44.50 32.40
N GLY A 15 -9.62 -44.44 31.38
CA GLY A 15 -9.45 -43.57 30.20
C GLY A 15 -9.65 -42.07 30.43
N ASP A 16 -10.43 -41.66 31.43
CA ASP A 16 -10.78 -40.24 31.67
C ASP A 16 -9.58 -39.36 32.05
N GLN A 17 -8.47 -39.94 32.52
CA GLN A 17 -7.23 -39.21 32.77
C GLN A 17 -6.38 -39.02 31.50
N LEU A 18 -6.51 -39.92 30.51
CA LEU A 18 -5.79 -39.86 29.24
C LEU A 18 -6.36 -38.82 28.28
N THR A 19 -7.66 -38.53 28.38
CA THR A 19 -8.35 -37.52 27.55
C THR A 19 -8.04 -36.06 27.95
N LYS A 20 -7.39 -35.82 29.09
CA LYS A 20 -6.97 -34.47 29.52
C LYS A 20 -5.74 -33.98 28.73
N ALA A 21 -5.86 -32.78 28.15
CA ALA A 21 -4.78 -32.10 27.43
C ALA A 21 -3.55 -31.83 28.31
N THR A 22 -2.37 -32.18 27.80
CA THR A 22 -1.08 -32.00 28.50
C THR A 22 -0.69 -30.51 28.64
N PRO A 23 0.15 -30.15 29.62
CA PRO A 23 0.69 -28.79 29.73
C PRO A 23 1.50 -28.36 28.48
N ALA A 24 2.22 -29.30 27.86
CA ALA A 24 2.97 -29.06 26.63
C ALA A 24 2.03 -28.65 25.47
N TYR A 25 0.97 -29.44 25.25
CA TYR A 25 -0.08 -29.13 24.30
C TYR A 25 -0.69 -27.74 24.52
N ARG A 26 -1.05 -27.37 25.77
CA ARG A 26 -1.64 -26.05 26.08
C ARG A 26 -0.70 -24.89 25.72
N ARG A 27 0.58 -25.02 26.03
CA ARG A 27 1.60 -24.00 25.73
C ARG A 27 1.80 -23.83 24.22
N HIS A 28 1.92 -24.92 23.47
CA HIS A 28 2.07 -24.85 22.01
C HIS A 28 0.81 -24.30 21.33
N ALA A 29 -0.39 -24.63 21.84
CA ALA A 29 -1.64 -24.07 21.36
C ALA A 29 -1.72 -22.55 21.56
N TRP A 30 -1.31 -22.04 22.74
CA TRP A 30 -1.24 -20.60 23.00
C TRP A 30 -0.21 -19.88 22.13
N LEU A 31 0.97 -20.47 21.92
CA LEU A 31 2.00 -19.93 21.03
C LEU A 31 1.50 -19.81 19.59
N ALA A 32 0.87 -20.86 19.05
CA ALA A 32 0.31 -20.84 17.70
C ALA A 32 -0.84 -19.82 17.57
N THR A 33 -1.70 -19.72 18.60
CA THR A 33 -2.80 -18.73 18.63
C THR A 33 -2.27 -17.30 18.65
N PHE A 34 -1.29 -17.01 19.51
CA PHE A 34 -0.70 -15.68 19.60
C PHE A 34 0.05 -15.30 18.32
N ALA A 35 0.84 -16.22 17.76
CA ALA A 35 1.57 -15.99 16.51
C ALA A 35 0.62 -15.67 15.35
N LEU A 36 -0.48 -16.43 15.25
CA LEU A 36 -1.51 -16.20 14.25
C LEU A 36 -2.25 -14.87 14.47
N LEU A 37 -2.68 -14.57 15.71
CA LEU A 37 -3.36 -13.32 16.02
C LEU A 37 -2.48 -12.12 15.70
N ALA A 38 -1.20 -12.18 16.08
CA ALA A 38 -0.21 -11.14 15.77
C ALA A 38 -0.04 -10.97 14.26
N PHE A 39 0.00 -12.07 13.49
CA PHE A 39 0.03 -12.01 12.03
C PHE A 39 -1.21 -11.35 11.43
N VAL A 40 -2.41 -11.76 11.85
CA VAL A 40 -3.67 -11.19 11.33
C VAL A 40 -3.79 -9.70 11.67
N LEU A 41 -3.48 -9.32 12.90
CA LEU A 41 -3.50 -7.91 13.33
C LEU A 41 -2.48 -7.08 12.56
N ALA A 42 -1.23 -7.54 12.41
CA ALA A 42 -0.22 -6.84 11.64
C ALA A 42 -0.61 -6.70 10.16
N TYR A 43 -1.20 -7.75 9.57
CA TYR A 43 -1.67 -7.76 8.19
C TYR A 43 -2.81 -6.76 7.95
N LEU A 44 -3.84 -6.77 8.80
CA LEU A 44 -4.97 -5.84 8.72
C LEU A 44 -4.54 -4.41 9.03
N ALA A 45 -3.67 -4.19 10.02
CA ALA A 45 -3.12 -2.88 10.32
C ALA A 45 -2.33 -2.31 9.14
N PHE A 46 -1.47 -3.11 8.50
CA PHE A 46 -0.69 -2.66 7.35
C PHE A 46 -1.56 -2.40 6.11
N SER A 47 -2.56 -3.25 5.85
CA SER A 47 -3.52 -3.06 4.75
C SER A 47 -4.41 -1.84 4.97
N GLY A 48 -4.91 -1.65 6.19
CA GLY A 48 -5.69 -0.49 6.60
C GLY A 48 -4.87 0.80 6.53
N TRP A 49 -3.59 0.76 6.92
CA TRP A 49 -2.66 1.88 6.79
C TRP A 49 -2.44 2.28 5.32
N LEU A 50 -2.27 1.32 4.41
CA LEU A 50 -2.16 1.58 2.97
C LEU A 50 -3.44 2.20 2.39
N ALA A 51 -4.61 1.67 2.76
CA ALA A 51 -5.91 2.19 2.33
C ALA A 51 -6.15 3.61 2.85
N TRP A 52 -5.83 3.86 4.12
CA TRP A 52 -5.87 5.18 4.74
C TRP A 52 -4.95 6.17 4.02
N LYS A 53 -3.69 5.78 3.73
CA LYS A 53 -2.75 6.63 2.98
C LYS A 53 -3.25 6.93 1.56
N ALA A 54 -3.83 5.94 0.87
CA ALA A 54 -4.44 6.17 -0.44
C ALA A 54 -5.55 7.22 -0.38
N PHE A 55 -6.45 7.10 0.60
CA PHE A 55 -7.52 8.06 0.83
C PHE A 55 -6.99 9.47 1.12
N VAL A 56 -6.03 9.61 2.03
CA VAL A 56 -5.43 10.90 2.39
C VAL A 56 -4.74 11.57 1.19
N LEU A 57 -3.94 10.81 0.41
CA LEU A 57 -3.20 11.35 -0.73
C LEU A 57 -4.14 11.74 -1.90
N LEU A 58 -5.17 10.94 -2.19
CA LEU A 58 -6.16 11.26 -3.22
C LEU A 58 -7.02 12.46 -2.82
N ARG A 59 -7.38 12.58 -1.53
CA ARG A 59 -8.08 13.75 -0.99
C ARG A 59 -7.23 15.02 -1.07
N ALA A 60 -5.93 14.94 -0.73
CA ALA A 60 -5.00 16.06 -0.86
C ALA A 60 -4.87 16.53 -2.32
N MET A 61 -4.82 15.61 -3.28
CA MET A 61 -4.84 15.94 -4.70
C MET A 61 -6.14 16.64 -5.12
N ALA A 62 -7.30 16.12 -4.69
CA ALA A 62 -8.60 16.73 -5.02
C ALA A 62 -8.75 18.17 -4.48
N LEU A 63 -7.95 18.52 -3.47
CA LEU A 63 -7.90 19.85 -2.85
C LEU A 63 -6.78 20.74 -3.42
N GLY A 64 -6.13 20.35 -4.54
CA GLY A 64 -5.33 21.26 -5.38
C GLY A 64 -3.90 21.57 -4.91
N SER A 65 -3.28 20.70 -4.12
CA SER A 65 -1.84 20.78 -3.77
C SER A 65 -0.93 20.86 -5.01
N GLY A 66 0.13 21.68 -4.97
CA GLY A 66 1.02 21.99 -6.12
C GLY A 66 1.67 20.80 -6.84
N ASP A 67 1.80 19.64 -6.17
CA ASP A 67 2.34 18.39 -6.72
C ASP A 67 1.25 17.35 -7.02
N GLY A 68 0.10 17.78 -7.53
CA GLY A 68 -1.08 16.93 -7.76
C GLY A 68 -0.81 15.64 -8.56
N LEU A 69 0.14 15.66 -9.51
CA LEU A 69 0.55 14.46 -10.26
C LEU A 69 1.32 13.44 -9.42
N MET A 70 2.24 13.89 -8.56
CA MET A 70 2.97 12.99 -7.66
C MET A 70 2.05 12.42 -6.58
N LEU A 71 1.14 13.23 -6.05
CA LEU A 71 0.16 12.80 -5.05
C LEU A 71 -0.88 11.84 -5.63
N LEU A 72 -1.33 12.06 -6.87
CA LEU A 72 -2.14 11.09 -7.61
C LEU A 72 -1.36 9.78 -7.80
N GLY A 73 -0.11 9.85 -8.26
CA GLY A 73 0.74 8.67 -8.45
C GLY A 73 0.96 7.87 -7.15
N ALA A 74 1.26 8.55 -6.05
CA ALA A 74 1.46 7.94 -4.75
C ALA A 74 0.14 7.41 -4.14
N GLY A 75 -0.96 8.14 -4.29
CA GLY A 75 -2.30 7.74 -3.81
C GLY A 75 -2.86 6.54 -4.57
N VAL A 76 -2.80 6.56 -5.90
CA VAL A 76 -3.13 5.40 -6.75
C VAL A 76 -2.20 4.25 -6.44
N GLY A 77 -0.91 4.51 -6.20
CA GLY A 77 0.06 3.51 -5.80
C GLY A 77 -0.27 2.82 -4.47
N ALA A 78 -0.54 3.59 -3.43
CA ALA A 78 -0.97 3.08 -2.14
C ALA A 78 -2.30 2.32 -2.24
N GLY A 79 -3.24 2.84 -3.04
CA GLY A 79 -4.53 2.19 -3.32
C GLY A 79 -4.36 0.85 -4.04
N PHE A 80 -3.48 0.79 -5.04
CA PHE A 80 -3.13 -0.44 -5.74
C PHE A 80 -2.55 -1.48 -4.77
N LEU A 81 -1.62 -1.09 -3.88
CA LEU A 81 -1.04 -1.99 -2.87
C LEU A 81 -2.08 -2.43 -1.83
N ALA A 82 -2.99 -1.54 -1.42
CA ALA A 82 -4.09 -1.87 -0.52
C ALA A 82 -5.06 -2.89 -1.15
N VAL A 83 -5.48 -2.66 -2.40
CA VAL A 83 -6.31 -3.61 -3.16
C VAL A 83 -5.57 -4.95 -3.35
N PHE A 84 -4.27 -4.91 -3.64
CA PHE A 84 -3.44 -6.11 -3.78
C PHE A 84 -3.41 -6.95 -2.49
N MET A 85 -3.40 -6.32 -1.32
CA MET A 85 -3.50 -7.00 -0.03
C MET A 85 -4.93 -7.49 0.21
N LEU A 86 -5.91 -6.59 0.18
CA LEU A 86 -7.30 -6.88 0.56
C LEU A 86 -7.99 -7.90 -0.36
N LYS A 87 -7.63 -7.99 -1.65
CA LYS A 87 -8.23 -8.98 -2.58
C LYS A 87 -8.06 -10.42 -2.08
N ALA A 88 -6.98 -10.73 -1.37
CA ALA A 88 -6.71 -12.10 -0.92
C ALA A 88 -7.72 -12.57 0.13
N LEU A 89 -8.38 -11.63 0.82
CA LEU A 89 -9.45 -11.90 1.76
C LEU A 89 -10.79 -12.16 1.07
N VAL A 90 -10.93 -11.97 -0.25
CA VAL A 90 -12.20 -12.12 -0.98
C VAL A 90 -12.20 -13.33 -1.91
N PHE A 91 -11.04 -13.73 -2.44
CA PHE A 91 -10.91 -14.80 -3.47
C PHE A 91 -10.45 -16.17 -2.93
N VAL A 92 -10.82 -16.54 -1.70
CA VAL A 92 -10.53 -17.89 -1.18
C VAL A 92 -11.39 -18.91 -1.93
N ARG A 93 -10.78 -19.71 -2.81
CA ARG A 93 -11.47 -20.83 -3.48
C ARG A 93 -11.84 -21.89 -2.46
N ARG A 94 -13.07 -22.40 -2.55
CA ARG A 94 -13.47 -23.66 -1.92
C ARG A 94 -12.57 -24.76 -2.49
N GLY A 95 -11.93 -25.55 -1.63
CA GLY A 95 -11.17 -26.72 -2.08
C GLY A 95 -12.10 -27.65 -2.83
N GLU A 96 -11.74 -28.03 -4.05
CA GLU A 96 -12.48 -29.05 -4.79
C GLU A 96 -12.28 -30.40 -4.08
N LEU A 97 -13.38 -31.02 -3.63
CA LEU A 97 -13.44 -32.35 -3.03
C LEU A 97 -13.31 -33.45 -4.11
N ALA A 98 -12.39 -33.26 -5.05
CA ALA A 98 -12.21 -34.17 -6.19
C ALA A 98 -11.79 -35.57 -5.70
N GLY A 99 -12.57 -36.59 -6.04
CA GLY A 99 -12.30 -38.00 -5.70
C GLY A 99 -12.85 -38.48 -4.35
N LEU A 100 -13.70 -37.69 -3.66
CA LEU A 100 -14.39 -38.10 -2.43
C LEU A 100 -15.88 -38.37 -2.71
N THR A 101 -16.41 -39.49 -2.20
CA THR A 101 -17.85 -39.84 -2.31
C THR A 101 -18.55 -39.64 -0.97
N GLU A 102 -19.50 -38.70 -0.88
CA GLU A 102 -20.32 -38.50 0.33
C GLU A 102 -21.27 -39.71 0.53
N ILE A 103 -21.42 -40.15 1.77
CA ILE A 103 -22.42 -41.15 2.21
C ILE A 103 -23.29 -40.60 3.33
N THR A 104 -24.50 -41.14 3.48
CA THR A 104 -25.50 -40.69 4.46
C THR A 104 -25.91 -41.79 5.44
N ALA A 105 -26.50 -41.40 6.57
CA ALA A 105 -27.01 -42.33 7.58
C ALA A 105 -28.16 -43.21 7.08
N ALA A 106 -28.86 -42.80 6.01
CA ALA A 106 -29.89 -43.60 5.36
C ALA A 106 -29.29 -44.72 4.48
N GLU A 107 -28.13 -44.46 3.86
CA GLU A 107 -27.43 -45.42 3.00
C GLU A 107 -26.63 -46.44 3.81
N GLN A 108 -26.01 -46.01 4.92
CA GLN A 108 -25.09 -46.82 5.73
C GLN A 108 -25.43 -46.75 7.24
N PRO A 109 -26.63 -47.20 7.67
CA PRO A 109 -27.11 -47.01 9.05
C PRO A 109 -26.22 -47.64 10.11
N LYS A 110 -25.64 -48.83 9.86
CA LYS A 110 -24.75 -49.50 10.83
C LYS A 110 -23.47 -48.71 11.11
N LEU A 111 -22.82 -48.23 10.04
CA LEU A 111 -21.61 -47.41 10.14
C LEU A 111 -21.88 -46.12 10.89
N PHE A 112 -22.97 -45.41 10.57
CA PHE A 112 -23.31 -44.16 11.24
C PHE A 112 -23.66 -44.36 12.72
N ALA A 113 -24.36 -45.44 13.07
CA ALA A 113 -24.60 -45.78 14.47
C ALA A 113 -23.29 -46.07 15.23
N PHE A 114 -22.36 -46.79 14.62
CA PHE A 114 -21.02 -47.02 15.17
C PHE A 114 -20.24 -45.70 15.36
N LEU A 115 -20.21 -44.84 14.34
CA LEU A 115 -19.55 -43.54 14.38
C LEU A 115 -20.16 -42.60 15.43
N TYR A 116 -21.48 -42.58 15.56
CA TYR A 116 -22.17 -41.74 16.55
C TYR A 116 -21.90 -42.22 17.97
N ARG A 117 -21.95 -43.54 18.21
CA ARG A 117 -21.58 -44.10 19.51
C ARG A 117 -20.13 -43.78 19.86
N LEU A 118 -19.20 -43.98 18.92
CA LEU A 118 -17.79 -43.66 19.13
C LEU A 118 -17.56 -42.16 19.37
N ALA A 119 -18.26 -41.28 18.66
CA ALA A 119 -18.21 -39.83 18.89
C ALA A 119 -18.72 -39.46 20.28
N ASP A 120 -19.83 -40.08 20.71
CA ASP A 120 -20.43 -39.84 22.03
C ASP A 120 -19.49 -40.32 23.16
N GLU A 121 -18.88 -41.51 23.02
CA GLU A 121 -17.87 -42.04 23.95
C GLU A 121 -16.58 -41.18 23.98
N ALA A 122 -16.13 -40.69 22.82
CA ALA A 122 -14.99 -39.77 22.70
C ALA A 122 -15.27 -38.35 23.22
N ARG A 123 -16.52 -38.05 23.62
CA ARG A 123 -17.01 -36.69 23.93
C ARG A 123 -16.72 -35.71 22.80
N ALA A 124 -16.85 -36.19 21.57
CA ALA A 124 -16.52 -35.50 20.34
C ALA A 124 -17.81 -35.12 19.57
N PRO A 125 -17.82 -34.01 18.82
CA PRO A 125 -18.96 -33.71 17.96
C PRO A 125 -19.09 -34.77 16.87
N ARG A 126 -20.33 -35.18 16.57
CA ARG A 126 -20.64 -36.11 15.47
C ARG A 126 -20.21 -35.53 14.11
N PRO A 127 -19.77 -36.37 13.15
CA PRO A 127 -19.35 -35.90 11.83
C PRO A 127 -20.55 -35.32 11.07
N ALA A 128 -20.37 -34.14 10.47
CA ALA A 128 -21.42 -33.47 9.71
C ALA A 128 -21.70 -34.15 8.36
N LYS A 129 -20.65 -34.68 7.73
CA LYS A 129 -20.71 -35.53 6.53
C LYS A 129 -19.59 -36.56 6.61
N VAL A 130 -19.83 -37.73 6.04
CA VAL A 130 -18.84 -38.81 5.94
C VAL A 130 -18.56 -39.05 4.45
N TYR A 131 -17.29 -39.12 4.09
CA TYR A 131 -16.82 -39.30 2.73
C TYR A 131 -16.00 -40.58 2.63
N LEU A 132 -16.12 -41.27 1.50
CA LEU A 132 -15.35 -42.45 1.16
C LEU A 132 -14.29 -42.10 0.10
N SER A 133 -13.12 -42.72 0.21
CA SER A 133 -12.02 -42.56 -0.75
C SER A 133 -11.33 -43.89 -1.06
N LEU A 134 -10.57 -43.93 -2.17
CA LEU A 134 -9.73 -45.06 -2.58
C LEU A 134 -8.27 -44.85 -2.16
N ARG A 135 -8.07 -44.47 -0.89
CA ARG A 135 -6.75 -44.26 -0.28
C ARG A 135 -6.63 -45.14 0.96
N VAL A 136 -5.44 -45.62 1.30
CA VAL A 136 -5.18 -46.24 2.61
C VAL A 136 -5.07 -45.10 3.63
N ASN A 137 -6.20 -44.51 4.02
CA ASN A 137 -6.25 -43.31 4.86
C ASN A 137 -7.57 -43.21 5.63
N ALA A 138 -7.57 -42.53 6.77
CA ALA A 138 -8.75 -41.97 7.40
C ALA A 138 -8.36 -40.59 7.94
N ALA A 139 -9.21 -39.57 7.75
CA ALA A 139 -8.83 -38.21 8.10
C ALA A 139 -10.03 -37.34 8.44
N VAL A 140 -9.84 -36.43 9.40
CA VAL A 140 -10.81 -35.35 9.68
C VAL A 140 -10.49 -34.09 8.88
N PHE A 141 -11.48 -33.56 8.16
CA PHE A 141 -11.35 -32.28 7.46
C PHE A 141 -12.58 -31.38 7.67
N TYR A 142 -12.55 -30.15 7.17
CA TYR A 142 -13.61 -29.16 7.38
C TYR A 142 -13.85 -28.32 6.14
N ASP A 143 -15.08 -27.82 5.99
CA ASP A 143 -15.38 -26.80 4.98
C ASP A 143 -14.59 -25.52 5.27
N LEU A 144 -13.89 -25.03 4.25
CA LEU A 144 -13.06 -23.83 4.34
C LEU A 144 -13.88 -22.63 3.91
N SER A 145 -14.13 -21.72 4.84
CA SER A 145 -14.81 -20.45 4.59
C SER A 145 -14.30 -19.38 5.55
N LEU A 146 -14.24 -18.13 5.11
CA LEU A 146 -13.88 -16.97 5.94
C LEU A 146 -14.90 -16.72 7.06
N LEU A 147 -16.17 -17.12 6.85
CA LEU A 147 -17.20 -17.09 7.88
C LEU A 147 -16.86 -17.99 9.08
N ASN A 148 -16.02 -19.02 8.87
CA ASN A 148 -15.59 -19.94 9.91
C ASN A 148 -14.54 -19.34 10.87
N PHE A 149 -14.12 -18.08 10.68
CA PHE A 149 -13.38 -17.32 11.69
C PHE A 149 -14.28 -16.91 12.87
N ILE A 150 -15.58 -16.71 12.61
CA ILE A 150 -16.56 -16.20 13.58
C ILE A 150 -17.57 -17.30 13.95
N LEU A 151 -17.86 -18.24 13.03
CA LEU A 151 -18.80 -19.35 13.22
C LEU A 151 -18.09 -20.71 13.32
N PRO A 152 -18.61 -21.69 14.09
CA PRO A 152 -18.04 -23.03 14.16
C PRO A 152 -18.17 -23.75 12.80
N SER A 153 -17.05 -24.22 12.24
CA SER A 153 -17.06 -25.02 11.01
C SER A 153 -17.57 -26.44 11.27
N LYS A 154 -18.35 -26.98 10.33
CA LYS A 154 -18.75 -28.39 10.32
C LYS A 154 -17.51 -29.26 10.03
N LYS A 155 -17.30 -30.31 10.84
CA LYS A 155 -16.21 -31.29 10.66
C LYS A 155 -16.74 -32.49 9.87
N HIS A 156 -15.99 -32.91 8.87
CA HIS A 156 -16.28 -34.05 8.01
C HIS A 156 -15.23 -35.14 8.23
N LEU A 157 -15.61 -36.39 7.97
CA LEU A 157 -14.75 -37.57 8.13
C LEU A 157 -14.51 -38.22 6.77
N GLU A 158 -13.26 -38.44 6.39
CA GLU A 158 -12.86 -39.29 5.27
C GLU A 158 -12.54 -40.70 5.78
N ILE A 159 -13.07 -41.71 5.12
CA ILE A 159 -12.78 -43.12 5.36
C ILE A 159 -12.31 -43.75 4.05
N GLY A 160 -11.05 -44.16 4.01
CA GLY A 160 -10.47 -44.87 2.88
C GLY A 160 -10.88 -46.33 2.87
N LEU A 161 -11.49 -46.80 1.78
CA LEU A 161 -11.91 -48.21 1.69
C LEU A 161 -10.74 -49.21 1.67
N PRO A 162 -9.58 -48.93 1.03
CA PRO A 162 -8.40 -49.80 1.13
C PRO A 162 -7.86 -49.99 2.55
N LEU A 163 -8.15 -49.04 3.46
CA LEU A 163 -7.85 -49.18 4.90
C LEU A 163 -8.85 -50.13 5.57
N VAL A 164 -10.15 -49.89 5.38
CA VAL A 164 -11.24 -50.74 5.91
C VAL A 164 -11.03 -52.20 5.53
N ASN A 165 -10.54 -52.45 4.31
CA ASN A 165 -10.34 -53.79 3.80
C ASN A 165 -9.27 -54.61 4.53
N MET A 166 -8.36 -53.97 5.26
CA MET A 166 -7.24 -54.64 5.94
C MET A 166 -7.40 -54.71 7.46
N LEU A 167 -8.40 -54.04 8.03
CA LEU A 167 -8.57 -53.91 9.48
C LEU A 167 -9.75 -54.74 9.99
N SER A 168 -9.59 -55.26 11.21
CA SER A 168 -10.70 -55.74 12.03
C SER A 168 -11.53 -54.56 12.57
N VAL A 169 -12.71 -54.85 13.11
CA VAL A 169 -13.58 -53.86 13.75
C VAL A 169 -12.87 -53.13 14.89
N SER A 170 -12.02 -53.81 15.66
CA SER A 170 -11.32 -53.23 16.82
C SER A 170 -10.20 -52.28 16.40
N GLU A 171 -9.41 -52.70 15.41
CA GLU A 171 -8.37 -51.86 14.80
C GLU A 171 -8.99 -50.64 14.10
N PHE A 172 -10.10 -50.85 13.39
CA PHE A 172 -10.84 -49.75 12.76
C PHE A 172 -11.45 -48.81 13.81
N LYS A 173 -11.96 -49.33 14.94
CA LYS A 173 -12.36 -48.52 16.10
C LYS A 173 -11.20 -47.69 16.60
N ALA A 174 -9.99 -48.25 16.72
CA ALA A 174 -8.81 -47.53 17.19
C ALA A 174 -8.39 -46.39 16.25
N VAL A 175 -8.37 -46.65 14.93
CA VAL A 175 -8.09 -45.62 13.91
C VAL A 175 -9.16 -44.52 13.98
N LEU A 176 -10.44 -44.87 13.96
CA LEU A 176 -11.51 -43.87 14.05
C LEU A 176 -11.48 -43.11 15.38
N ALA A 177 -11.15 -43.78 16.49
CA ALA A 177 -11.04 -43.14 17.80
C ALA A 177 -9.89 -42.13 17.85
N HIS A 178 -8.80 -42.40 17.13
CA HIS A 178 -7.72 -41.43 16.91
C HIS A 178 -8.25 -40.21 16.14
N GLU A 179 -8.96 -40.42 15.02
CA GLU A 179 -9.61 -39.34 14.26
C GLU A 179 -10.60 -38.54 15.12
N PHE A 180 -11.41 -39.22 15.95
CA PHE A 180 -12.32 -38.57 16.91
C PHE A 180 -11.58 -37.85 18.04
N GLY A 181 -10.35 -38.26 18.36
CA GLY A 181 -9.42 -37.47 19.17
C GLY A 181 -9.20 -36.08 18.59
N HIS A 182 -9.02 -35.96 17.27
CA HIS A 182 -9.02 -34.65 16.60
C HIS A 182 -10.40 -33.98 16.64
N PHE A 183 -11.52 -34.71 16.60
CA PHE A 183 -12.84 -34.11 16.79
C PHE A 183 -13.01 -33.45 18.18
N ALA A 184 -12.55 -34.07 19.26
CA ALA A 184 -12.71 -33.59 20.64
C ALA A 184 -11.75 -32.43 21.01
N GLN A 185 -10.61 -32.32 20.35
CA GLN A 185 -9.61 -31.30 20.63
C GLN A 185 -10.11 -29.88 20.27
N ARG A 186 -10.33 -29.03 21.29
CA ARG A 186 -10.68 -27.61 21.10
C ARG A 186 -9.57 -26.81 20.41
N SER A 187 -8.30 -27.21 20.53
CA SER A 187 -7.16 -26.57 19.83
C SER A 187 -7.18 -26.76 18.32
N MET A 188 -8.02 -27.66 17.78
CA MET A 188 -8.22 -27.74 16.33
C MET A 188 -8.72 -26.42 15.74
N ALA A 189 -9.35 -25.55 16.54
CA ALA A 189 -9.64 -24.18 16.12
C ALA A 189 -8.39 -23.40 15.68
N VAL A 190 -7.27 -23.61 16.36
CA VAL A 190 -5.98 -22.97 16.07
C VAL A 190 -5.41 -23.52 14.77
N GLY A 191 -5.35 -24.84 14.60
CA GLY A 191 -4.91 -25.49 13.35
C GLY A 191 -5.77 -25.09 12.14
N ARG A 192 -7.10 -24.95 12.33
CA ARG A 192 -8.01 -24.42 11.30
C ARG A 192 -7.65 -23.01 10.86
N TRP A 193 -7.42 -22.12 11.83
CA TRP A 193 -7.09 -20.74 11.53
C TRP A 193 -5.70 -20.62 10.90
N VAL A 194 -4.74 -21.46 11.31
CA VAL A 194 -3.43 -21.53 10.64
C VAL A 194 -3.58 -22.00 9.20
N TYR A 195 -4.39 -23.02 8.94
CA TYR A 195 -4.61 -23.51 7.58
C TYR A 195 -5.35 -22.50 6.70
N LEU A 196 -6.35 -21.79 7.24
CA LEU A 196 -7.00 -20.69 6.53
C LEU A 196 -6.01 -19.54 6.26
N ALA A 197 -5.17 -19.20 7.23
CA ALA A 197 -4.08 -18.26 7.04
C ALA A 197 -3.04 -18.77 6.02
N GLN A 198 -2.83 -20.09 5.92
CA GLN A 198 -1.99 -20.73 4.89
C GLN A 198 -2.59 -20.57 3.51
N GLN A 199 -3.90 -20.75 3.35
CA GLN A 199 -4.56 -20.53 2.06
C GLN A 199 -4.57 -19.06 1.65
N ILE A 200 -4.77 -18.15 2.60
CA ILE A 200 -4.69 -16.69 2.37
C ILE A 200 -3.26 -16.30 2.00
N ALA A 201 -2.26 -16.74 2.77
CA ALA A 201 -0.84 -16.52 2.48
C ALA A 201 -0.43 -17.14 1.14
N ALA A 202 -0.90 -18.35 0.83
CA ALA A 202 -0.68 -18.98 -0.47
C ALA A 202 -1.35 -18.21 -1.60
N HIS A 203 -2.56 -17.64 -1.44
CA HIS A 203 -3.13 -16.79 -2.48
C HIS A 203 -2.36 -15.48 -2.66
N ILE A 204 -1.85 -14.87 -1.58
CA ILE A 204 -1.04 -13.64 -1.62
C ILE A 204 0.32 -13.88 -2.28
N VAL A 205 1.00 -14.96 -1.88
CA VAL A 205 2.40 -15.28 -2.24
C VAL A 205 2.49 -16.15 -3.48
N ALA A 206 1.53 -17.07 -3.68
CA ALA A 206 1.62 -18.12 -4.68
C ALA A 206 1.01 -17.77 -6.04
N LYS A 207 -0.16 -17.13 -6.06
CA LYS A 207 -0.93 -16.94 -7.29
C LYS A 207 -0.53 -15.63 -7.98
N ARG A 208 -0.11 -15.74 -9.25
CA ARG A 208 0.06 -14.58 -10.13
C ARG A 208 -1.29 -14.25 -10.73
N ASP A 209 -1.78 -13.06 -10.39
CA ASP A 209 -3.13 -12.65 -10.74
C ASP A 209 -3.12 -11.62 -11.88
N GLY A 210 -4.30 -11.14 -12.30
CA GLY A 210 -4.41 -10.10 -13.32
C GLY A 210 -3.56 -8.85 -13.03
N LEU A 211 -3.38 -8.49 -11.75
CA LEU A 211 -2.52 -7.37 -11.33
C LEU A 211 -1.02 -7.64 -11.60
N ASP A 212 -0.54 -8.87 -11.45
CA ASP A 212 0.85 -9.22 -11.78
C ASP A 212 1.09 -9.20 -13.30
N ARG A 213 0.09 -9.61 -14.09
CA ARG A 213 0.12 -9.50 -15.55
C ARG A 213 0.12 -8.04 -16.01
N PHE A 214 -0.68 -7.19 -15.36
CA PHE A 214 -0.69 -5.76 -15.59
C PHE A 214 0.68 -5.12 -15.30
N LEU A 215 1.29 -5.42 -14.15
CA LEU A 215 2.64 -4.94 -13.82
C LEU A 215 3.70 -5.43 -14.81
N GLN A 216 3.60 -6.67 -15.30
CA GLN A 216 4.51 -7.17 -16.35
C GLN A 216 4.31 -6.47 -17.69
N GLY A 217 3.07 -6.18 -18.08
CA GLY A 217 2.77 -5.38 -19.27
C GLY A 217 3.35 -3.97 -19.16
N LEU A 218 3.15 -3.31 -18.02
CA LEU A 218 3.68 -1.98 -17.74
C LEU A 218 5.22 -1.97 -17.65
N SER A 219 5.83 -3.05 -17.18
CA SER A 219 7.29 -3.19 -17.11
C SER A 219 7.95 -3.42 -18.47
N ARG A 220 7.17 -3.69 -19.53
CA ARG A 220 7.64 -3.96 -20.91
C ARG A 220 7.34 -2.82 -21.88
N THR A 221 6.58 -1.80 -21.47
CA THR A 221 6.40 -0.56 -22.23
C THR A 221 7.69 0.28 -22.26
N ASP A 222 7.66 1.42 -22.96
CA ASP A 222 8.77 2.38 -23.04
C ASP A 222 9.40 2.67 -21.66
N VAL A 223 10.73 2.84 -21.63
CA VAL A 223 11.54 3.02 -20.41
C VAL A 223 11.04 4.17 -19.53
N ARG A 224 10.39 5.18 -20.14
CA ARG A 224 9.79 6.33 -19.43
C ARG A 224 8.67 5.94 -18.46
N ILE A 225 8.03 4.80 -18.68
CA ILE A 225 6.91 4.27 -17.87
C ILE A 225 7.33 2.96 -17.17
N ALA A 226 8.22 2.17 -17.79
CA ALA A 226 8.64 0.87 -17.27
C ALA A 226 9.21 0.90 -15.84
N TRP A 227 9.90 1.99 -15.46
CA TRP A 227 10.46 2.14 -14.11
C TRP A 227 9.37 2.14 -13.03
N ILE A 228 8.15 2.62 -13.33
CA ILE A 228 7.00 2.56 -12.43
C ILE A 228 6.61 1.10 -12.21
N GLY A 229 6.52 0.32 -13.30
CA GLY A 229 6.28 -1.11 -13.25
C GLY A 229 7.34 -1.88 -12.44
N TRP A 230 8.61 -1.53 -12.59
CA TRP A 230 9.71 -2.12 -11.82
C TRP A 230 9.63 -1.77 -10.33
N LEU A 231 9.33 -0.52 -9.99
CA LEU A 231 9.16 -0.07 -8.62
C LEU A 231 8.00 -0.82 -7.92
N PHE A 232 6.81 -0.86 -8.54
CA PHE A 232 5.68 -1.60 -7.96
C PHE A 232 5.94 -3.11 -7.89
N SER A 233 6.65 -3.67 -8.87
CA SER A 233 7.07 -5.07 -8.81
C SER A 233 8.00 -5.35 -7.62
N LEU A 234 8.91 -4.43 -7.31
CA LEU A 234 9.78 -4.50 -6.14
C LEU A 234 9.00 -4.37 -4.83
N LEU A 235 8.05 -3.43 -4.75
CA LEU A 235 7.21 -3.23 -3.57
C LEU A 235 6.31 -4.45 -3.31
N VAL A 236 5.65 -4.98 -4.34
CA VAL A 236 4.85 -6.20 -4.24
C VAL A 236 5.72 -7.40 -3.83
N TRP A 237 6.95 -7.51 -4.37
CA TRP A 237 7.90 -8.53 -3.95
C TRP A 237 8.29 -8.38 -2.47
N ALA A 238 8.55 -7.16 -2.00
CA ALA A 238 8.90 -6.89 -0.61
C ALA A 238 7.73 -7.25 0.34
N ILE A 239 6.51 -6.81 0.02
CA ILE A 239 5.31 -7.12 0.82
C ILE A 239 5.07 -8.64 0.88
N ARG A 240 5.14 -9.34 -0.26
CA ARG A 240 5.04 -10.82 -0.31
C ARG A 240 6.13 -11.47 0.54
N SER A 241 7.35 -10.95 0.49
CA SER A 241 8.49 -11.50 1.22
C SER A 241 8.36 -11.33 2.73
N VAL A 242 7.94 -10.17 3.22
CA VAL A 242 7.66 -9.92 4.64
C VAL A 242 6.49 -10.81 5.11
N THR A 243 5.39 -10.82 4.35
CA THR A 243 4.19 -11.61 4.69
C THR A 243 4.50 -13.10 4.76
N ASP A 244 5.22 -13.66 3.77
CA ASP A 244 5.64 -15.07 3.76
C ASP A 244 6.58 -15.40 4.95
N SER A 245 7.48 -14.48 5.31
CA SER A 245 8.40 -14.69 6.43
C SER A 245 7.68 -14.68 7.78
N MET A 246 6.76 -13.73 8.00
CA MET A 246 5.92 -13.71 9.21
C MET A 246 5.04 -14.95 9.27
N PHE A 247 4.47 -15.37 8.13
CA PHE A 247 3.63 -16.56 8.07
C PHE A 247 4.41 -17.84 8.40
N ARG A 248 5.68 -17.95 8.02
CA ARG A 248 6.53 -19.10 8.41
C ARG A 248 6.71 -19.22 9.92
N LEU A 249 6.67 -18.13 10.69
CA LEU A 249 6.69 -18.20 12.15
C LEU A 249 5.40 -18.83 12.68
N VAL A 250 4.25 -18.52 12.06
CA VAL A 250 2.96 -19.15 12.36
C VAL A 250 3.01 -20.65 12.05
N VAL A 251 3.50 -21.02 10.85
CA VAL A 251 3.67 -22.44 10.45
C VAL A 251 4.63 -23.18 11.39
N LEU A 252 5.69 -22.52 11.86
CA LEU A 252 6.63 -23.13 12.81
C LEU A 252 5.95 -23.42 14.16
N ALA A 253 5.14 -22.49 14.66
CA ALA A 253 4.38 -22.67 15.89
C ALA A 253 3.30 -23.76 15.75
N ASP A 254 2.65 -23.83 14.59
CA ASP A 254 1.64 -24.83 14.26
C ASP A 254 2.20 -26.24 14.14
N ARG A 255 3.39 -26.41 13.54
CA ARG A 255 4.06 -27.73 13.44
C ARG A 255 4.33 -28.35 14.81
N ALA A 256 4.74 -27.54 15.80
CA ALA A 256 4.96 -28.02 17.17
C ALA A 256 3.64 -28.42 17.85
N LEU A 257 2.55 -27.70 17.55
CA LEU A 257 1.22 -28.02 18.02
C LEU A 257 0.69 -29.32 17.37
N SER A 258 0.84 -29.50 16.06
CA SER A 258 0.38 -30.68 15.32
C SER A 258 0.95 -31.97 15.90
N ARG A 259 2.24 -32.00 16.26
CA ARG A 259 2.86 -33.17 16.90
C ARG A 259 2.20 -33.55 18.24
N GLU A 260 1.92 -32.57 19.09
CA GLU A 260 1.23 -32.79 20.37
C GLU A 260 -0.25 -33.16 20.17
N MET A 261 -0.88 -32.68 19.09
CA MET A 261 -2.24 -33.09 18.71
C MET A 261 -2.30 -34.59 18.38
N GLU A 262 -1.27 -35.13 17.71
CA GLU A 262 -1.18 -36.57 17.39
C GLU A 262 -1.04 -37.44 18.63
N PHE A 263 -0.14 -37.11 19.55
CA PHE A 263 0.00 -37.87 20.79
C PHE A 263 -1.27 -37.80 21.66
N GLN A 264 -1.97 -36.67 21.63
CA GLN A 264 -3.24 -36.54 22.34
C GLN A 264 -4.36 -37.34 21.65
N ALA A 265 -4.37 -37.45 20.33
CA ALA A 265 -5.30 -38.29 19.58
C ALA A 265 -5.04 -39.78 19.84
N ASP A 266 -3.78 -40.22 19.89
CA ASP A 266 -3.39 -41.57 20.30
C ASP A 266 -3.91 -41.90 21.71
N ARG A 267 -3.79 -40.97 22.66
CA ARG A 267 -4.32 -41.17 24.02
C ARG A 267 -5.84 -41.32 24.04
N VAL A 268 -6.57 -40.62 23.17
CA VAL A 268 -8.02 -40.81 23.00
C VAL A 268 -8.31 -42.20 22.41
N SER A 269 -7.58 -42.60 21.37
CA SER A 269 -7.69 -43.94 20.79
C SER A 269 -7.48 -45.04 21.83
N VAL A 270 -6.39 -44.97 22.59
CA VAL A 270 -6.08 -45.92 23.67
C VAL A 270 -7.16 -45.94 24.75
N SER A 271 -7.75 -44.78 25.07
CA SER A 271 -8.82 -44.71 26.07
C SER A 271 -10.13 -45.38 25.65
N LEU A 272 -10.36 -45.57 24.33
CA LEU A 272 -11.61 -46.10 23.78
C LEU A 272 -11.48 -47.51 23.19
N ALA A 273 -10.31 -47.85 22.65
CA ALA A 273 -10.04 -49.09 21.93
C ALA A 273 -8.88 -49.92 22.52
N GLY A 274 -8.20 -49.42 23.56
CA GLY A 274 -7.04 -50.09 24.16
C GLY A 274 -5.71 -49.80 23.43
N SER A 275 -4.61 -50.19 24.05
CA SER A 275 -3.25 -49.93 23.54
C SER A 275 -2.92 -50.76 22.29
N ASP A 276 -3.31 -52.04 22.27
CA ASP A 276 -2.88 -52.98 21.22
C ASP A 276 -3.61 -52.77 19.90
N ALA A 277 -4.91 -52.46 19.91
CA ALA A 277 -5.69 -52.21 18.70
C ALA A 277 -5.10 -51.09 17.81
N LEU A 278 -4.55 -50.03 18.44
CA LEU A 278 -3.87 -48.96 17.72
C LEU A 278 -2.53 -49.40 17.11
N ILE A 279 -1.79 -50.26 17.83
CA ILE A 279 -0.46 -50.77 17.44
C ILE A 279 -0.56 -51.82 16.33
N ASP A 280 -1.58 -52.67 16.39
CA ASP A 280 -1.88 -53.67 15.38
C ASP A 280 -2.32 -53.01 14.07
N ALA A 281 -3.21 -52.01 14.15
CA ALA A 281 -3.58 -51.19 13.01
C ALA A 281 -2.35 -50.52 12.36
N LEU A 282 -1.50 -49.94 13.20
CA LEU A 282 -0.21 -49.35 12.84
C LEU A 282 0.70 -50.26 12.02
N TYR A 283 0.77 -51.52 12.42
CA TYR A 283 1.60 -52.54 11.79
C TYR A 283 1.03 -52.96 10.43
N LYS A 284 -0.28 -53.23 10.37
CA LYS A 284 -0.98 -53.65 9.15
C LYS A 284 -0.95 -52.61 8.04
N LEU A 285 -0.88 -51.32 8.38
CA LEU A 285 -0.85 -50.22 7.41
C LEU A 285 0.27 -50.33 6.37
N GLN A 286 1.46 -50.85 6.73
CA GLN A 286 2.57 -51.00 5.78
C GLN A 286 2.29 -52.04 4.71
N ALA A 287 1.77 -53.20 5.11
CA ALA A 287 1.35 -54.24 4.19
C ALA A 287 0.14 -53.79 3.36
N ALA A 288 -0.76 -52.99 3.94
CA ALA A 288 -1.90 -52.39 3.26
C ALA A 288 -1.49 -51.43 2.14
N ASP A 289 -0.54 -50.53 2.41
CA ASP A 289 0.06 -49.61 1.42
C ASP A 289 0.73 -50.40 0.28
N ALA A 290 1.57 -51.38 0.61
CA ALA A 290 2.30 -52.19 -0.37
C ALA A 290 1.39 -53.04 -1.28
N ALA A 291 0.30 -53.58 -0.71
CA ALA A 291 -0.70 -54.34 -1.46
C ALA A 291 -1.58 -53.42 -2.34
N TRP A 292 -1.92 -52.22 -1.85
CA TRP A 292 -2.73 -51.26 -2.60
C TRP A 292 -1.98 -50.69 -3.81
N ASP A 293 -0.70 -50.34 -3.66
CA ASP A 293 0.14 -49.85 -4.76
C ASP A 293 0.23 -50.88 -5.90
N ARG A 294 0.40 -52.15 -5.56
CA ARG A 294 0.44 -53.26 -6.52
C ARG A 294 -0.93 -53.55 -7.14
N ALA A 295 -2.02 -53.37 -6.40
CA ALA A 295 -3.37 -53.46 -6.96
C ALA A 295 -3.63 -52.33 -7.99
N LEU A 296 -3.13 -51.12 -7.73
CA LEU A 296 -3.16 -50.02 -8.69
C LEU A 296 -2.24 -50.29 -9.90
N GLU A 297 -1.05 -50.86 -9.69
CA GLU A 297 -0.17 -51.27 -10.79
C GLU A 297 -0.87 -52.31 -11.68
N PHE A 298 -1.48 -53.33 -11.08
CA PHE A 298 -2.29 -54.32 -11.79
C PHE A 298 -3.42 -53.68 -12.60
N ALA A 299 -4.16 -52.73 -12.01
CA ALA A 299 -5.21 -51.98 -12.71
C ALA A 299 -4.64 -51.19 -13.91
N ASN A 300 -3.52 -50.49 -13.72
CA ASN A 300 -2.85 -49.72 -14.76
C ASN A 300 -2.27 -50.58 -15.90
N LEU A 301 -1.97 -51.86 -15.63
CA LEU A 301 -1.57 -52.82 -16.67
C LEU A 301 -2.75 -53.26 -17.54
N ARG A 302 -3.96 -53.34 -16.98
CA ARG A 302 -5.18 -53.78 -17.69
C ARG A 302 -5.90 -52.66 -18.41
N LEU A 303 -5.90 -51.43 -17.87
CA LEU A 303 -6.63 -50.29 -18.44
C LEU A 303 -6.32 -50.03 -19.93
N PRO A 304 -5.04 -50.03 -20.39
CA PRO A 304 -4.74 -49.85 -21.81
C PRO A 304 -5.24 -50.98 -22.72
N ARG A 305 -5.48 -52.17 -22.16
CA ARG A 305 -6.07 -53.32 -22.88
C ARG A 305 -7.60 -53.24 -22.94
N GLY A 306 -8.19 -52.18 -22.40
CA GLY A 306 -9.64 -51.99 -22.36
C GLY A 306 -10.36 -52.80 -21.28
N TYR A 307 -9.64 -53.32 -20.27
CA TYR A 307 -10.23 -54.07 -19.16
C TYR A 307 -10.02 -53.37 -17.82
N ALA A 308 -11.00 -53.46 -16.93
CA ALA A 308 -10.91 -52.98 -15.57
C ALA A 308 -11.54 -53.99 -14.59
N ALA A 309 -10.90 -54.19 -13.43
CA ALA A 309 -11.47 -55.01 -12.38
C ALA A 309 -12.67 -54.28 -11.74
N PRO A 310 -13.78 -54.99 -11.46
CA PRO A 310 -14.97 -54.38 -10.86
C PRO A 310 -14.69 -53.93 -9.42
N ASP A 311 -13.77 -54.60 -8.74
CA ASP A 311 -13.44 -54.36 -7.33
C ASP A 311 -11.93 -54.49 -7.06
N LEU A 312 -11.26 -53.34 -6.97
CA LEU A 312 -9.81 -53.29 -6.72
C LEU A 312 -9.42 -53.71 -5.30
N LEU A 313 -10.36 -53.74 -4.35
CA LEU A 313 -10.07 -54.12 -2.97
C LEU A 313 -10.01 -55.65 -2.83
N ASP A 314 -10.68 -56.36 -3.71
CA ASP A 314 -10.53 -57.81 -3.81
C ASP A 314 -9.15 -58.15 -4.40
N ILE A 315 -8.72 -57.38 -5.40
CA ILE A 315 -7.35 -57.44 -5.92
C ILE A 315 -6.32 -57.13 -4.84
N GLN A 316 -6.51 -56.08 -4.02
CA GLN A 316 -5.62 -55.77 -2.88
C GLN A 316 -5.47 -56.97 -1.94
N THR A 317 -6.57 -57.64 -1.60
CA THR A 317 -6.57 -58.85 -0.75
C THR A 317 -5.84 -60.01 -1.42
N GLY A 318 -6.05 -60.20 -2.72
CA GLY A 318 -5.34 -61.19 -3.54
C GLY A 318 -3.83 -60.94 -3.58
N VAL A 319 -3.41 -59.68 -3.78
CA VAL A 319 -1.99 -59.30 -3.76
C VAL A 319 -1.36 -59.64 -2.42
N LEU A 320 -1.99 -59.30 -1.28
CA LEU A 320 -1.45 -59.62 0.04
C LEU A 320 -1.23 -61.14 0.21
N ARG A 321 -2.18 -61.96 -0.26
CA ARG A 321 -2.05 -63.43 -0.25
C ARG A 321 -0.87 -63.90 -1.10
N LYS A 322 -0.68 -63.31 -2.29
CA LYS A 322 0.47 -63.63 -3.16
C LYS A 322 1.79 -63.24 -2.49
N LEU A 323 1.87 -62.08 -1.85
CA LEU A 323 3.08 -61.63 -1.16
C LEU A 323 3.50 -62.58 -0.03
N ARG A 324 2.55 -63.12 0.75
CA ARG A 324 2.82 -64.15 1.77
C ARG A 324 3.50 -65.40 1.20
N VAL A 325 3.06 -65.83 0.01
CA VAL A 325 3.65 -67.00 -0.68
C VAL A 325 5.02 -66.68 -1.25
N ILE A 326 5.19 -65.48 -1.83
CA ILE A 326 6.44 -65.06 -2.49
C ILE A 326 7.59 -64.89 -1.48
N TYR A 327 7.31 -64.25 -0.34
CA TYR A 327 8.32 -64.04 0.70
C TYR A 327 8.59 -65.28 1.57
N ASP A 328 7.78 -66.32 1.42
CA ASP A 328 7.69 -67.44 2.35
C ASP A 328 7.47 -66.99 3.82
N ASP A 329 6.58 -66.02 3.99
CA ASP A 329 6.19 -65.48 5.29
C ASP A 329 4.67 -65.56 5.43
N PRO A 330 4.14 -66.61 6.08
CA PRO A 330 2.70 -66.74 6.36
C PRO A 330 2.14 -65.60 7.22
N GLU A 331 2.99 -64.95 8.03
CA GLU A 331 2.64 -63.89 8.96
C GLU A 331 2.81 -62.48 8.34
N TYR A 332 3.14 -62.37 7.05
CA TYR A 332 3.28 -61.07 6.40
C TYR A 332 1.98 -60.26 6.49
N GLY A 333 2.09 -59.06 7.06
CA GLY A 333 0.96 -58.19 7.36
C GLY A 333 0.10 -58.62 8.56
N VAL A 334 0.59 -59.54 9.41
CA VAL A 334 -0.02 -59.94 10.67
C VAL A 334 0.87 -59.42 11.82
N PRO A 335 0.31 -58.66 12.79
CA PRO A 335 1.07 -58.21 13.94
C PRO A 335 1.62 -59.39 14.76
N PRO A 336 2.88 -59.33 15.22
CA PRO A 336 3.44 -60.38 16.07
C PRO A 336 2.72 -60.44 17.41
N SER A 337 2.41 -61.66 17.87
CA SER A 337 1.69 -61.85 19.13
C SER A 337 2.57 -61.52 20.34
N ALA A 338 2.00 -60.85 21.33
CA ALA A 338 2.69 -60.57 22.58
C ALA A 338 2.88 -61.87 23.42
N PRO A 339 4.00 -62.01 24.16
CA PRO A 339 4.14 -63.07 25.14
C PRO A 339 3.06 -62.95 26.23
N ALA A 340 2.45 -64.06 26.63
CA ALA A 340 1.38 -64.08 27.64
C ALA A 340 1.83 -63.41 28.95
N GLY A 341 1.11 -62.36 29.38
CA GLY A 341 1.41 -61.56 30.58
C GLY A 341 2.50 -60.50 30.40
N GLY A 342 3.00 -60.30 29.18
CA GLY A 342 4.03 -59.33 28.80
C GLY A 342 3.55 -58.20 27.89
N GLU A 343 2.24 -58.04 27.69
CA GLU A 343 1.62 -57.18 26.68
C GLU A 343 2.04 -55.70 26.83
N ALA A 344 2.08 -55.20 28.08
CA ALA A 344 2.51 -53.83 28.38
C ALA A 344 3.99 -53.55 28.05
N ALA A 345 4.86 -54.56 28.16
CA ALA A 345 6.30 -54.45 27.91
C ALA A 345 6.68 -54.80 26.46
N HIS A 346 5.83 -55.56 25.76
CA HIS A 346 6.05 -55.95 24.37
C HIS A 346 6.13 -54.70 23.47
N ARG A 347 7.12 -54.69 22.57
CA ARG A 347 7.31 -53.62 21.58
C ARG A 347 7.39 -54.24 20.20
N VAL A 348 6.45 -53.87 19.34
CA VAL A 348 6.37 -54.35 17.95
C VAL A 348 7.34 -53.55 17.07
N PHE A 349 7.48 -52.24 17.34
CA PHE A 349 8.36 -51.36 16.58
C PHE A 349 9.73 -51.22 17.25
N ARG A 350 10.80 -51.54 16.52
CA ARG A 350 12.16 -51.37 17.03
C ARG A 350 12.61 -49.91 16.94
N ARG A 351 13.28 -49.40 17.98
CA ARG A 351 13.77 -47.99 18.08
C ARG A 351 14.78 -47.59 17.00
N ASP A 352 15.47 -48.56 16.40
CA ASP A 352 16.45 -48.39 15.33
C ASP A 352 15.83 -48.41 13.92
N ARG A 353 14.54 -48.73 13.78
CA ARG A 353 13.83 -48.76 12.51
C ARG A 353 12.78 -47.67 12.47
N VAL A 354 13.00 -46.63 11.67
CA VAL A 354 11.99 -45.60 11.41
C VAL A 354 10.97 -46.18 10.44
N SER A 355 9.82 -46.59 10.96
CA SER A 355 8.71 -47.07 10.15
C SER A 355 7.59 -46.04 10.22
N ILE A 356 7.19 -45.48 9.08
CA ILE A 356 6.08 -44.52 8.98
C ILE A 356 5.27 -44.91 7.73
N SER A 357 4.01 -45.36 7.90
CA SER A 357 3.08 -45.59 6.77
C SER A 357 2.71 -44.25 6.11
N ARG A 358 2.28 -44.29 4.83
CA ARG A 358 1.87 -43.08 4.09
C ARG A 358 0.72 -42.33 4.75
N MET A 359 -0.26 -43.05 5.33
CA MET A 359 -1.34 -42.47 6.12
C MET A 359 -0.80 -41.51 7.18
N TRP A 360 0.33 -41.88 7.78
CA TRP A 360 0.91 -41.23 8.93
C TRP A 360 2.26 -40.57 8.64
N ALA A 361 2.54 -40.26 7.37
CA ALA A 361 3.79 -39.63 6.93
C ALA A 361 4.07 -38.27 7.62
N THR A 362 3.02 -37.60 8.09
CA THR A 362 3.09 -36.33 8.86
C THR A 362 3.08 -36.52 10.37
N HIS A 363 2.92 -37.75 10.86
CA HIS A 363 2.80 -38.10 12.27
C HIS A 363 4.17 -38.49 12.86
N PRO A 364 4.28 -38.53 14.20
CA PRO A 364 5.43 -39.13 14.88
C PRO A 364 5.71 -40.57 14.43
N ALA A 365 6.97 -41.03 14.56
CA ALA A 365 7.35 -42.38 14.16
C ALA A 365 6.57 -43.46 14.93
N SER A 366 6.31 -44.63 14.32
CA SER A 366 5.47 -45.67 14.94
C SER A 366 5.96 -46.14 16.31
N HIS A 367 7.29 -46.18 16.54
CA HIS A 367 7.84 -46.52 17.85
C HIS A 367 7.58 -45.45 18.93
N GLU A 368 7.55 -44.16 18.55
CA GLU A 368 7.20 -43.06 19.47
C GLU A 368 5.72 -43.12 19.83
N ARG A 369 4.87 -43.45 18.85
CA ARG A 369 3.43 -43.64 19.03
C ARG A 369 3.12 -44.85 19.89
N GLU A 370 3.81 -45.99 19.66
CA GLU A 370 3.72 -47.16 20.53
C GLU A 370 4.19 -46.82 21.96
N GLN A 371 5.28 -46.07 22.12
CA GLN A 371 5.76 -45.65 23.43
C GLN A 371 4.75 -44.72 24.14
N ASN A 372 4.09 -43.81 23.41
CA ASN A 372 3.02 -42.97 23.95
C ASN A 372 1.77 -43.79 24.31
N ALA A 373 1.37 -44.73 23.45
CA ALA A 373 0.20 -45.58 23.62
C ALA A 373 0.33 -46.60 24.76
N LYS A 374 1.53 -47.14 24.98
CA LYS A 374 1.86 -48.07 26.07
C LYS A 374 2.43 -47.39 27.32
N ARG A 375 2.50 -46.06 27.37
CA ARG A 375 2.92 -45.32 28.57
C ARG A 375 1.98 -45.58 29.75
N VAL A 376 0.69 -45.69 29.47
CA VAL A 376 -0.34 -46.23 30.35
C VAL A 376 -1.03 -47.32 29.54
N PHE A 377 -0.61 -48.56 29.74
CA PHE A 377 -1.18 -49.69 29.02
C PHE A 377 -2.62 -49.92 29.45
N LEU A 378 -3.54 -49.97 28.48
CA LEU A 378 -4.95 -50.29 28.70
C LEU A 378 -5.35 -51.46 27.81
N GLN A 379 -5.80 -52.55 28.45
CA GLN A 379 -6.35 -53.71 27.76
C GLN A 379 -7.83 -53.47 27.41
N ALA A 380 -8.23 -53.84 26.19
CA ALA A 380 -9.61 -53.76 25.70
C ALA A 380 -10.03 -55.09 25.05
N GLU A 381 -11.33 -55.25 24.82
CA GLU A 381 -11.85 -56.38 24.07
C GLU A 381 -11.45 -56.26 22.59
N MET A 382 -10.82 -57.31 22.07
CA MET A 382 -10.46 -57.42 20.66
C MET A 382 -11.44 -58.37 19.95
N SER A 383 -12.03 -57.86 18.88
CA SER A 383 -12.83 -58.58 17.90
C SER A 383 -12.08 -58.69 16.58
N ASP A 384 -12.00 -59.92 16.05
CA ASP A 384 -11.38 -60.26 14.76
C ASP A 384 -12.35 -60.13 13.57
N GLU A 385 -13.60 -59.71 13.81
CA GLU A 385 -14.57 -59.46 12.74
C GLU A 385 -14.03 -58.40 11.76
N PRO A 386 -14.23 -58.55 10.44
CA PRO A 386 -13.72 -57.59 9.46
C PRO A 386 -14.45 -56.25 9.62
N ALA A 387 -13.74 -55.13 9.43
CA ALA A 387 -14.37 -53.80 9.50
C ALA A 387 -15.52 -53.61 8.49
N TRP A 388 -15.53 -54.40 7.40
CA TRP A 388 -16.65 -54.48 6.46
C TRP A 388 -17.99 -54.88 7.10
N ALA A 389 -18.01 -55.53 8.27
CA ALA A 389 -19.24 -55.85 9.01
C ALA A 389 -20.03 -54.59 9.42
N LEU A 390 -19.38 -53.43 9.47
CA LEU A 390 -19.99 -52.13 9.76
C LEU A 390 -20.68 -51.49 8.55
N PHE A 391 -20.46 -52.01 7.34
CA PHE A 391 -20.99 -51.46 6.10
C PHE A 391 -22.15 -52.32 5.59
N ASP A 392 -23.21 -51.65 5.12
CA ASP A 392 -24.33 -52.27 4.45
C ASP A 392 -24.03 -52.39 2.94
N GLN A 393 -24.27 -53.59 2.39
CA GLN A 393 -23.97 -53.92 0.98
C GLN A 393 -22.53 -53.57 0.54
N PRO A 394 -21.49 -54.08 1.24
CA PRO A 394 -20.10 -53.66 1.04
C PRO A 394 -19.61 -53.86 -0.40
N LEU A 395 -20.03 -54.93 -1.08
CA LEU A 395 -19.63 -55.21 -2.46
C LEU A 395 -20.09 -54.12 -3.43
N ALA A 396 -21.38 -53.78 -3.43
CA ALA A 396 -21.94 -52.75 -4.31
C ALA A 396 -21.28 -51.37 -4.09
N LEU A 397 -20.96 -51.06 -2.82
CA LEU A 397 -20.25 -49.83 -2.47
C LEU A 397 -18.83 -49.79 -3.06
N ARG A 398 -18.07 -50.88 -2.94
CA ARG A 398 -16.71 -51.03 -3.49
C ARG A 398 -16.70 -50.85 -5.00
N GLU A 399 -17.58 -51.57 -5.70
CA GLU A 399 -17.70 -51.49 -7.16
C GLU A 399 -18.06 -50.08 -7.64
N SER A 400 -18.98 -49.40 -6.94
CA SER A 400 -19.39 -48.03 -7.30
C SER A 400 -18.24 -47.02 -7.22
N LEU A 401 -17.34 -47.14 -6.23
CA LEU A 401 -16.18 -46.26 -6.09
C LEU A 401 -15.11 -46.58 -7.13
N CYS A 402 -14.88 -47.87 -7.43
CA CYS A 402 -14.00 -48.30 -8.51
C CYS A 402 -14.48 -47.79 -9.88
N ALA A 403 -15.78 -47.87 -10.17
CA ALA A 403 -16.36 -47.33 -11.41
C ALA A 403 -16.16 -45.81 -11.55
N LYS A 404 -16.27 -45.05 -10.45
CA LYS A 404 -15.97 -43.61 -10.45
C LYS A 404 -14.50 -43.30 -10.72
N LEU A 405 -13.57 -44.18 -10.31
CA LEU A 405 -12.14 -43.98 -10.55
C LEU A 405 -11.81 -43.97 -12.04
N ILE A 406 -12.50 -44.81 -12.82
CA ILE A 406 -12.26 -44.99 -14.26
C ILE A 406 -13.23 -44.21 -15.16
N SER A 407 -14.13 -43.39 -14.59
CA SER A 407 -15.18 -42.71 -15.37
C SER A 407 -14.66 -41.65 -16.35
N HIS A 408 -13.38 -41.28 -16.26
CA HIS A 408 -12.71 -40.31 -17.12
C HIS A 408 -11.87 -40.98 -18.22
N VAL A 409 -11.84 -42.31 -18.26
CA VAL A 409 -11.09 -43.08 -19.25
C VAL A 409 -11.92 -43.17 -20.53
N GLU A 410 -11.35 -42.70 -21.64
CA GLU A 410 -11.98 -42.76 -22.97
C GLU A 410 -11.08 -43.56 -23.95
N PRO A 411 -11.60 -44.60 -24.63
CA PRO A 411 -12.93 -45.19 -24.45
C PRO A 411 -13.10 -45.90 -23.08
N PRO A 412 -14.34 -46.02 -22.56
CA PRO A 412 -14.57 -46.68 -21.28
C PRO A 412 -14.19 -48.16 -21.34
N PRO A 413 -13.45 -48.69 -20.34
CA PRO A 413 -13.01 -50.08 -20.33
C PRO A 413 -14.17 -51.04 -20.02
N ALA A 414 -14.10 -52.26 -20.55
CA ALA A 414 -14.96 -53.36 -20.17
C ALA A 414 -14.65 -53.81 -18.74
N LEU A 415 -15.68 -54.08 -17.94
CA LEU A 415 -15.52 -54.59 -16.59
C LEU A 415 -15.38 -56.11 -16.64
N ASP A 416 -14.30 -56.64 -16.06
CA ASP A 416 -14.12 -58.07 -15.83
C ASP A 416 -15.18 -58.58 -14.83
N THR A 417 -15.50 -59.87 -14.86
CA THR A 417 -16.10 -60.54 -13.69
C THR A 417 -15.06 -60.66 -12.57
N ARG A 418 -15.52 -60.84 -11.33
CA ARG A 418 -14.61 -61.05 -10.18
C ARG A 418 -13.66 -62.23 -10.41
N GLU A 419 -14.18 -63.32 -10.96
CA GLU A 419 -13.40 -64.53 -11.26
C GLU A 419 -12.36 -64.28 -12.35
N GLU A 420 -12.72 -63.58 -13.42
CA GLU A 420 -11.77 -63.19 -14.48
C GLU A 420 -10.68 -62.24 -13.96
N ALA A 421 -11.04 -61.28 -13.11
CA ALA A 421 -10.08 -60.34 -12.52
C ALA A 421 -9.08 -61.05 -11.59
N LEU A 422 -9.55 -62.00 -10.77
CA LEU A 422 -8.70 -62.81 -9.90
C LEU A 422 -7.87 -63.83 -10.69
N ALA A 423 -8.43 -64.46 -11.72
CA ALA A 423 -7.67 -65.35 -12.60
C ALA A 423 -6.58 -64.59 -13.36
N ALA A 424 -6.86 -63.36 -13.79
CA ALA A 424 -5.86 -62.48 -14.38
C ALA A 424 -4.79 -62.05 -13.37
N LEU A 425 -5.15 -61.80 -12.11
CA LEU A 425 -4.19 -61.55 -11.04
C LEU A 425 -3.32 -62.78 -10.79
N ASP A 426 -3.94 -63.96 -10.73
CA ASP A 426 -3.23 -65.23 -10.58
C ASP A 426 -2.26 -65.44 -11.72
N ALA A 427 -2.66 -65.20 -12.97
CA ALA A 427 -1.79 -65.27 -14.14
C ALA A 427 -0.63 -64.25 -14.10
N GLU A 428 -0.87 -63.03 -13.63
CA GLU A 428 0.20 -62.02 -13.50
C GLU A 428 1.24 -62.41 -12.45
N TYR A 429 0.81 -63.15 -11.41
CA TYR A 429 1.67 -63.62 -10.33
C TYR A 429 2.16 -65.07 -10.50
N ASP A 430 1.67 -65.81 -11.51
CA ASP A 430 2.13 -67.15 -11.89
C ASP A 430 3.40 -67.05 -12.75
N ARG A 431 4.42 -66.44 -12.15
CA ARG A 431 5.72 -66.21 -12.77
C ARG A 431 6.77 -67.07 -12.11
N ARG A 432 7.74 -67.51 -12.91
CA ARG A 432 8.89 -68.27 -12.41
C ARG A 432 9.61 -67.48 -11.32
N SER A 433 9.91 -66.21 -11.57
CA SER A 433 10.58 -65.30 -10.63
C SER A 433 9.84 -65.09 -9.30
N TYR A 434 8.55 -65.40 -9.22
CA TYR A 434 7.71 -65.26 -8.01
C TYR A 434 7.48 -66.59 -7.27
N GLN A 435 8.06 -67.70 -7.74
CA GLN A 435 7.97 -68.96 -7.01
C GLN A 435 8.63 -68.85 -5.63
N ARG A 436 8.00 -69.47 -4.63
CA ARG A 436 8.44 -69.51 -3.23
C ARG A 436 9.91 -69.91 -3.05
N LEU A 437 10.45 -70.73 -3.96
CA LEU A 437 11.83 -71.21 -3.91
C LEU A 437 12.86 -70.07 -4.01
N TYR A 438 12.52 -68.96 -4.68
CA TYR A 438 13.41 -67.80 -4.87
C TYR A 438 13.36 -66.78 -3.73
N ARG A 439 12.55 -67.01 -2.68
CA ARG A 439 12.50 -66.18 -1.46
C ARG A 439 12.25 -64.69 -1.72
N GLY A 440 11.54 -64.35 -2.80
CA GLY A 440 11.21 -62.98 -3.18
C GLY A 440 12.38 -62.12 -3.70
N VAL A 441 13.59 -62.68 -3.91
CA VAL A 441 14.78 -61.92 -4.32
C VAL A 441 14.61 -61.17 -5.65
N TYR A 442 13.74 -61.69 -6.52
CA TYR A 442 13.44 -61.14 -7.84
C TYR A 442 12.21 -60.22 -7.87
N LEU A 443 11.52 -60.01 -6.74
CA LEU A 443 10.25 -59.28 -6.72
C LEU A 443 10.38 -57.79 -7.08
N ALA A 444 11.42 -57.13 -6.58
CA ALA A 444 11.60 -55.67 -6.73
C ALA A 444 13.07 -55.25 -6.93
N ARG A 445 13.95 -56.16 -7.37
CA ARG A 445 15.37 -55.89 -7.65
C ARG A 445 15.69 -56.01 -9.13
N PHE A 446 16.68 -55.23 -9.56
CA PHE A 446 17.40 -55.41 -10.82
C PHE A 446 18.64 -56.24 -10.51
N VAL A 447 18.88 -57.33 -11.23
CA VAL A 447 19.92 -58.33 -10.90
C VAL A 447 21.11 -58.32 -11.85
N THR A 448 21.11 -57.45 -12.85
CA THR A 448 22.18 -57.31 -13.84
C THR A 448 22.87 -55.94 -13.81
N ARG A 449 22.35 -54.98 -13.04
CA ARG A 449 22.84 -53.59 -12.97
C ARG A 449 24.12 -53.38 -12.17
N THR A 450 24.87 -54.44 -11.88
CA THR A 450 26.11 -54.37 -11.10
C THR A 450 27.33 -54.03 -11.96
N CYS A 451 27.25 -54.25 -13.27
CA CYS A 451 28.34 -54.07 -14.23
C CYS A 451 27.82 -53.50 -15.56
N ASN A 452 28.72 -53.08 -16.45
CA ASN A 452 28.35 -52.59 -17.79
C ASN A 452 28.38 -53.69 -18.85
N ASP A 453 29.19 -54.73 -18.63
CA ASP A 453 29.29 -55.88 -19.53
C ASP A 453 28.59 -57.08 -18.88
N PRO A 454 27.62 -57.73 -19.56
CA PRO A 454 26.98 -58.94 -19.04
C PRO A 454 27.95 -60.11 -18.80
N ALA A 455 29.15 -60.11 -19.38
CA ALA A 455 30.19 -61.11 -19.11
C ALA A 455 30.76 -61.00 -17.68
N GLU A 456 30.59 -59.87 -16.99
CA GLU A 456 31.04 -59.65 -15.60
C GLU A 456 30.01 -60.12 -14.55
N LEU A 457 28.85 -60.63 -14.99
CA LEU A 457 27.76 -61.10 -14.10
C LEU A 457 28.00 -62.47 -13.49
N PHE A 458 29.07 -63.16 -13.90
CA PHE A 458 29.41 -64.48 -13.40
C PHE A 458 30.94 -64.65 -13.34
N ASP A 459 31.39 -65.49 -12.44
CA ASP A 459 32.79 -65.88 -12.29
C ASP A 459 33.04 -67.24 -12.95
N VAL A 460 34.31 -67.51 -13.24
CA VAL A 460 34.73 -68.84 -13.71
C VAL A 460 34.67 -69.81 -12.53
N MET A 461 33.87 -70.86 -12.67
CA MET A 461 33.68 -71.91 -11.68
C MET A 461 33.91 -73.28 -12.33
N ASN A 462 34.43 -74.25 -11.58
CA ASN A 462 34.53 -75.62 -12.09
C ASN A 462 33.22 -76.40 -11.86
N LEU A 463 33.01 -77.47 -12.64
CA LEU A 463 31.75 -78.23 -12.62
C LEU A 463 31.47 -78.86 -11.24
N THR A 464 32.50 -79.32 -10.52
CA THR A 464 32.32 -79.95 -9.21
C THR A 464 31.85 -78.93 -8.17
N GLU A 465 32.44 -77.74 -8.15
CA GLU A 465 32.01 -76.62 -7.31
C GLU A 465 30.58 -76.17 -7.65
N ALA A 466 30.26 -76.05 -8.94
CA ALA A 466 28.94 -75.64 -9.40
C ALA A 466 27.85 -76.63 -8.96
N ILE A 467 28.10 -77.94 -9.08
CA ILE A 467 27.17 -78.99 -8.63
C ILE A 467 26.96 -78.93 -7.12
N ALA A 468 28.02 -78.69 -6.33
CA ALA A 468 27.94 -78.60 -4.87
C ALA A 468 27.17 -77.36 -4.40
N ALA A 469 27.44 -76.18 -4.99
CA ALA A 469 26.80 -74.92 -4.61
C ALA A 469 25.30 -74.85 -4.91
N ARG A 470 24.83 -75.66 -5.86
CA ARG A 470 23.47 -75.68 -6.41
C ARG A 470 22.35 -75.84 -5.39
N ALA A 471 22.54 -76.71 -4.39
CA ALA A 471 21.53 -76.98 -3.36
C ALA A 471 21.36 -75.81 -2.36
N GLU A 472 22.35 -74.92 -2.29
CA GLU A 472 22.44 -73.83 -1.31
C GLU A 472 22.19 -72.46 -1.93
N LEU A 473 21.81 -72.38 -3.21
CA LEU A 473 21.67 -71.09 -3.91
C LEU A 473 20.65 -70.18 -3.23
N TYR A 474 19.48 -70.68 -2.85
CA TYR A 474 18.38 -69.87 -2.27
C TYR A 474 18.06 -70.23 -0.80
N PRO A 475 18.92 -69.85 0.17
CA PRO A 475 18.72 -70.17 1.58
C PRO A 475 17.55 -69.37 2.18
N SER A 476 16.96 -69.86 3.27
CA SER A 476 15.87 -69.17 3.98
C SER A 476 16.26 -67.81 4.57
N THR A 477 17.56 -67.56 4.77
CA THR A 477 18.09 -66.28 5.25
C THR A 477 17.94 -65.13 4.24
N LEU A 478 17.67 -65.44 2.97
CA LEU A 478 17.56 -64.44 1.90
C LEU A 478 16.38 -63.49 2.12
N SER A 479 15.22 -63.99 2.57
CA SER A 479 14.07 -63.13 2.92
C SER A 479 14.42 -62.13 4.02
N ALA A 480 15.15 -62.56 5.05
CA ALA A 480 15.60 -61.68 6.14
C ALA A 480 16.61 -60.61 5.68
N GLN A 481 17.44 -60.92 4.67
CA GLN A 481 18.36 -59.95 4.06
C GLN A 481 17.59 -58.88 3.27
N LEU A 482 16.56 -59.26 2.52
CA LEU A 482 15.70 -58.32 1.78
C LEU A 482 14.95 -57.38 2.74
N GLU A 483 14.37 -57.92 3.81
CA GLU A 483 13.73 -57.12 4.86
C GLU A 483 14.72 -56.16 5.54
N ARG A 484 15.97 -56.61 5.75
CA ARG A 484 17.02 -55.75 6.30
C ARG A 484 17.37 -54.61 5.36
N LEU A 485 17.49 -54.87 4.06
CA LEU A 485 17.77 -53.85 3.05
C LEU A 485 16.63 -52.82 2.98
N ASP A 486 15.37 -53.26 2.98
CA ASP A 486 14.22 -52.35 2.97
C ASP A 486 14.13 -51.50 4.25
N ALA A 487 14.45 -52.07 5.41
CA ALA A 487 14.53 -51.34 6.67
C ALA A 487 15.64 -50.26 6.64
N LEU A 488 16.82 -50.60 6.09
CA LEU A 488 17.94 -49.66 5.95
C LEU A 488 17.59 -48.52 4.96
N ARG A 489 16.92 -48.83 3.85
CA ARG A 489 16.45 -47.82 2.88
C ARG A 489 15.44 -46.87 3.52
N HIS A 490 14.52 -47.38 4.35
CA HIS A 490 13.60 -46.54 5.13
C HIS A 490 14.32 -45.69 6.18
N GLU A 491 15.31 -46.26 6.89
CA GLU A 491 16.16 -45.54 7.85
C GLU A 491 16.87 -44.37 7.16
N ARG A 492 17.49 -44.61 6.00
CA ARG A 492 18.13 -43.57 5.19
C ARG A 492 17.14 -42.50 4.74
N ALA A 493 15.98 -42.89 4.20
CA ALA A 493 14.96 -41.94 3.75
C ALA A 493 14.49 -41.03 4.90
N SER A 494 14.38 -41.58 6.11
CA SER A 494 14.00 -40.84 7.31
C SER A 494 15.08 -39.86 7.76
N LEU A 495 16.35 -40.29 7.78
CA LEU A 495 17.48 -39.40 8.08
C LEU A 495 17.64 -38.28 7.03
N MET A 496 17.44 -38.60 5.74
CA MET A 496 17.41 -37.61 4.66
C MET A 496 16.27 -36.61 4.86
N ALA A 497 15.07 -37.08 5.22
CA ALA A 497 13.94 -36.20 5.54
C ALA A 497 14.27 -35.26 6.72
N VAL A 498 15.01 -35.72 7.73
CA VAL A 498 15.48 -34.87 8.84
C VAL A 498 16.56 -33.87 8.38
N ARG A 499 17.55 -34.31 7.60
CA ARG A 499 18.61 -33.46 7.03
C ARG A 499 18.02 -32.33 6.19
N ASP A 500 17.06 -32.68 5.35
CA ASP A 500 16.41 -31.79 4.39
C ASP A 500 15.29 -30.95 5.03
N GLY A 501 15.02 -31.18 6.33
CA GLY A 501 14.10 -30.40 7.15
C GLY A 501 12.61 -30.65 6.84
N VAL A 502 12.32 -31.72 6.10
CA VAL A 502 10.98 -32.23 5.80
C VAL A 502 10.38 -32.89 7.04
N ALA A 503 11.19 -33.66 7.78
CA ALA A 503 10.90 -34.16 9.12
C ALA A 503 11.79 -33.43 10.16
N LYS A 504 11.35 -33.31 11.41
CA LYS A 504 12.19 -32.78 12.50
C LYS A 504 12.13 -33.69 13.73
N SER A 505 13.29 -33.90 14.34
CA SER A 505 13.49 -34.72 15.53
C SER A 505 12.97 -34.09 16.83
N GLU A 506 12.80 -34.92 17.86
CA GLU A 506 12.45 -34.50 19.23
C GLU A 506 13.44 -33.48 19.79
N GLY A 507 13.01 -32.24 20.01
CA GLY A 507 13.84 -31.23 20.66
C GLY A 507 15.14 -30.91 19.90
N PRO A 508 16.14 -30.33 20.58
CA PRO A 508 17.38 -29.88 19.92
C PRO A 508 18.29 -31.02 19.43
N ARG A 509 17.96 -32.31 19.64
CA ARG A 509 18.85 -33.44 19.36
C ARG A 509 18.08 -34.68 18.87
N LEU A 510 18.50 -35.26 17.74
CA LEU A 510 17.89 -36.44 17.10
C LEU A 510 18.46 -37.71 17.72
N GLU A 511 17.67 -38.59 18.32
CA GLU A 511 18.18 -39.91 18.73
C GLU A 511 18.18 -40.90 17.56
N HIS A 512 19.30 -41.57 17.32
CA HIS A 512 19.48 -42.56 16.26
C HIS A 512 20.44 -43.64 16.73
N ARG A 513 20.03 -44.91 16.64
CA ARG A 513 20.80 -46.08 17.12
C ARG A 513 21.31 -45.92 18.57
N GLY A 514 20.46 -45.34 19.44
CA GLY A 514 20.79 -45.08 20.84
C GLY A 514 21.77 -43.91 21.09
N ARG A 515 22.15 -43.16 20.04
CA ARG A 515 23.00 -41.97 20.14
C ARG A 515 22.21 -40.71 19.86
N VAL A 516 22.54 -39.66 20.61
CA VAL A 516 21.96 -38.33 20.44
C VAL A 516 22.74 -37.58 19.35
N LEU A 517 22.22 -37.56 18.12
CA LEU A 517 22.74 -36.84 16.97
C LEU A 517 22.44 -35.34 17.05
N ARG A 518 23.48 -34.51 16.84
CA ARG A 518 23.29 -33.10 16.50
C ARG A 518 23.00 -32.97 15.01
N LYS A 519 22.48 -31.80 14.59
CA LYS A 519 22.21 -31.52 13.18
C LYS A 519 23.45 -31.63 12.28
N SER A 520 24.64 -31.37 12.83
CA SER A 520 25.93 -31.61 12.16
C SER A 520 26.20 -33.09 11.89
N ASP A 521 25.76 -33.96 12.79
CA ASP A 521 26.13 -35.38 12.84
C ASP A 521 25.18 -36.23 11.97
N VAL A 522 24.07 -35.65 11.48
CA VAL A 522 23.09 -36.33 10.62
C VAL A 522 23.70 -36.75 9.28
N ALA A 523 24.64 -35.97 8.74
CA ALA A 523 25.33 -36.34 7.50
C ALA A 523 26.18 -37.61 7.69
N ASP A 524 26.86 -37.71 8.83
CA ASP A 524 27.67 -38.87 9.17
C ASP A 524 26.81 -40.12 9.42
N ALA A 525 25.65 -39.95 10.08
CA ALA A 525 24.67 -41.02 10.27
C ALA A 525 24.07 -41.51 8.94
N ILE A 526 23.77 -40.60 7.99
CA ILE A 526 23.36 -40.99 6.64
C ILE A 526 24.48 -41.79 5.97
N GLY A 527 25.73 -41.34 6.07
CA GLY A 527 26.87 -42.06 5.52
C GLY A 527 27.09 -43.44 6.16
N GLU A 528 26.76 -43.61 7.45
CA GLU A 528 26.75 -44.91 8.12
C GLU A 528 25.69 -45.85 7.52
N VAL A 529 24.44 -45.38 7.40
CA VAL A 529 23.35 -46.18 6.83
C VAL A 529 23.58 -46.45 5.34
N GLU A 530 24.17 -45.52 4.58
CA GLU A 530 24.53 -45.73 3.18
C GLU A 530 25.61 -46.82 3.02
N ARG A 531 26.57 -46.91 3.94
CA ARG A 531 27.52 -48.03 3.98
C ARG A 531 26.82 -49.35 4.32
N ASP A 532 25.88 -49.35 5.26
CA ASP A 532 25.12 -50.55 5.60
C ASP A 532 24.24 -51.03 4.42
N ILE A 533 23.62 -50.09 3.68
CA ILE A 533 22.87 -50.38 2.44
C ILE A 533 23.82 -50.97 1.40
N ALA A 534 24.96 -50.33 1.16
CA ALA A 534 25.93 -50.82 0.17
C ALA A 534 26.44 -52.22 0.51
N ALA A 535 26.68 -52.52 1.79
CA ALA A 535 27.08 -53.85 2.23
C ALA A 535 25.95 -54.89 2.03
N ALA A 536 24.70 -54.51 2.30
CA ALA A 536 23.54 -55.39 2.08
C ALA A 536 23.28 -55.63 0.59
N GLU A 537 23.41 -54.60 -0.26
CA GLU A 537 23.31 -54.71 -1.72
C GLU A 537 24.43 -55.57 -2.28
N GLN A 538 25.69 -55.35 -1.86
CA GLN A 538 26.83 -56.16 -2.27
C GLN A 538 26.63 -57.66 -1.94
N ALA A 539 26.13 -57.99 -0.74
CA ALA A 539 25.88 -59.38 -0.37
C ALA A 539 24.83 -60.06 -1.29
N LEU A 540 23.81 -59.31 -1.70
CA LEU A 540 22.80 -59.80 -2.63
C LEU A 540 23.35 -59.90 -4.06
N ASP A 541 24.20 -58.96 -4.48
CA ASP A 541 24.86 -58.97 -5.80
C ASP A 541 25.87 -60.13 -5.91
N GLU A 542 26.59 -60.45 -4.83
CA GLU A 542 27.44 -61.64 -4.73
C GLU A 542 26.61 -62.94 -4.82
N HIS A 543 25.43 -62.97 -4.20
CA HIS A 543 24.48 -64.08 -4.36
C HIS A 543 24.02 -64.21 -5.81
N ASP A 544 23.63 -63.11 -6.46
CA ASP A 544 23.18 -63.10 -7.86
C ASP A 544 24.32 -63.58 -8.79
N ARG A 545 25.56 -63.10 -8.59
CA ARG A 545 26.77 -63.56 -9.31
C ARG A 545 27.04 -65.04 -9.09
N ARG A 546 26.94 -65.54 -7.86
CA ARG A 546 27.11 -66.97 -7.55
C ARG A 546 26.06 -67.82 -8.28
N CYS A 547 24.79 -67.40 -8.26
CA CYS A 547 23.73 -68.06 -9.01
C CYS A 547 24.06 -68.13 -10.51
N ARG A 548 24.45 -67.00 -11.14
CA ARG A 548 24.81 -66.98 -12.56
C ARG A 548 26.03 -67.84 -12.87
N SER A 549 27.05 -67.85 -12.00
CA SER A 549 28.29 -68.65 -12.16
C SER A 549 28.01 -70.15 -12.18
N VAL A 550 27.14 -70.62 -11.29
CA VAL A 550 26.69 -72.01 -11.26
C VAL A 550 26.01 -72.37 -12.58
N TYR A 551 25.01 -71.60 -12.99
CA TYR A 551 24.22 -71.94 -14.18
C TYR A 551 24.98 -71.75 -15.50
N GLN A 552 25.93 -70.83 -15.57
CA GLN A 552 26.85 -70.71 -16.70
C GLN A 552 27.69 -71.98 -16.86
N THR A 553 28.22 -72.50 -15.75
CA THR A 553 29.03 -73.72 -15.75
C THR A 553 28.20 -74.95 -16.13
N LEU A 554 26.95 -75.03 -15.65
CA LEU A 554 26.02 -76.09 -16.04
C LEU A 554 25.63 -76.00 -17.53
N ALA A 555 25.42 -74.80 -18.05
CA ALA A 555 25.13 -74.57 -19.47
C ALA A 555 26.30 -74.98 -20.37
N GLN A 556 27.54 -74.70 -19.96
CA GLN A 556 28.74 -75.17 -20.66
C GLN A 556 28.85 -76.70 -20.66
N ALA A 557 28.54 -77.35 -19.54
CA ALA A 557 28.52 -78.81 -19.44
C ALA A 557 27.42 -79.46 -20.30
N ALA A 558 26.29 -78.78 -20.49
CA ALA A 558 25.20 -79.20 -21.36
C ALA A 558 25.53 -79.08 -22.87
N GLY A 559 26.50 -78.23 -23.23
CA GLY A 559 27.04 -78.10 -24.58
C GLY A 559 27.05 -76.66 -25.11
N PRO A 560 27.76 -76.39 -26.22
CA PRO A 560 27.97 -75.02 -26.73
C PRO A 560 26.68 -74.26 -27.02
N ALA A 561 25.67 -74.93 -27.61
CA ALA A 561 24.38 -74.32 -27.93
C ALA A 561 23.62 -73.85 -26.68
N TRP A 562 23.70 -74.61 -25.57
CA TRP A 562 23.08 -74.24 -24.30
C TRP A 562 23.81 -73.09 -23.62
N ALA A 563 25.14 -73.05 -23.68
CA ALA A 563 25.94 -71.92 -23.19
C ALA A 563 25.64 -70.62 -23.95
N GLU A 564 25.58 -70.70 -25.29
CA GLU A 564 25.22 -69.55 -26.14
C GLU A 564 23.78 -69.07 -25.88
N GLY A 565 22.82 -69.99 -25.77
CA GLY A 565 21.42 -69.67 -25.48
C GLY A 565 21.23 -69.01 -24.11
N TRP A 566 21.87 -69.55 -23.06
CA TRP A 566 21.83 -68.96 -21.71
C TRP A 566 22.46 -67.55 -21.71
N MET A 567 23.63 -67.38 -22.33
CA MET A 567 24.29 -66.08 -22.41
C MET A 567 23.47 -65.06 -23.21
N ALA A 568 22.84 -65.47 -24.31
CA ALA A 568 21.93 -64.62 -25.06
C ALA A 568 20.77 -64.12 -24.19
N GLN A 569 20.20 -65.00 -23.34
CA GLN A 569 19.13 -64.62 -22.42
C GLN A 569 19.60 -63.66 -21.32
N VAL A 570 20.81 -63.87 -20.76
CA VAL A 570 21.44 -62.93 -19.82
C VAL A 570 21.63 -61.56 -20.46
N ARG A 571 22.08 -61.50 -21.72
CA ARG A 571 22.23 -60.23 -22.47
C ARG A 571 20.90 -59.52 -22.68
N LEU A 572 19.81 -60.26 -22.93
CA LEU A 572 18.48 -59.68 -23.07
C LEU A 572 17.98 -59.08 -21.76
N LEU A 573 18.16 -59.79 -20.64
CA LEU A 573 17.84 -59.26 -19.32
C LEU A 573 18.66 -58.01 -19.00
N HIS A 574 19.98 -58.06 -19.23
CA HIS A 574 20.87 -56.91 -19.04
C HIS A 574 20.47 -55.70 -19.89
N TYR A 575 20.14 -55.90 -21.17
CA TYR A 575 19.57 -54.85 -22.01
C TYR A 575 18.30 -54.24 -21.39
N ALA A 576 17.33 -55.08 -21.02
CA ALA A 576 16.04 -54.62 -20.53
C ALA A 576 16.19 -53.83 -19.22
N GLU A 577 16.98 -54.32 -18.26
CA GLU A 577 17.20 -53.64 -16.97
C GLU A 577 17.93 -52.30 -17.13
N HIS A 578 18.99 -52.27 -17.94
CA HIS A 578 19.79 -51.06 -18.11
C HIS A 578 19.05 -49.97 -18.88
N VAL A 579 18.34 -50.33 -19.96
CA VAL A 579 17.57 -49.38 -20.76
C VAL A 579 16.34 -48.89 -20.01
N GLU A 580 15.66 -49.75 -19.24
CA GLU A 580 14.58 -49.34 -18.33
C GLU A 580 15.09 -48.33 -17.28
N ALA A 581 16.22 -48.63 -16.64
CA ALA A 581 16.81 -47.78 -15.62
C ALA A 581 17.29 -46.44 -16.19
N ASP A 582 17.92 -46.43 -17.37
CA ASP A 582 18.37 -45.20 -18.03
C ASP A 582 17.20 -44.27 -18.37
N LEU A 583 16.14 -44.84 -18.97
CA LEU A 583 14.93 -44.09 -19.28
C LEU A 583 14.27 -43.55 -18.01
N ALA A 584 14.16 -44.37 -16.96
CA ALA A 584 13.59 -43.95 -15.68
C ALA A 584 14.42 -42.84 -15.01
N ASP A 585 15.75 -42.94 -15.03
CA ASP A 585 16.66 -41.94 -14.47
C ASP A 585 16.55 -40.60 -15.21
N LEU A 586 16.53 -40.60 -16.55
CA LEU A 586 16.35 -39.39 -17.35
C LEU A 586 15.00 -38.71 -17.11
N ARG A 587 13.93 -39.50 -16.94
CA ARG A 587 12.60 -38.96 -16.58
C ARG A 587 12.62 -38.29 -15.21
N VAL A 588 13.23 -38.95 -14.22
CA VAL A 588 13.36 -38.39 -12.86
C VAL A 588 14.28 -37.17 -12.86
N LEU A 589 15.35 -37.17 -13.65
CA LEU A 589 16.24 -36.02 -13.82
C LEU A 589 15.49 -34.83 -14.44
N LEU A 590 14.75 -35.04 -15.53
CA LEU A 590 13.93 -33.99 -16.14
C LEU A 590 12.91 -33.44 -15.15
N ALA A 591 12.21 -34.31 -14.42
CA ALA A 591 11.25 -33.90 -13.39
C ALA A 591 11.94 -33.11 -12.25
N ASN A 592 13.13 -33.52 -11.81
CA ASN A 592 13.93 -32.81 -10.82
C ASN A 592 14.36 -31.45 -11.34
N THR A 593 15.00 -31.37 -12.50
CA THR A 593 15.43 -30.11 -13.11
C THR A 593 14.24 -29.18 -13.34
N PHE A 594 13.13 -29.68 -13.88
CA PHE A 594 11.91 -28.90 -14.05
C PHE A 594 11.39 -28.37 -12.71
N SER A 595 11.32 -29.20 -11.67
CA SER A 595 10.90 -28.78 -10.32
C SER A 595 11.83 -27.72 -9.72
N MET A 596 13.15 -27.89 -9.87
CA MET A 596 14.16 -26.96 -9.34
C MET A 596 14.15 -25.62 -10.09
N VAL A 597 14.04 -25.65 -11.41
CA VAL A 597 13.97 -24.47 -12.26
C VAL A 597 12.66 -23.70 -12.06
N THR A 598 11.54 -24.41 -11.87
CA THR A 598 10.24 -23.79 -11.65
C THR A 598 9.97 -23.37 -10.20
N ALA A 599 10.83 -23.76 -9.23
CA ALA A 599 10.69 -23.41 -7.82
C ALA A 599 10.57 -21.90 -7.57
N LYS A 600 11.36 -21.08 -8.28
CA LYS A 600 11.29 -19.61 -8.19
C LYS A 600 10.22 -18.97 -9.09
N ARG A 601 9.46 -19.78 -9.85
CA ARG A 601 8.39 -19.40 -10.80
C ARG A 601 8.75 -18.40 -11.91
N LYS A 602 10.00 -17.96 -12.00
CA LYS A 602 10.57 -17.24 -13.15
C LYS A 602 11.75 -18.06 -13.65
N VAL A 603 11.65 -18.59 -14.85
CA VAL A 603 12.73 -19.33 -15.48
C VAL A 603 13.55 -18.36 -16.33
N ASN A 604 14.85 -18.27 -16.09
CA ASN A 604 15.75 -17.52 -16.95
C ASN A 604 16.23 -18.36 -18.15
N GLU A 605 16.94 -17.75 -19.10
CA GLU A 605 17.31 -18.45 -20.33
C GLU A 605 18.31 -19.59 -20.10
N THR A 606 19.22 -19.46 -19.14
CA THR A 606 20.16 -20.53 -18.76
C THR A 606 19.43 -21.74 -18.19
N GLU A 607 18.41 -21.51 -17.37
CA GLU A 607 17.59 -22.57 -16.79
C GLU A 607 16.68 -23.25 -17.80
N ALA A 608 16.11 -22.48 -18.73
CA ALA A 608 15.36 -23.04 -19.84
C ALA A 608 16.24 -23.92 -20.74
N LYS A 609 17.49 -23.52 -21.00
CA LYS A 609 18.46 -24.36 -21.72
C LYS A 609 18.76 -25.66 -20.98
N ARG A 610 18.81 -25.64 -19.65
CA ARG A 610 19.02 -26.84 -18.84
C ARG A 610 17.82 -27.81 -18.90
N VAL A 611 16.59 -27.30 -18.77
CA VAL A 611 15.38 -28.12 -18.99
C VAL A 611 15.35 -28.68 -20.41
N LEU A 612 15.71 -27.87 -21.40
CA LEU A 612 15.79 -28.29 -22.80
C LEU A 612 16.85 -29.39 -23.01
N ALA A 613 18.01 -29.30 -22.35
CA ALA A 613 19.06 -30.32 -22.42
C ALA A 613 18.59 -31.66 -21.83
N ASP A 614 17.97 -31.64 -20.64
CA ASP A 614 17.44 -32.86 -20.01
C ASP A 614 16.26 -33.45 -20.80
N ALA A 615 15.40 -32.60 -21.37
CA ALA A 615 14.33 -33.01 -22.27
C ALA A 615 14.89 -33.64 -23.56
N GLY A 616 15.95 -33.05 -24.12
CA GLY A 616 16.67 -33.59 -25.27
C GLY A 616 17.30 -34.94 -24.97
N ALA A 617 17.93 -35.11 -23.80
CA ALA A 617 18.50 -36.40 -23.38
C ALA A 617 17.42 -37.49 -23.25
N LEU A 618 16.28 -37.18 -22.62
CA LEU A 618 15.14 -38.09 -22.55
C LEU A 618 14.59 -38.44 -23.94
N PHE A 619 14.48 -37.45 -24.83
CA PHE A 619 14.10 -37.67 -26.23
C PHE A 619 15.06 -38.62 -26.94
N SER A 620 16.38 -38.39 -26.82
CA SER A 620 17.39 -39.23 -27.44
C SER A 620 17.34 -40.68 -26.93
N ALA A 621 17.09 -40.90 -25.64
CA ALA A 621 16.90 -42.24 -25.09
C ALA A 621 15.67 -42.96 -25.69
N MET A 622 14.52 -42.27 -25.76
CA MET A 622 13.32 -42.84 -26.39
C MET A 622 13.52 -43.11 -27.89
N ALA A 623 14.18 -42.20 -28.60
CA ALA A 623 14.48 -42.36 -30.02
C ALA A 623 15.46 -43.53 -30.25
N ALA A 624 16.44 -43.72 -29.37
CA ALA A 624 17.35 -44.85 -29.42
C ALA A 624 16.59 -46.17 -29.26
N ILE A 625 15.71 -46.28 -28.26
CA ILE A 625 14.85 -47.46 -28.05
C ILE A 625 14.03 -47.77 -29.30
N ALA A 626 13.35 -46.77 -29.86
CA ALA A 626 12.54 -46.94 -31.07
C ALA A 626 13.39 -47.37 -32.29
N SER A 627 14.56 -46.75 -32.50
CA SER A 627 15.44 -47.09 -33.63
C SER A 627 16.07 -48.49 -33.53
N GLN A 628 16.29 -48.96 -32.31
CA GLN A 628 16.84 -50.28 -32.01
C GLN A 628 15.75 -51.35 -31.97
N ALA A 629 14.47 -50.97 -32.01
CA ALA A 629 13.37 -51.90 -31.78
C ALA A 629 13.32 -53.04 -32.81
N THR A 630 13.74 -52.78 -34.05
CA THR A 630 13.84 -53.77 -35.14
C THR A 630 15.10 -54.64 -35.08
N GLN A 631 16.10 -54.24 -34.30
CA GLN A 631 17.34 -54.99 -34.10
C GLN A 631 17.22 -56.03 -32.97
N LEU A 632 16.26 -55.84 -32.06
CA LEU A 632 15.97 -56.79 -30.98
C LEU A 632 15.08 -57.92 -31.51
N GLN A 633 15.61 -59.14 -31.55
CA GLN A 633 14.83 -60.34 -31.87
C GLN A 633 14.63 -61.15 -30.60
N LEU A 634 13.38 -61.28 -30.17
CA LEU A 634 13.02 -62.03 -28.98
C LEU A 634 13.09 -63.53 -29.26
N GLY A 635 13.56 -64.31 -28.30
CA GLY A 635 13.43 -65.76 -28.35
C GLY A 635 11.96 -66.17 -28.27
N GLU A 636 11.60 -67.30 -28.86
CA GLU A 636 10.21 -67.79 -28.97
C GLU A 636 9.48 -67.78 -27.61
N GLN A 637 10.16 -68.20 -26.55
CA GLN A 637 9.61 -68.23 -25.19
C GLN A 637 9.37 -66.82 -24.62
N THR A 638 10.31 -65.88 -24.82
CA THR A 638 10.15 -64.51 -24.33
C THR A 638 9.09 -63.75 -25.13
N GLN A 639 9.00 -64.00 -26.44
CA GLN A 639 7.94 -63.45 -27.29
C GLN A 639 6.57 -63.98 -26.87
N ALA A 640 6.43 -65.29 -26.63
CA ALA A 640 5.20 -65.87 -26.11
C ALA A 640 4.83 -65.27 -24.74
N ALA A 641 5.81 -65.11 -23.84
CA ALA A 641 5.61 -64.47 -22.53
C ALA A 641 5.28 -62.97 -22.61
N LEU A 642 5.52 -62.32 -23.76
CA LEU A 642 5.09 -60.94 -24.05
C LEU A 642 3.73 -60.87 -24.74
N GLY A 643 3.05 -62.00 -24.97
CA GLY A 643 1.75 -62.06 -25.63
C GLY A 643 1.82 -62.25 -27.15
N GLY A 644 2.97 -62.69 -27.68
CA GLY A 644 3.18 -62.98 -29.11
C GLY A 644 3.66 -61.79 -29.94
N GLU A 645 3.62 -60.57 -29.40
CA GLU A 645 4.09 -59.35 -30.05
C GLU A 645 5.62 -59.34 -30.23
N THR A 646 6.09 -58.89 -31.39
CA THR A 646 7.49 -58.53 -31.60
C THR A 646 7.86 -57.30 -30.77
N TRP A 647 9.15 -57.10 -30.49
CA TRP A 647 9.56 -55.91 -29.72
C TRP A 647 9.23 -54.59 -30.43
N ALA A 648 9.29 -54.56 -31.76
CA ALA A 648 8.88 -53.40 -32.55
C ALA A 648 7.39 -53.06 -32.38
N GLU A 649 6.51 -54.06 -32.32
CA GLU A 649 5.08 -53.89 -32.06
C GLU A 649 4.83 -53.40 -30.62
N ALA A 650 5.55 -53.95 -29.64
CA ALA A 650 5.42 -53.57 -28.24
C ALA A 650 5.85 -52.12 -27.94
N VAL A 651 6.85 -51.60 -28.67
CA VAL A 651 7.32 -50.20 -28.57
C VAL A 651 6.40 -49.24 -29.34
N GLY A 652 5.87 -49.67 -30.49
CA GLY A 652 5.01 -48.88 -31.36
C GLY A 652 5.76 -47.86 -32.23
N GLU A 653 5.03 -47.13 -33.07
CA GLU A 653 5.60 -46.12 -33.97
C GLU A 653 5.98 -44.84 -33.20
N PHE A 654 7.26 -44.43 -33.28
CA PHE A 654 7.77 -43.25 -32.57
C PHE A 654 7.73 -41.99 -33.45
N ASN A 655 6.58 -41.32 -33.45
CA ASN A 655 6.35 -40.05 -34.17
C ASN A 655 6.38 -38.81 -33.27
N PHE A 656 7.24 -38.82 -32.25
CA PHE A 656 7.37 -37.71 -31.32
C PHE A 656 8.46 -36.73 -31.77
N GLY A 657 8.19 -35.42 -31.73
CA GLY A 657 9.13 -34.38 -32.19
C GLY A 657 10.22 -34.05 -31.16
N HIS A 658 11.40 -33.64 -31.64
CA HIS A 658 12.49 -33.19 -30.77
C HIS A 658 12.09 -31.93 -29.98
N PRO A 659 12.42 -31.83 -28.68
CA PRO A 659 12.13 -30.62 -27.90
C PRO A 659 12.98 -29.44 -28.41
N THR A 660 12.33 -28.30 -28.62
CA THR A 660 12.95 -27.02 -29.00
C THR A 660 12.50 -25.94 -28.02
N ARG A 661 13.14 -24.78 -28.05
CA ARG A 661 12.76 -23.67 -27.16
C ARG A 661 11.30 -23.22 -27.35
N GLU A 662 10.80 -23.32 -28.58
CA GLU A 662 9.47 -22.86 -29.01
C GLU A 662 8.37 -23.83 -28.59
N ASN A 663 8.60 -25.15 -28.67
CA ASN A 663 7.61 -26.17 -28.36
C ASN A 663 7.72 -26.74 -26.93
N LEU A 664 8.75 -26.38 -26.15
CA LEU A 664 9.09 -27.04 -24.87
C LEU A 664 7.92 -27.16 -23.89
N ASN A 665 7.08 -26.13 -23.78
CA ASN A 665 5.93 -26.16 -22.85
C ASN A 665 4.89 -27.20 -23.25
N ASP A 666 4.56 -27.28 -24.54
CA ASP A 666 3.59 -28.26 -25.05
C ASP A 666 4.20 -29.66 -25.05
N TRP A 667 5.50 -29.76 -25.37
CA TRP A 667 6.27 -31.00 -25.31
C TRP A 667 6.27 -31.61 -23.89
N LEU A 668 6.54 -30.80 -22.86
CA LEU A 668 6.53 -31.24 -21.46
C LEU A 668 5.15 -31.72 -20.97
N ARG A 669 4.06 -31.24 -21.58
CA ARG A 669 2.70 -31.70 -21.23
C ARG A 669 2.39 -33.09 -21.75
N VAL A 670 3.04 -33.51 -22.82
CA VAL A 670 2.71 -34.76 -23.53
C VAL A 670 3.82 -35.81 -23.43
N VAL A 671 5.05 -35.47 -23.04
CA VAL A 671 6.17 -36.42 -22.99
C VAL A 671 5.85 -37.70 -22.20
N ASP A 672 5.12 -37.59 -21.09
CA ASP A 672 4.75 -38.74 -20.27
C ASP A 672 3.79 -39.70 -21.00
N SER A 673 3.01 -39.24 -21.99
CA SER A 673 2.16 -40.13 -22.80
C SER A 673 2.98 -41.00 -23.75
N TRP A 674 4.24 -40.66 -24.02
CA TRP A 674 5.17 -41.42 -24.87
C TRP A 674 6.17 -42.24 -24.04
N ALA A 675 6.73 -41.63 -22.99
CA ALA A 675 7.72 -42.29 -22.14
C ALA A 675 7.10 -43.40 -21.27
N ASN A 676 5.86 -43.24 -20.79
CA ASN A 676 5.22 -44.24 -19.94
C ASN A 676 4.93 -45.58 -20.66
N PRO A 677 4.39 -45.59 -21.90
CA PRO A 677 4.25 -46.84 -22.65
C PRO A 677 5.58 -47.57 -22.87
N MET A 678 6.64 -46.86 -23.27
CA MET A 678 7.97 -47.45 -23.47
C MET A 678 8.55 -48.04 -22.16
N ALA A 679 8.47 -47.30 -21.05
CA ALA A 679 8.90 -47.79 -19.75
C ALA A 679 8.11 -49.04 -19.32
N ARG A 680 6.79 -49.07 -19.57
CA ARG A 680 5.95 -50.24 -19.31
C ARG A 680 6.34 -51.44 -20.18
N ALA A 681 6.61 -51.23 -21.47
CA ALA A 681 7.07 -52.28 -22.38
C ALA A 681 8.42 -52.87 -21.93
N LEU A 682 9.37 -52.01 -21.54
CA LEU A 682 10.67 -52.42 -21.00
C LEU A 682 10.52 -53.20 -19.69
N GLY A 683 9.67 -52.75 -18.76
CA GLY A 683 9.40 -53.48 -17.52
C GLY A 683 8.77 -54.86 -17.75
N ARG A 684 7.90 -55.00 -18.77
CA ARG A 684 7.39 -56.32 -19.19
C ARG A 684 8.51 -57.18 -19.79
N LEU A 685 9.29 -56.63 -20.71
CA LEU A 685 10.42 -57.33 -21.33
C LEU A 685 11.40 -57.83 -20.27
N ARG A 686 11.76 -57.00 -19.30
CA ARG A 686 12.62 -57.37 -18.18
C ARG A 686 12.07 -58.56 -17.40
N ARG A 687 10.81 -58.48 -16.95
CA ARG A 687 10.19 -59.56 -16.17
C ARG A 687 10.12 -60.86 -16.98
N SER A 688 9.68 -60.80 -18.24
CA SER A 688 9.63 -61.97 -19.12
C SER A 688 11.02 -62.53 -19.46
N ALA A 689 12.02 -61.66 -19.65
CA ALA A 689 13.40 -62.10 -19.89
C ALA A 689 14.00 -62.81 -18.68
N LEU A 690 13.72 -62.31 -17.47
CA LEU A 690 14.10 -62.96 -16.22
C LEU A 690 13.40 -64.30 -16.03
N ASP A 691 12.09 -64.37 -16.25
CA ASP A 691 11.33 -65.62 -16.14
C ASP A 691 11.88 -66.70 -17.10
N CYS A 692 12.12 -66.35 -18.37
CA CYS A 692 12.74 -67.26 -19.34
C CYS A 692 14.16 -67.69 -18.94
N LEU A 693 14.96 -66.79 -18.37
CA LEU A 693 16.30 -67.12 -17.86
C LEU A 693 16.20 -68.15 -16.74
N LEU A 694 15.32 -67.92 -15.77
CA LEU A 694 15.10 -68.83 -14.65
C LEU A 694 14.54 -70.19 -15.08
N ASP A 695 13.74 -70.24 -16.16
CA ASP A 695 13.27 -71.50 -16.75
C ASP A 695 14.38 -72.29 -17.44
N ILE A 696 15.28 -71.61 -18.18
CA ILE A 696 16.49 -72.24 -18.74
C ILE A 696 17.33 -72.84 -17.61
N GLU A 697 17.56 -72.06 -16.55
CA GLU A 697 18.35 -72.47 -15.39
C GLU A 697 17.70 -73.64 -14.65
N ALA A 698 16.37 -73.63 -14.50
CA ALA A 698 15.64 -74.74 -13.92
C ALA A 698 15.75 -76.03 -14.75
N ARG A 699 15.72 -75.93 -16.09
CA ARG A 699 15.91 -77.10 -16.98
C ARG A 699 17.32 -77.67 -16.85
N LEU A 700 18.33 -76.80 -16.78
CA LEU A 700 19.72 -77.21 -16.52
C LEU A 700 19.84 -77.89 -15.14
N ASP A 701 19.21 -77.31 -14.13
CA ASP A 701 19.18 -77.83 -12.76
C ASP A 701 18.52 -79.21 -12.67
N ASP A 702 17.38 -79.37 -13.36
CA ASP A 702 16.61 -80.62 -13.39
C ASP A 702 17.37 -81.73 -14.11
N ALA A 703 17.89 -81.47 -15.30
CA ALA A 703 18.71 -82.43 -16.05
C ALA A 703 19.91 -82.93 -15.26
N MET A 704 20.55 -82.06 -14.47
CA MET A 704 21.64 -82.44 -13.57
C MET A 704 21.18 -83.24 -12.33
N ARG A 705 19.92 -83.09 -11.88
CA ARG A 705 19.34 -83.94 -10.80
C ARG A 705 18.95 -85.31 -11.30
N SER A 706 18.22 -85.38 -12.41
CA SER A 706 17.61 -86.61 -12.93
C SER A 706 18.53 -87.41 -13.86
N GLY A 707 19.67 -86.85 -14.26
CA GLY A 707 20.57 -87.47 -15.24
C GLY A 707 19.95 -87.58 -16.63
N THR A 708 18.91 -86.80 -16.93
CA THR A 708 18.21 -86.80 -18.22
C THR A 708 18.98 -85.99 -19.25
N THR A 709 18.98 -86.46 -20.50
CA THR A 709 19.60 -85.73 -21.62
C THR A 709 18.78 -84.49 -21.96
N LEU A 710 19.42 -83.32 -21.91
CA LEU A 710 18.82 -82.07 -22.38
C LEU A 710 18.58 -82.16 -23.90
N GLY A 711 17.37 -81.81 -24.33
CA GLY A 711 17.04 -81.68 -25.75
C GLY A 711 17.72 -80.48 -26.42
N ALA A 712 17.20 -80.04 -27.56
CA ALA A 712 17.69 -78.85 -28.24
C ALA A 712 17.61 -77.61 -27.32
N SER A 713 18.65 -76.78 -27.37
CA SER A 713 18.66 -75.48 -26.69
C SER A 713 17.59 -74.57 -27.29
N PRO A 714 16.89 -73.76 -26.47
CA PRO A 714 16.06 -72.68 -26.99
C PRO A 714 16.86 -71.76 -27.93
N ALA A 715 16.21 -71.23 -28.97
CA ALA A 715 16.79 -70.18 -29.80
C ALA A 715 17.06 -68.94 -28.93
N GLY A 716 18.33 -68.52 -28.86
CA GLY A 716 18.73 -67.36 -28.05
C GLY A 716 18.24 -66.04 -28.67
N PRO A 717 17.83 -65.06 -27.86
CA PRO A 717 17.45 -63.75 -28.37
C PRO A 717 18.66 -63.00 -28.96
N VAL A 718 18.40 -62.11 -29.92
CA VAL A 718 19.40 -61.21 -30.49
C VAL A 718 19.20 -59.81 -29.91
N VAL A 719 20.26 -59.28 -29.31
CA VAL A 719 20.29 -57.96 -28.66
C VAL A 719 21.17 -57.01 -29.48
N PRO A 720 20.82 -55.71 -29.59
CA PRO A 720 21.69 -54.72 -30.21
C PRO A 720 23.11 -54.77 -29.63
N SER A 721 24.11 -54.59 -30.50
CA SER A 721 25.53 -54.63 -30.08
C SER A 721 25.91 -53.49 -29.14
N HIS A 722 25.16 -52.38 -29.18
CA HIS A 722 25.37 -51.21 -28.33
C HIS A 722 24.02 -50.71 -27.82
N TYR A 723 23.92 -50.51 -26.52
CA TYR A 723 22.75 -49.93 -25.84
C TYR A 723 23.21 -49.14 -24.62
N ALA A 724 22.33 -48.28 -24.09
CA ALA A 724 22.63 -47.50 -22.91
C ALA A 724 22.74 -48.40 -21.68
N THR A 725 23.83 -48.25 -20.92
CA THR A 725 24.04 -48.95 -19.64
C THR A 725 23.97 -47.96 -18.47
N LEU A 726 23.22 -48.32 -17.42
CA LEU A 726 23.19 -47.57 -16.16
C LEU A 726 23.38 -48.49 -14.94
N ILE A 727 24.60 -48.51 -14.38
CA ILE A 727 24.93 -49.25 -13.16
C ILE A 727 24.17 -48.68 -11.95
N ALA A 728 23.75 -49.56 -11.03
CA ALA A 728 23.11 -49.15 -9.78
C ALA A 728 24.03 -48.23 -8.96
N GLY A 729 23.52 -47.09 -8.50
CA GLY A 729 24.30 -46.07 -7.77
C GLY A 729 25.03 -45.06 -8.66
N GLN A 730 25.07 -45.28 -9.98
CA GLN A 730 25.62 -44.32 -10.96
C GLN A 730 24.53 -43.47 -11.64
N GLU A 731 23.34 -43.38 -11.02
CA GLU A 731 22.26 -42.49 -11.48
C GLU A 731 22.74 -41.04 -11.60
N ARG A 732 22.18 -40.31 -12.58
CA ARG A 732 22.62 -38.93 -12.85
C ARG A 732 22.42 -38.04 -11.61
N PRO A 733 23.39 -37.18 -11.28
CA PRO A 733 23.34 -36.39 -10.07
C PRO A 733 22.14 -35.43 -10.10
N ARG A 734 21.30 -35.52 -9.08
CA ARG A 734 20.10 -34.70 -8.93
C ARG A 734 20.41 -33.46 -8.10
N GLN A 735 19.80 -32.35 -8.47
CA GLN A 735 19.94 -31.13 -7.69
C GLN A 735 19.07 -31.22 -6.42
N MET A 736 19.72 -31.38 -5.26
CA MET A 736 19.06 -31.51 -3.95
C MET A 736 18.77 -30.17 -3.28
N ARG A 737 19.47 -29.09 -3.68
CA ARG A 737 19.34 -27.77 -3.08
C ARG A 737 19.24 -26.70 -4.15
N LEU A 738 18.41 -25.69 -3.90
CA LEU A 738 18.37 -24.50 -4.75
C LEU A 738 19.71 -23.75 -4.63
N ASP A 739 20.13 -23.07 -5.69
CA ASP A 739 21.29 -22.16 -5.63
C ASP A 739 21.04 -21.01 -4.65
N ALA A 740 22.09 -20.33 -4.18
CA ALA A 740 21.96 -19.32 -3.13
C ALA A 740 20.95 -18.22 -3.46
N TRP A 741 20.86 -17.82 -4.74
CA TRP A 741 19.91 -16.81 -5.19
C TRP A 741 18.48 -17.36 -5.26
N SER A 742 18.28 -18.57 -5.78
CA SER A 742 16.96 -19.22 -5.74
C SER A 742 16.51 -19.50 -4.30
N ARG A 743 17.43 -19.84 -3.38
CA ARG A 743 17.16 -19.95 -1.95
C ARG A 743 16.77 -18.63 -1.33
N PHE A 744 17.45 -17.53 -1.69
CA PHE A 744 17.02 -16.19 -1.27
C PHE A 744 15.61 -15.88 -1.79
N GLN A 745 15.32 -16.11 -3.07
CA GLN A 745 14.00 -15.80 -3.65
C GLN A 745 12.88 -16.66 -3.04
N THR A 746 13.10 -17.96 -2.87
CA THR A 746 12.16 -18.91 -2.28
C THR A 746 12.18 -18.91 -0.74
N ALA A 747 13.07 -18.12 -0.14
CA ALA A 747 13.39 -18.15 1.30
C ALA A 747 13.69 -19.58 1.82
N ASP A 748 14.36 -20.41 1.01
CA ASP A 748 14.69 -21.79 1.36
C ASP A 748 15.87 -21.87 2.36
N GLY A 749 15.51 -22.13 3.62
CA GLY A 749 16.40 -22.15 4.78
C GLY A 749 16.40 -20.87 5.61
N TRP A 750 16.82 -20.99 6.87
CA TRP A 750 16.73 -19.90 7.87
C TRP A 750 17.56 -18.66 7.52
N TRP A 751 18.80 -18.83 7.02
CA TRP A 751 19.66 -17.72 6.57
C TRP A 751 19.07 -16.96 5.38
N ALA A 752 18.67 -17.69 4.33
CA ALA A 752 18.13 -17.09 3.13
C ALA A 752 16.80 -16.38 3.40
N GLY A 753 15.94 -16.98 4.24
CA GLY A 753 14.72 -16.34 4.73
C GLY A 753 14.99 -15.08 5.56
N GLY A 754 15.97 -15.11 6.47
CA GLY A 754 16.38 -13.96 7.26
C GLY A 754 16.93 -12.80 6.42
N ALA A 755 17.82 -13.09 5.47
CA ALA A 755 18.34 -12.09 4.53
C ALA A 755 17.23 -11.47 3.68
N ARG A 756 16.29 -12.29 3.17
CA ARG A 756 15.14 -11.78 2.41
C ARG A 756 14.24 -10.89 3.25
N LEU A 757 13.98 -11.26 4.51
CA LEU A 757 13.20 -10.45 5.44
C LEU A 757 13.88 -9.13 5.75
N LEU A 758 15.20 -9.09 5.92
CA LEU A 758 15.95 -7.85 6.15
C LEU A 758 15.86 -6.91 4.93
N VAL A 759 16.08 -7.42 3.72
CA VAL A 759 16.00 -6.62 2.48
C VAL A 759 14.57 -6.11 2.26
N ALA A 760 13.58 -7.01 2.36
CA ALA A 760 12.17 -6.65 2.16
C ALA A 760 11.67 -5.72 3.26
N GLY A 761 12.06 -5.95 4.51
CA GLY A 761 11.77 -5.09 5.66
C GLY A 761 12.40 -3.71 5.47
N GLY A 762 13.63 -3.62 4.99
CA GLY A 762 14.28 -2.35 4.64
C GLY A 762 13.53 -1.58 3.56
N ILE A 763 13.03 -2.25 2.53
CA ILE A 763 12.22 -1.63 1.46
C ILE A 763 10.88 -1.12 2.02
N VAL A 764 10.17 -1.92 2.81
CA VAL A 764 8.88 -1.53 3.41
C VAL A 764 9.07 -0.39 4.41
N THR A 765 10.10 -0.47 5.27
CA THR A 765 10.40 0.57 6.26
C THR A 765 10.87 1.86 5.58
N GLY A 766 11.64 1.76 4.49
CA GLY A 766 12.02 2.91 3.66
C GLY A 766 10.82 3.58 3.01
N LEU A 767 9.86 2.79 2.49
CA LEU A 767 8.59 3.31 1.97
C LEU A 767 7.77 4.03 3.06
N MET A 768 7.68 3.43 4.25
CA MET A 768 6.98 4.02 5.40
C MET A 768 7.68 5.30 5.88
N GLY A 769 9.02 5.31 5.94
CA GLY A 769 9.84 6.45 6.36
C GLY A 769 9.73 7.64 5.41
N LEU A 770 9.83 7.40 4.09
CA LEU A 770 9.65 8.44 3.07
C LEU A 770 8.24 9.07 3.11
N SER A 771 7.23 8.33 3.56
CA SER A 771 5.86 8.84 3.70
C SER A 771 5.64 9.75 4.92
N ASN A 772 6.53 9.72 5.91
CA ASN A 772 6.41 10.49 7.15
C ASN A 772 7.30 11.74 7.18
N SER A 773 8.40 11.78 6.41
CA SER A 773 9.38 12.88 6.52
C SER A 773 9.24 14.01 5.51
N SER A 774 8.41 13.89 4.46
CA SER A 774 8.29 14.94 3.42
C SER A 774 6.88 15.26 2.92
N LEU A 775 5.87 14.46 3.29
CA LEU A 775 4.53 14.51 2.71
C LEU A 775 3.43 14.85 3.74
N GLY A 776 3.77 15.34 4.93
CA GLY A 776 2.82 15.63 6.02
C GLY A 776 2.69 17.09 6.43
N ASN A 777 3.39 18.01 5.75
CA ASN A 777 3.48 19.41 6.18
C ASN A 777 2.56 20.31 5.35
N ALA A 778 2.07 21.37 5.99
CA ALA A 778 1.42 22.50 5.36
C ALA A 778 2.32 23.74 5.45
N THR A 779 2.26 24.60 4.44
CA THR A 779 3.03 25.85 4.42
C THR A 779 2.12 26.98 4.88
N VAL A 780 2.49 27.67 5.96
CA VAL A 780 1.81 28.87 6.44
C VAL A 780 2.66 30.08 6.08
N LEU A 781 2.19 30.94 5.18
CA LEU A 781 2.81 32.20 4.84
C LEU A 781 2.22 33.30 5.72
N ALA A 782 2.99 33.80 6.69
CA ALA A 782 2.61 34.96 7.49
C ALA A 782 2.95 36.25 6.76
N TYR A 783 2.03 37.23 6.76
CA TYR A 783 2.20 38.54 6.14
C TYR A 783 1.87 39.66 7.13
N ASN A 784 2.75 40.67 7.21
CA ASN A 784 2.56 41.81 8.10
C ASN A 784 2.03 43.04 7.33
N GLY A 785 0.74 43.36 7.52
CA GLY A 785 0.09 44.54 6.93
C GLY A 785 0.24 45.84 7.72
N LEU A 786 0.80 45.81 8.94
CA LEU A 786 0.93 46.98 9.81
C LEU A 786 2.21 47.78 9.49
N ASP A 787 2.20 49.11 9.70
CA ASP A 787 3.40 49.97 9.60
C ASP A 787 4.40 49.79 10.77
N ARG A 788 4.45 48.61 11.38
CA ARG A 788 5.45 48.33 12.43
C ARG A 788 5.99 46.93 12.33
N ASN A 789 7.12 46.72 12.99
CA ASN A 789 7.67 45.39 13.17
C ASN A 789 6.76 44.57 14.09
N VAL A 790 6.41 43.35 13.66
CA VAL A 790 5.59 42.41 14.43
C VAL A 790 6.37 41.14 14.69
N LYS A 791 6.44 40.72 15.95
CA LYS A 791 6.98 39.42 16.34
C LYS A 791 5.87 38.39 16.27
N ILE A 792 6.03 37.41 15.39
CA ILE A 792 5.09 36.31 15.18
C ILE A 792 5.65 35.04 15.81
N GLN A 793 4.80 34.34 16.55
CA GLN A 793 5.08 33.05 17.15
C GLN A 793 4.11 32.00 16.60
N ILE A 794 4.63 31.01 15.86
CA ILE A 794 3.86 29.92 15.25
C ILE A 794 4.64 28.62 15.35
N GLY A 795 4.04 27.56 15.89
CA GLY A 795 4.66 26.23 15.94
C GLY A 795 5.99 26.19 16.73
N GLY A 796 6.15 27.07 17.72
CA GLY A 796 7.39 27.21 18.50
C GLY A 796 8.49 28.04 17.82
N GLN A 797 8.23 28.61 16.63
CA GLN A 797 9.15 29.50 15.93
C GLN A 797 8.77 30.97 16.14
N ASP A 798 9.76 31.78 16.52
CA ASP A 798 9.62 33.22 16.71
C ASP A 798 10.31 33.97 15.55
N VAL A 799 9.58 34.82 14.83
CA VAL A 799 10.10 35.61 13.71
C VAL A 799 9.64 37.06 13.81
N LEU A 800 10.57 38.00 13.61
CA LEU A 800 10.27 39.42 13.45
C LEU A 800 9.97 39.73 11.97
N LEU A 801 8.76 40.22 11.67
CA LEU A 801 8.39 40.69 10.34
C LEU A 801 8.36 42.21 10.28
N ALA A 802 9.08 42.78 9.32
CA ALA A 802 8.98 44.20 8.98
C ALA A 802 7.64 44.54 8.29
N PRO A 803 7.24 45.82 8.20
CA PRO A 803 6.06 46.24 7.44
C PRO A 803 6.10 45.73 5.99
N GLY A 804 5.03 45.10 5.52
CA GLY A 804 4.93 44.51 4.18
C GLY A 804 5.78 43.24 3.96
N ALA A 805 6.49 42.77 4.98
CA ALA A 805 7.29 41.55 4.90
C ALA A 805 6.44 40.30 5.14
N LYS A 806 6.98 39.16 4.71
CA LYS A 806 6.34 37.85 4.85
C LYS A 806 7.34 36.76 5.20
N ARG A 807 6.84 35.65 5.76
CA ARG A 807 7.64 34.47 6.08
C ARG A 807 6.82 33.19 5.97
N GLY A 808 7.37 32.17 5.32
CA GLY A 808 6.82 30.82 5.29
C GLY A 808 7.25 29.99 6.50
N PHE A 809 6.29 29.27 7.07
CA PHE A 809 6.47 28.30 8.15
C PHE A 809 6.00 26.94 7.66
N ASN A 810 6.80 25.89 7.84
CA ASN A 810 6.39 24.52 7.53
C ASN A 810 5.90 23.88 8.82
N LEU A 811 4.60 23.57 8.90
CA LEU A 811 3.94 23.02 10.08
C LEU A 811 3.39 21.64 9.76
N GLU A 812 3.28 20.78 10.77
CA GLU A 812 2.59 19.49 10.64
C GLU A 812 1.11 19.73 10.32
N ALA A 813 0.59 19.10 9.27
CA ALA A 813 -0.82 19.18 8.93
C ALA A 813 -1.68 18.39 9.95
N ASP A 814 -2.94 18.81 10.11
CA ASP A 814 -3.93 18.23 11.03
C ASP A 814 -3.56 18.30 12.52
N LYS A 815 -2.76 19.30 12.89
CA LYS A 815 -2.40 19.61 14.27
C LYS A 815 -2.65 21.08 14.57
N ALA A 816 -3.51 21.34 15.55
CA ALA A 816 -3.77 22.69 16.01
C ALA A 816 -2.46 23.36 16.49
N VAL A 817 -2.18 24.53 15.94
CA VAL A 817 -1.05 25.38 16.32
C VAL A 817 -1.58 26.68 16.92
N GLU A 818 -0.94 27.12 17.98
CA GLU A 818 -1.19 28.44 18.53
C GLU A 818 -0.41 29.48 17.72
N VAL A 819 -1.13 30.51 17.26
CA VAL A 819 -0.60 31.64 16.49
C VAL A 819 -0.73 32.88 17.36
N ARG A 820 0.40 33.52 17.63
CA ARG A 820 0.44 34.77 18.40
C ARG A 820 1.24 35.84 17.66
N ALA A 821 0.79 37.08 17.76
CA ALA A 821 1.50 38.24 17.23
C ALA A 821 1.67 39.29 18.33
N TYR A 822 2.88 39.82 18.45
CA TYR A 822 3.25 40.82 19.44
C TYR A 822 3.95 42.01 18.80
N THR A 823 3.87 43.18 19.43
CA THR A 823 4.75 44.30 19.11
C THR A 823 6.18 44.01 19.59
N THR A 824 7.15 44.80 19.12
CA THR A 824 8.55 44.75 19.59
C THR A 824 8.69 45.03 21.10
N GLU A 825 7.70 45.70 21.68
CA GLU A 825 7.63 46.04 23.10
C GLU A 825 6.94 44.96 23.95
N GLY A 826 6.52 43.84 23.34
CA GLY A 826 5.90 42.71 24.04
C GLY A 826 4.39 42.81 24.24
N GLN A 827 3.70 43.73 23.57
CA GLN A 827 2.25 43.87 23.66
C GLN A 827 1.57 42.91 22.69
N GLU A 828 0.58 42.14 23.16
CA GLU A 828 -0.15 41.20 22.32
C GLU A 828 -1.09 41.94 21.35
N ILE A 829 -0.87 41.72 20.05
CA ILE A 829 -1.72 42.22 18.96
C ILE A 829 -2.90 41.27 18.77
N GLU A 830 -2.62 39.96 18.70
CA GLU A 830 -3.63 38.91 18.64
C GLU A 830 -3.06 37.55 19.07
N SER A 831 -3.96 36.67 19.50
CA SER A 831 -3.70 35.27 19.80
C SER A 831 -4.90 34.42 19.38
N PHE A 832 -4.66 33.34 18.62
CA PHE A 832 -5.69 32.39 18.23
C PHE A 832 -5.12 31.01 17.90
N SER A 833 -5.97 29.98 17.93
CA SER A 833 -5.62 28.62 17.48
C SER A 833 -6.01 28.43 16.01
N ALA A 834 -5.12 27.87 15.21
CA ALA A 834 -5.36 27.53 13.81
C ALA A 834 -4.99 26.06 13.54
N ASN A 835 -5.75 25.35 12.72
CA ASN A 835 -5.39 24.01 12.27
C ASN A 835 -5.12 24.03 10.75
N PRO A 836 -3.87 23.80 10.31
CA PRO A 836 -3.60 23.52 8.91
C PRO A 836 -4.10 22.10 8.55
N GLU A 837 -5.38 21.98 8.25
CA GLU A 837 -6.09 20.71 7.98
C GLU A 837 -5.55 19.92 6.76
N PHE A 838 -4.92 20.59 5.78
CA PHE A 838 -4.59 20.00 4.50
C PHE A 838 -3.08 19.93 4.24
N ILE A 839 -2.61 18.71 3.97
CA ILE A 839 -1.26 18.40 3.53
C ILE A 839 -0.96 19.08 2.19
N GLY A 840 0.16 19.79 2.09
CA GLY A 840 0.62 20.43 0.85
C GLY A 840 -0.19 21.66 0.41
N ALA A 841 -1.09 22.17 1.26
CA ALA A 841 -1.79 23.43 1.03
C ALA A 841 -0.98 24.63 1.53
N ASN A 842 -1.17 25.77 0.86
CA ASN A 842 -0.63 27.05 1.29
C ASN A 842 -1.70 27.80 2.09
N TYR A 843 -1.42 28.06 3.35
CA TYR A 843 -2.21 28.90 4.23
C TYR A 843 -1.60 30.29 4.27
N LEU A 844 -2.45 31.31 4.21
CA LEU A 844 -2.08 32.70 4.37
C LEU A 844 -2.55 33.19 5.74
N TYR A 845 -1.60 33.58 6.58
CA TYR A 845 -1.84 34.24 7.85
C TYR A 845 -1.60 35.74 7.69
N ASN A 846 -2.67 36.52 7.82
CA ASN A 846 -2.64 37.98 7.74
C ASN A 846 -2.69 38.58 9.14
N VAL A 847 -1.59 39.16 9.60
CA VAL A 847 -1.48 39.71 10.95
C VAL A 847 -2.60 40.73 11.19
N ALA A 848 -3.45 40.44 12.18
CA ALA A 848 -4.63 41.19 12.59
C ALA A 848 -5.66 41.46 11.47
N GLY A 849 -5.56 40.80 10.31
CA GLY A 849 -6.34 41.18 9.13
C GLY A 849 -5.98 42.58 8.59
N ALA A 850 -4.73 43.03 8.80
CA ALA A 850 -4.29 44.39 8.52
C ALA A 850 -3.96 44.68 7.04
N SER A 851 -4.27 43.76 6.11
CA SER A 851 -4.07 44.00 4.69
C SER A 851 -5.14 43.34 3.84
N PRO A 852 -5.70 44.03 2.84
CA PRO A 852 -6.48 43.37 1.81
C PRO A 852 -5.57 42.52 0.90
N PHE A 853 -6.13 41.50 0.27
CA PHE A 853 -5.49 40.76 -0.82
C PHE A 853 -6.34 40.82 -2.08
N VAL A 854 -5.67 40.77 -3.22
CA VAL A 854 -6.30 40.70 -4.54
C VAL A 854 -5.76 39.50 -5.31
N SER A 855 -6.66 38.76 -5.94
CA SER A 855 -6.33 37.71 -6.90
C SER A 855 -6.41 38.29 -8.31
N TRP A 856 -5.33 38.18 -9.06
CA TRP A 856 -5.25 38.63 -10.45
C TRP A 856 -4.48 37.63 -11.31
N THR A 857 -4.54 37.82 -12.63
CA THR A 857 -3.91 36.91 -13.58
C THR A 857 -2.78 37.62 -14.31
N ALA A 858 -1.55 37.15 -14.13
CA ALA A 858 -0.42 37.56 -14.95
C ALA A 858 -0.53 36.91 -16.34
N VAL A 859 -0.41 37.72 -17.39
CA VAL A 859 -0.63 37.32 -18.77
C VAL A 859 0.68 37.43 -19.55
N TYR A 860 0.96 36.41 -20.36
CA TYR A 860 2.14 36.35 -21.21
C TYR A 860 1.70 36.07 -22.65
N GLY A 861 2.19 36.86 -23.61
CA GLY A 861 1.82 36.74 -25.03
C GLY A 861 0.36 37.15 -25.29
N GLY A 862 -0.31 36.46 -26.22
CA GLY A 862 -1.67 36.80 -26.67
C GLY A 862 -2.82 36.29 -25.79
N ALA A 863 -2.56 35.93 -24.53
CA ALA A 863 -3.60 35.47 -23.61
C ALA A 863 -4.46 36.64 -23.07
N VAL A 864 -5.67 36.36 -22.61
CA VAL A 864 -6.59 37.37 -22.06
C VAL A 864 -6.60 37.29 -20.54
N ALA A 865 -6.47 38.42 -19.86
CA ALA A 865 -6.51 38.48 -18.40
C ALA A 865 -7.94 38.21 -17.90
N ALA A 866 -8.06 37.34 -16.89
CA ALA A 866 -9.29 37.29 -16.09
C ALA A 866 -9.40 38.54 -15.22
N PRO A 867 -10.61 39.05 -14.94
CA PRO A 867 -10.80 40.22 -14.09
C PRO A 867 -10.25 39.98 -12.68
N GLU A 868 -9.66 41.02 -12.11
CA GLU A 868 -9.14 40.98 -10.74
C GLU A 868 -10.28 40.77 -9.74
N ARG A 869 -10.02 39.95 -8.73
CA ARG A 869 -10.99 39.62 -7.69
C ARG A 869 -10.44 40.05 -6.32
N PRO A 870 -11.08 40.99 -5.62
CA PRO A 870 -10.72 41.28 -4.24
C PRO A 870 -11.04 40.08 -3.35
N LEU A 871 -10.10 39.71 -2.47
CA LEU A 871 -10.23 38.60 -1.53
C LEU A 871 -10.58 39.05 -0.10
N GLY A 872 -10.70 40.37 0.12
CA GLY A 872 -10.87 40.93 1.46
C GLY A 872 -9.57 40.86 2.27
N ALA A 873 -9.70 40.93 3.59
CA ALA A 873 -8.57 40.85 4.53
C ALA A 873 -8.72 39.68 5.52
N PRO A 874 -8.85 38.42 5.04
CA PRO A 874 -9.05 37.28 5.93
C PRO A 874 -7.84 37.10 6.84
N ARG A 875 -8.06 36.95 8.15
CA ARG A 875 -7.01 36.67 9.13
C ARG A 875 -6.28 35.36 8.82
N TRP A 876 -7.02 34.32 8.46
CA TRP A 876 -6.49 33.00 8.11
C TRP A 876 -7.28 32.46 6.92
N SER A 877 -6.59 32.07 5.85
CA SER A 877 -7.24 31.53 4.65
C SER A 877 -6.36 30.53 3.92
N VAL A 878 -6.98 29.57 3.24
CA VAL A 878 -6.28 28.70 2.28
C VAL A 878 -6.22 29.44 0.95
N GLN A 879 -5.04 29.53 0.34
CA GLN A 879 -4.84 30.23 -0.93
C GLN A 879 -4.25 29.29 -1.99
N GLN A 880 -4.78 29.38 -3.21
CA GLN A 880 -4.30 28.67 -4.38
C GLN A 880 -3.91 29.68 -5.45
N ALA A 881 -2.61 29.91 -5.61
CA ALA A 881 -2.04 30.77 -6.64
C ALA A 881 -0.66 30.28 -7.05
N ASP A 882 -0.29 30.48 -8.31
CA ASP A 882 1.04 30.17 -8.83
C ASP A 882 2.12 31.06 -8.21
N ALA A 883 1.75 32.30 -7.82
CA ALA A 883 2.60 33.21 -7.04
C ALA A 883 1.79 33.78 -5.86
N LEU A 884 2.23 33.48 -4.63
CA LEU A 884 1.58 33.92 -3.39
C LEU A 884 2.44 35.00 -2.73
N LEU A 885 1.96 36.24 -2.78
CA LEU A 885 2.65 37.45 -2.33
C LEU A 885 4.03 37.65 -3.00
N GLU A 886 4.27 37.02 -4.14
CA GLU A 886 5.51 37.10 -4.92
C GLU A 886 5.26 37.69 -6.29
N PRO A 887 6.25 38.38 -6.87
CA PRO A 887 6.17 38.76 -8.27
C PRO A 887 6.05 37.49 -9.13
N PRO A 888 5.12 37.45 -10.09
CA PRO A 888 5.05 36.35 -11.03
C PRO A 888 6.33 36.31 -11.90
N PRO A 889 6.68 35.15 -12.49
CA PRO A 889 7.89 35.02 -13.30
C PRO A 889 7.93 36.03 -14.44
N GLN A 890 9.11 36.55 -14.81
CA GLN A 890 9.21 37.56 -15.88
C GLN A 890 8.88 37.01 -17.28
N SER A 891 9.03 35.71 -17.49
CA SER A 891 8.64 35.03 -18.73
C SER A 891 8.21 33.59 -18.44
N ILE A 892 7.39 33.01 -19.33
CA ILE A 892 6.99 31.60 -19.29
C ILE A 892 7.24 30.94 -20.64
N ARG A 893 7.47 29.62 -20.64
CA ARG A 893 7.61 28.83 -21.87
C ARG A 893 6.38 27.97 -22.07
N THR A 894 5.63 28.22 -23.15
CA THR A 894 4.37 27.52 -23.48
C THR A 894 4.45 26.89 -24.85
N LYS A 895 3.66 25.83 -25.10
CA LYS A 895 3.54 25.20 -26.43
C LYS A 895 2.65 26.00 -27.41
N GLY A 896 1.85 26.95 -26.92
CA GLY A 896 1.06 27.90 -27.71
C GLY A 896 1.57 29.34 -27.57
N GLY A 897 0.98 30.28 -28.33
CA GLY A 897 1.40 31.70 -28.42
C GLY A 897 1.14 32.59 -27.19
N GLY A 898 0.89 32.00 -26.02
CA GLY A 898 0.69 32.71 -24.75
C GLY A 898 0.31 31.78 -23.59
N GLY A 899 0.18 32.35 -22.39
CA GLY A 899 -0.28 31.65 -21.19
C GLY A 899 -0.52 32.60 -20.01
N THR A 900 -1.03 32.05 -18.91
CA THR A 900 -1.40 32.83 -17.72
C THR A 900 -0.82 32.22 -16.44
N ARG A 901 -0.68 33.05 -15.40
CA ARG A 901 -0.36 32.65 -14.02
C ARG A 901 -1.29 33.35 -13.04
N SER A 902 -1.82 32.59 -12.10
CA SER A 902 -2.64 33.11 -11.00
C SER A 902 -1.72 33.72 -9.93
N VAL A 903 -2.02 34.95 -9.53
CA VAL A 903 -1.22 35.71 -8.55
C VAL A 903 -2.15 36.21 -7.47
N VAL A 904 -1.76 36.00 -6.22
CA VAL A 904 -2.38 36.68 -5.07
C VAL A 904 -1.33 37.63 -4.51
N SER A 905 -1.65 38.92 -4.50
CA SER A 905 -0.76 39.95 -3.98
C SER A 905 -1.47 40.80 -2.93
N ALA A 906 -0.72 41.30 -1.97
CA ALA A 906 -1.12 42.49 -1.23
C ALA A 906 -0.96 43.70 -2.17
N PRO A 907 -1.91 44.64 -2.19
CA PRO A 907 -1.72 45.86 -2.96
C PRO A 907 -0.50 46.61 -2.44
N ALA A 908 0.22 47.30 -3.33
CA ALA A 908 1.17 48.31 -2.89
C ALA A 908 0.43 49.33 -2.01
N PRO A 909 1.09 49.98 -1.03
CA PRO A 909 0.46 51.01 -0.20
C PRO A 909 0.01 52.19 -1.07
N GLN A 910 -1.21 52.05 -1.60
CA GLN A 910 -2.07 53.11 -2.11
C GLN A 910 -2.72 53.75 -0.87
N SER A 911 -3.20 54.99 -0.96
CA SER A 911 -3.81 55.70 0.19
C SER A 911 -4.72 54.84 1.05
N VAL A 912 -4.90 55.28 2.30
CA VAL A 912 -5.84 54.67 3.24
C VAL A 912 -7.23 54.48 2.61
N ALA A 913 -7.70 55.47 1.86
CA ALA A 913 -8.95 55.37 1.11
C ALA A 913 -8.94 54.21 0.08
N GLY A 914 -7.89 54.10 -0.73
CA GLY A 914 -7.76 53.02 -1.72
C GLY A 914 -7.68 51.63 -1.08
N ILE A 915 -7.02 51.48 0.06
CA ILE A 915 -6.99 50.23 0.83
C ILE A 915 -8.42 49.85 1.28
N LEU A 916 -9.16 50.82 1.82
CA LEU A 916 -10.51 50.58 2.32
C LEU A 916 -11.54 50.35 1.21
N ASP A 917 -11.32 50.87 -0.01
CA ASP A 917 -12.19 50.63 -1.17
C ASP A 917 -12.07 49.19 -1.71
N MET A 918 -11.01 48.45 -1.34
CA MET A 918 -10.89 47.03 -1.66
C MET A 918 -11.74 46.13 -0.76
N MET A 919 -12.35 46.69 0.30
CA MET A 919 -13.24 45.96 1.20
C MET A 919 -14.67 45.92 0.66
N SER A 920 -15.21 44.71 0.56
CA SER A 920 -16.55 44.48 0.00
C SER A 920 -17.67 44.72 1.01
N THR A 921 -17.36 44.72 2.31
CA THR A 921 -18.34 44.86 3.38
C THR A 921 -17.99 45.99 4.35
N ASP A 922 -19.02 46.67 4.87
CA ASP A 922 -18.86 47.71 5.90
C ASP A 922 -18.32 47.15 7.23
N GLY A 923 -18.47 45.84 7.46
CA GLY A 923 -17.90 45.16 8.62
C GLY A 923 -16.37 45.07 8.51
N ASP A 924 -15.86 44.54 7.39
CA ASP A 924 -14.42 44.40 7.15
C ASP A 924 -13.73 45.77 7.09
N ARG A 925 -14.38 46.76 6.47
CA ARG A 925 -13.90 48.14 6.43
C ARG A 925 -13.70 48.72 7.83
N ARG A 926 -14.68 48.54 8.73
CA ARG A 926 -14.59 49.00 10.13
C ARG A 926 -13.58 48.22 10.95
N ALA A 927 -13.44 46.91 10.71
CA ALA A 927 -12.42 46.08 11.37
C ALA A 927 -11.01 46.55 11.01
N MET A 928 -10.75 46.80 9.72
CA MET A 928 -9.47 47.32 9.24
C MET A 928 -9.15 48.72 9.81
N LEU A 929 -10.15 49.63 9.81
CA LEU A 929 -10.02 50.93 10.45
C LEU A 929 -9.63 50.81 11.92
N ALA A 930 -10.27 49.91 12.68
CA ALA A 930 -9.97 49.70 14.09
C ALA A 930 -8.55 49.15 14.30
N VAL A 931 -8.13 48.18 13.49
CA VAL A 931 -6.79 47.55 13.58
C VAL A 931 -5.69 48.57 13.31
N HIS A 932 -5.74 49.32 12.20
CA HIS A 932 -4.73 50.33 11.92
C HIS A 932 -4.78 51.47 12.94
N SER A 933 -5.96 51.93 13.32
CA SER A 933 -6.08 52.99 14.33
C SER A 933 -5.48 52.58 15.68
N GLU A 934 -5.59 51.32 16.09
CA GLU A 934 -5.04 50.84 17.36
C GLU A 934 -3.53 50.53 17.30
N TRP A 935 -3.05 49.97 16.18
CA TRP A 935 -1.72 49.34 16.14
C TRP A 935 -0.67 50.07 15.32
N GLU A 936 -1.03 51.02 14.46
CA GLU A 936 -0.07 51.80 13.65
C GLU A 936 1.01 52.48 14.52
N SER A 937 2.23 52.57 13.98
CA SER A 937 3.37 53.16 14.69
C SER A 937 3.21 54.68 14.81
N THR A 938 3.83 55.30 15.84
CA THR A 938 3.89 56.78 15.97
C THR A 938 4.64 57.46 14.82
N LYS A 939 5.39 56.68 14.01
CA LYS A 939 6.15 57.14 12.86
C LYS A 939 5.44 56.89 11.53
N SER A 940 4.27 56.27 11.56
CA SER A 940 3.47 56.00 10.37
C SER A 940 3.04 57.30 9.71
N ALA A 941 3.22 57.38 8.39
CA ALA A 941 2.78 58.53 7.61
C ALA A 941 1.25 58.60 7.45
N THR A 942 0.55 57.49 7.69
CA THR A 942 -0.90 57.36 7.52
C THR A 942 -1.67 57.32 8.85
N LEU A 943 -0.98 57.28 10.01
CA LEU A 943 -1.62 57.22 11.33
C LEU A 943 -2.70 58.28 11.54
N LEU A 944 -2.41 59.55 11.21
CA LEU A 944 -3.39 60.62 11.38
C LEU A 944 -4.61 60.42 10.46
N GLU A 945 -4.40 59.93 9.25
CA GLU A 945 -5.48 59.64 8.30
C GLU A 945 -6.36 58.48 8.80
N TRP A 946 -5.76 57.40 9.30
CA TRP A 946 -6.46 56.29 9.94
C TRP A 946 -7.31 56.76 11.12
N LEU A 947 -6.74 57.57 12.02
CA LEU A 947 -7.46 58.10 13.18
C LEU A 947 -8.61 59.05 12.80
N MET A 948 -8.40 59.92 11.81
CA MET A 948 -9.45 60.83 11.31
C MET A 948 -10.60 60.06 10.67
N LEU A 949 -10.29 59.03 9.88
CA LEU A 949 -11.31 58.16 9.29
C LEU A 949 -12.01 57.32 10.35
N ALA A 950 -11.31 56.84 11.38
CA ALA A 950 -11.92 56.16 12.50
C ALA A 950 -12.89 57.07 13.26
N MET A 951 -12.55 58.33 13.51
CA MET A 951 -13.47 59.30 14.12
C MET A 951 -14.75 59.53 13.30
N ARG A 952 -14.66 59.41 11.97
CA ARG A 952 -15.79 59.59 11.06
C ARG A 952 -16.64 58.32 10.91
N ASP A 953 -15.99 57.16 10.80
CA ASP A 953 -16.60 55.90 10.33
C ASP A 953 -16.82 54.87 11.45
N LEU A 954 -16.18 55.02 12.64
CA LEU A 954 -16.38 54.15 13.80
C LEU A 954 -17.27 54.78 14.88
N PRO A 955 -17.95 53.98 15.71
CA PRO A 955 -18.67 54.48 16.87
C PRO A 955 -17.75 55.27 17.84
N PRO A 956 -18.18 56.42 18.38
CA PRO A 956 -17.36 57.24 19.29
C PRO A 956 -16.75 56.48 20.47
N GLU A 957 -17.51 55.55 21.06
CA GLU A 957 -17.04 54.69 22.17
C GLU A 957 -15.86 53.78 21.77
N GLN A 958 -15.91 53.25 20.54
CA GLN A 958 -14.83 52.41 20.01
C GLN A 958 -13.58 53.25 19.77
N VAL A 959 -13.72 54.44 19.19
CA VAL A 959 -12.61 55.39 19.00
C VAL A 959 -12.01 55.81 20.34
N ARG A 960 -12.84 56.10 21.35
CA ARG A 960 -12.40 56.43 22.71
C ARG A 960 -11.55 55.30 23.29
N THR A 961 -11.99 54.05 23.15
CA THR A 961 -11.24 52.87 23.62
C THR A 961 -9.90 52.73 22.90
N ILE A 962 -9.88 52.91 21.57
CA ILE A 962 -8.65 52.85 20.77
C ILE A 962 -7.66 53.93 21.24
N LEU A 963 -8.11 55.19 21.35
CA LEU A 963 -7.26 56.30 21.79
C LEU A 963 -6.75 56.10 23.21
N GLN A 964 -7.58 55.59 24.13
CA GLN A 964 -7.18 55.28 25.49
C GLN A 964 -6.07 54.24 25.52
N LYS A 965 -6.25 53.10 24.83
CA LYS A 965 -5.21 52.06 24.75
C LYS A 965 -3.91 52.59 24.17
N ARG A 966 -3.97 53.43 23.13
CA ARG A 966 -2.78 54.05 22.55
C ARG A 966 -2.04 54.94 23.54
N VAL A 967 -2.77 55.79 24.27
CA VAL A 967 -2.19 56.68 25.29
C VAL A 967 -1.66 55.89 26.49
N GLU A 968 -2.32 54.80 26.90
CA GLU A 968 -1.80 53.90 27.94
C GLU A 968 -0.45 53.28 27.54
N ARG A 969 -0.30 52.91 26.26
CA ARG A 969 0.95 52.35 25.71
C ARG A 969 2.02 53.43 25.51
N SER A 970 1.61 54.62 25.08
CA SER A 970 2.47 55.76 24.75
C SER A 970 1.88 57.07 25.31
N PRO A 971 2.09 57.39 26.61
CA PRO A 971 1.43 58.52 27.27
C PRO A 971 1.73 59.90 26.66
N LEU A 972 2.82 60.01 25.89
CA LEU A 972 3.27 61.24 25.24
C LEU A 972 2.94 61.27 23.73
N GLU A 973 2.12 60.34 23.21
CA GLU A 973 1.69 60.34 21.81
C GLU A 973 0.70 61.47 21.53
N VAL A 974 1.24 62.64 21.14
CA VAL A 974 0.46 63.87 20.97
C VAL A 974 -0.62 63.78 19.90
N VAL A 975 -0.44 62.98 18.85
CA VAL A 975 -1.48 62.80 17.82
C VAL A 975 -2.75 62.17 18.41
N SER A 976 -2.62 61.14 19.26
CA SER A 976 -3.76 60.51 19.93
C SER A 976 -4.39 61.43 20.98
N LEU A 977 -3.57 62.17 21.74
CA LEU A 977 -4.06 63.19 22.68
C LEU A 977 -4.82 64.31 21.96
N ARG A 978 -4.37 64.74 20.77
CA ARG A 978 -5.09 65.70 19.92
C ARG A 978 -6.41 65.11 19.43
N MET A 979 -6.45 63.84 19.02
CA MET A 979 -7.70 63.18 18.64
C MET A 979 -8.70 63.09 19.80
N GLN A 980 -8.23 62.92 21.04
CA GLN A 980 -9.11 62.98 22.22
C GLN A 980 -9.75 64.38 22.36
N GLN A 981 -9.01 65.46 22.11
CA GLN A 981 -9.58 66.82 22.11
C GLN A 981 -10.60 67.00 20.99
N ASP A 982 -10.35 66.44 19.80
CA ASP A 982 -11.25 66.55 18.66
C ASP A 982 -12.54 65.75 18.90
N LEU A 983 -12.44 64.53 19.46
CA LEU A 983 -13.60 63.72 19.85
C LEU A 983 -14.43 64.41 20.93
N ALA A 984 -13.76 65.10 21.87
CA ALA A 984 -14.42 65.83 22.94
C ALA A 984 -14.91 67.23 22.52
N ALA A 985 -14.61 67.72 21.30
CA ALA A 985 -14.72 69.14 20.94
C ALA A 985 -16.13 69.73 21.10
N MET A 986 -17.17 68.93 20.89
CA MET A 986 -18.59 69.32 21.06
C MET A 986 -19.26 68.62 22.24
N SER A 987 -18.48 67.97 23.11
CA SER A 987 -18.96 67.23 24.28
C SER A 987 -18.80 68.03 25.58
N GLN A 988 -19.53 67.64 26.62
CA GLN A 988 -19.31 68.16 27.97
C GLN A 988 -17.96 67.69 28.57
N GLU A 989 -17.24 66.78 27.92
CA GLU A 989 -15.97 66.20 28.39
C GLU A 989 -14.75 67.09 28.04
N ARG A 990 -14.91 68.08 27.14
CA ARG A 990 -13.81 68.96 26.69
C ARG A 990 -13.03 69.61 27.85
N PRO A 991 -13.67 70.19 28.89
CA PRO A 991 -12.93 70.78 30.01
C PRO A 991 -12.07 69.76 30.77
N GLN A 992 -12.56 68.53 30.92
CA GLN A 992 -11.85 67.44 31.61
C GLN A 992 -10.63 66.99 30.79
N VAL A 993 -10.78 66.74 29.49
CA VAL A 993 -9.66 66.37 28.61
C VAL A 993 -8.59 67.47 28.60
N CYS A 994 -9.02 68.73 28.48
CA CYS A 994 -8.12 69.88 28.56
C CYS A 994 -7.41 70.01 29.91
N ALA A 995 -8.08 69.75 31.03
CA ALA A 995 -7.46 69.76 32.35
C ALA A 995 -6.39 68.67 32.52
N GLN A 996 -6.71 67.44 32.10
CA GLN A 996 -5.77 66.30 32.15
C GLN A 996 -4.53 66.56 31.30
N GLN A 997 -4.69 67.09 30.09
CA GLN A 997 -3.57 67.37 29.20
C GLN A 997 -2.74 68.58 29.65
N ARG A 998 -3.35 69.57 30.36
CA ARG A 998 -2.60 70.63 31.04
C ARG A 998 -1.71 70.06 32.15
N GLU A 999 -2.22 69.15 32.96
CA GLU A 999 -1.42 68.50 34.01
C GLU A 999 -0.28 67.68 33.39
N LEU A 1000 -0.56 66.93 32.31
CA LEU A 1000 0.46 66.18 31.57
C LEU A 1000 1.54 67.10 31.00
N ALA A 1001 1.16 68.25 30.43
CA ALA A 1001 2.10 69.25 29.92
C ALA A 1001 2.94 69.88 31.03
N GLN A 1002 2.36 70.16 32.21
CA GLN A 1002 3.10 70.68 33.37
C GLN A 1002 4.15 69.69 33.86
N LYS A 1003 3.82 68.39 33.92
CA LYS A 1003 4.77 67.32 34.28
C LYS A 1003 5.89 67.14 33.24
N ASN A 1004 5.67 67.61 32.01
CA ASN A 1004 6.58 67.47 30.88
C ASN A 1004 6.88 68.83 30.21
N ALA A 1005 7.23 69.84 31.02
CA ALA A 1005 7.34 71.25 30.60
C ALA A 1005 8.31 71.54 29.44
N GLY A 1006 9.20 70.61 29.09
CA GLY A 1006 10.09 70.71 27.92
C GLY A 1006 9.46 70.29 26.57
N SER A 1007 8.24 69.73 26.58
CA SER A 1007 7.58 69.26 25.35
C SER A 1007 6.74 70.35 24.71
N GLY A 1008 7.24 70.90 23.59
CA GLY A 1008 6.50 71.88 22.78
C GLY A 1008 5.18 71.32 22.24
N ASP A 1009 5.13 70.04 21.85
CA ASP A 1009 3.90 69.43 21.32
C ASP A 1009 2.81 69.24 22.40
N LEU A 1010 3.17 69.05 23.67
CA LEU A 1010 2.20 69.08 24.78
C LEU A 1010 1.75 70.50 25.11
N ALA A 1011 2.66 71.48 25.06
CA ALA A 1011 2.30 72.89 25.22
C ALA A 1011 1.34 73.36 24.11
N TYR A 1012 1.46 72.81 22.89
CA TYR A 1012 0.50 73.02 21.80
C TYR A 1012 -0.91 72.59 22.17
N LEU A 1013 -1.07 71.40 22.80
CA LEU A 1013 -2.39 70.91 23.24
C LEU A 1013 -3.04 71.85 24.26
N VAL A 1014 -2.24 72.48 25.14
CA VAL A 1014 -2.71 73.48 26.10
C VAL A 1014 -3.23 74.72 25.38
N VAL A 1015 -2.49 75.22 24.39
CA VAL A 1015 -2.91 76.38 23.58
C VAL A 1015 -4.19 76.08 22.78
N ARG A 1016 -4.34 74.85 22.27
CA ARG A 1016 -5.54 74.41 21.54
C ARG A 1016 -6.82 74.44 22.39
N CYS A 1017 -6.70 74.36 23.71
CA CYS A 1017 -7.80 74.49 24.66
C CYS A 1017 -8.20 75.94 24.98
N MET A 1018 -7.60 76.95 24.34
CA MET A 1018 -8.01 78.36 24.49
C MET A 1018 -9.28 78.67 23.68
N ASP A 1019 -10.22 79.36 24.32
CA ASP A 1019 -11.50 79.72 23.71
C ASP A 1019 -11.38 80.94 22.77
N ASP A 1020 -10.60 81.97 23.15
CA ASP A 1020 -10.38 83.15 22.32
C ASP A 1020 -9.48 82.84 21.12
N THR A 1021 -10.05 82.91 19.91
CA THR A 1021 -9.36 82.57 18.66
C THR A 1021 -8.18 83.49 18.36
N GLN A 1022 -8.29 84.80 18.65
CA GLN A 1022 -7.20 85.74 18.38
C GLN A 1022 -5.99 85.47 19.28
N SER A 1023 -6.20 85.33 20.59
CA SER A 1023 -5.14 85.00 21.55
C SER A 1023 -4.54 83.63 21.27
N LYS A 1024 -5.36 82.65 20.89
CA LYS A 1024 -4.90 81.31 20.48
C LYS A 1024 -3.99 81.36 19.25
N ASN A 1025 -4.37 82.10 18.21
CA ASN A 1025 -3.56 82.27 17.00
C ASN A 1025 -2.22 82.96 17.29
N GLN A 1026 -2.22 83.99 18.14
CA GLN A 1026 -0.98 84.62 18.61
C GLN A 1026 -0.10 83.65 19.42
N ALA A 1027 -0.71 82.85 20.29
CA ALA A 1027 -0.02 81.84 21.08
C ALA A 1027 0.57 80.72 20.20
N PHE A 1028 -0.10 80.30 19.12
CA PHE A 1028 0.47 79.35 18.16
C PHE A 1028 1.73 79.91 17.49
N LYS A 1029 1.71 81.16 17.01
CA LYS A 1029 2.89 81.81 16.40
C LYS A 1029 4.03 81.95 17.42
N LYS A 1030 3.74 82.39 18.65
CA LYS A 1030 4.73 82.48 19.73
C LYS A 1030 5.31 81.10 20.08
N GLY A 1031 4.47 80.09 20.15
CA GLY A 1031 4.86 78.70 20.42
C GLY A 1031 5.77 78.12 19.33
N ALA A 1032 5.49 78.40 18.06
CA ALA A 1032 6.34 77.94 16.95
C ALA A 1032 7.75 78.55 16.95
N VAL A 1033 7.91 79.75 17.53
CA VAL A 1033 9.23 80.37 17.74
C VAL A 1033 9.90 79.81 18.99
N ALA A 1034 9.17 79.66 20.09
CA ALA A 1034 9.71 79.17 21.35
C ALA A 1034 10.09 77.68 21.31
N TYR A 1035 9.39 76.88 20.51
CA TYR A 1035 9.58 75.44 20.37
C TYR A 1035 9.80 75.07 18.89
N PRO A 1036 10.98 75.37 18.31
CA PRO A 1036 11.26 75.10 16.89
C PRO A 1036 11.22 73.61 16.53
N GLU A 1037 11.35 72.74 17.53
CA GLU A 1037 11.29 71.29 17.42
C GLU A 1037 9.84 70.73 17.41
N SER A 1038 8.84 71.54 17.78
CA SER A 1038 7.43 71.10 17.82
C SER A 1038 6.81 71.08 16.42
N ALA A 1039 6.44 69.88 15.97
CA ALA A 1039 5.74 69.71 14.71
C ALA A 1039 4.34 70.34 14.76
N TRP A 1040 3.65 70.24 15.90
CA TRP A 1040 2.29 70.72 16.04
C TRP A 1040 2.15 72.24 16.15
N PHE A 1041 3.08 72.92 16.85
CA PHE A 1041 3.13 74.38 16.79
C PHE A 1041 3.48 74.87 15.39
N ALA A 1042 4.43 74.22 14.71
CA ALA A 1042 4.77 74.56 13.34
C ALA A 1042 3.55 74.38 12.40
N TYR A 1043 2.78 73.30 12.58
CA TYR A 1043 1.54 73.04 11.84
C TYR A 1043 0.51 74.15 12.07
N ALA A 1044 0.16 74.45 13.32
CA ALA A 1044 -0.87 75.42 13.65
C ALA A 1044 -0.47 76.87 13.32
N ALA A 1045 0.78 77.25 13.57
CA ALA A 1045 1.29 78.55 13.17
C ALA A 1045 1.37 78.69 11.65
N GLY A 1046 1.72 77.62 10.92
CA GLY A 1046 1.70 77.58 9.47
C GLY A 1046 0.35 77.94 8.86
N HIS A 1047 -0.73 77.31 9.34
CA HIS A 1047 -2.09 77.67 8.92
C HIS A 1047 -2.49 79.09 9.36
N THR A 1048 -2.05 79.54 10.54
CA THR A 1048 -2.30 80.90 11.01
C THR A 1048 -1.65 81.94 10.08
N TRP A 1049 -0.36 81.79 9.77
CA TRP A 1049 0.35 82.65 8.82
C TRP A 1049 -0.24 82.59 7.42
N ALA A 1050 -0.70 81.42 6.97
CA ALA A 1050 -1.38 81.30 5.69
C ALA A 1050 -2.68 82.13 5.66
N SER A 1051 -3.46 82.13 6.74
CA SER A 1051 -4.68 82.96 6.83
C SER A 1051 -4.40 84.47 6.87
N GLU A 1052 -3.21 84.86 7.33
CA GLU A 1052 -2.70 86.24 7.38
C GLU A 1052 -1.96 86.66 6.10
N GLN A 1053 -1.89 85.77 5.09
CA GLN A 1053 -1.17 85.98 3.83
C GLN A 1053 0.36 86.08 3.96
N ALA A 1054 0.92 85.63 5.08
CA ALA A 1054 2.36 85.51 5.30
C ALA A 1054 2.87 84.19 4.68
N TRP A 1055 2.91 84.14 3.34
CA TRP A 1055 3.11 82.91 2.57
C TRP A 1055 4.44 82.21 2.85
N THR A 1056 5.51 82.98 3.03
CA THR A 1056 6.86 82.44 3.25
C THR A 1056 6.96 81.76 4.61
N GLU A 1057 6.48 82.46 5.65
CA GLU A 1057 6.43 81.98 7.03
C GLU A 1057 5.54 80.75 7.14
N ALA A 1058 4.36 80.80 6.50
CA ALA A 1058 3.43 79.68 6.42
C ALA A 1058 4.07 78.43 5.81
N ARG A 1059 4.70 78.58 4.63
CA ARG A 1059 5.36 77.47 3.94
C ARG A 1059 6.48 76.87 4.79
N GLN A 1060 7.37 77.72 5.32
CA GLN A 1060 8.49 77.23 6.14
C GLN A 1060 8.00 76.48 7.39
N ALA A 1061 6.93 76.95 8.02
CA ALA A 1061 6.36 76.30 9.19
C ALA A 1061 5.70 74.96 8.86
N LEU A 1062 4.93 74.88 7.77
CA LEU A 1062 4.31 73.63 7.32
C LEU A 1062 5.36 72.62 6.81
N GLU A 1063 6.45 73.07 6.16
CA GLU A 1063 7.58 72.20 5.77
C GLU A 1063 8.26 71.60 7.00
N ARG A 1064 8.47 72.42 8.05
CA ARG A 1064 8.98 71.92 9.34
C ARG A 1064 8.03 70.89 9.96
N ALA A 1065 6.72 71.16 9.97
CA ALA A 1065 5.73 70.25 10.54
C ALA A 1065 5.76 68.87 9.87
N GLY A 1066 5.71 68.82 8.53
CA GLY A 1066 5.73 67.57 7.78
C GLY A 1066 7.06 66.80 7.86
N ASN A 1067 8.19 67.50 8.00
CA ASN A 1067 9.50 66.86 8.16
C ASN A 1067 9.74 66.29 9.57
N ARG A 1068 9.13 66.88 10.60
CA ARG A 1068 9.28 66.45 12.00
C ARG A 1068 8.32 65.33 12.40
N ALA A 1069 7.11 65.34 11.85
CA ALA A 1069 6.08 64.34 12.13
C ALA A 1069 5.60 63.69 10.82
N PRO A 1070 5.96 62.42 10.55
CA PRO A 1070 5.58 61.74 9.31
C PRO A 1070 4.07 61.72 9.04
N TYR A 1071 3.23 61.52 10.07
CA TYR A 1071 1.77 61.55 9.95
C TYR A 1071 1.20 62.92 9.57
N LEU A 1072 1.96 64.01 9.74
CA LEU A 1072 1.57 65.33 9.24
C LEU A 1072 2.01 65.56 7.81
N ALA A 1073 2.94 64.77 7.27
CA ALA A 1073 3.51 65.00 5.94
C ALA A 1073 2.45 64.94 4.83
N ASN A 1074 1.51 63.99 4.89
CA ASN A 1074 0.37 63.95 3.97
C ASN A 1074 -0.60 65.11 4.25
N ALA A 1075 -0.90 65.38 5.52
CA ALA A 1075 -1.84 66.42 5.95
C ALA A 1075 -1.45 67.84 5.49
N VAL A 1076 -0.14 68.15 5.40
CA VAL A 1076 0.34 69.47 4.92
C VAL A 1076 0.66 69.50 3.43
N ALA A 1077 0.68 68.35 2.74
CA ALA A 1077 1.20 68.26 1.37
C ALA A 1077 0.42 69.15 0.39
N VAL A 1078 -0.91 69.15 0.48
CA VAL A 1078 -1.79 69.93 -0.39
C VAL A 1078 -1.59 71.43 -0.17
N ASP A 1079 -1.55 71.87 1.10
CA ASP A 1079 -1.33 73.28 1.45
C ASP A 1079 0.08 73.75 1.08
N LEU A 1080 1.11 72.92 1.26
CA LEU A 1080 2.46 73.22 0.81
C LEU A 1080 2.55 73.37 -0.71
N ALA A 1081 1.89 72.48 -1.46
CA ALA A 1081 1.82 72.58 -2.91
C ALA A 1081 1.09 73.86 -3.34
N ARG A 1082 0.00 74.21 -2.65
CA ARG A 1082 -0.75 75.46 -2.86
C ARG A 1082 0.12 76.69 -2.60
N LEU A 1083 0.81 76.75 -1.45
CA LEU A 1083 1.70 77.85 -1.08
C LEU A 1083 2.90 78.00 -2.03
N ARG A 1084 3.56 76.90 -2.41
CA ARG A 1084 4.67 76.92 -3.39
C ARG A 1084 4.21 77.49 -4.73
N ARG A 1085 3.01 77.11 -5.19
CA ARG A 1085 2.44 77.62 -6.46
C ARG A 1085 2.03 79.09 -6.36
N ILE A 1086 1.53 79.54 -5.22
CA ILE A 1086 1.23 80.97 -4.96
C ILE A 1086 2.50 81.81 -5.08
N GLU A 1087 3.58 81.41 -4.40
CA GLU A 1087 4.86 82.12 -4.37
C GLU A 1087 5.61 82.07 -5.72
N LYS A 1088 5.77 80.87 -6.29
CA LYS A 1088 6.68 80.61 -7.42
C LYS A 1088 5.98 80.47 -8.77
N GLY A 1089 4.65 80.46 -8.79
CA GLY A 1089 3.84 80.26 -10.00
C GLY A 1089 3.37 78.82 -10.21
N GLU A 1090 2.51 78.61 -11.20
CA GLU A 1090 1.82 77.33 -11.45
C GLU A 1090 2.76 76.14 -11.71
N THR A 1091 3.93 76.41 -12.28
CA THR A 1091 4.95 75.41 -12.63
C THR A 1091 5.92 75.11 -11.48
N ALA A 1092 5.62 75.56 -10.25
CA ALA A 1092 6.44 75.27 -9.08
C ALA A 1092 6.60 73.75 -8.91
N ALA A 1093 7.84 73.31 -8.61
CA ALA A 1093 8.13 71.92 -8.35
C ALA A 1093 7.39 71.43 -7.08
N ILE A 1094 6.55 70.41 -7.26
CA ILE A 1094 5.76 69.78 -6.20
C ILE A 1094 5.88 68.24 -6.21
N ASP A 1095 6.79 67.66 -7.01
CA ASP A 1095 6.89 66.19 -7.16
C ASP A 1095 7.19 65.47 -5.84
N ASP A 1096 7.96 66.11 -4.95
CA ASP A 1096 8.23 65.62 -3.59
C ASP A 1096 6.97 65.56 -2.71
N LEU A 1097 5.98 66.41 -2.99
CA LEU A 1097 4.69 66.46 -2.30
C LEU A 1097 3.66 65.54 -2.98
N VAL A 1098 3.72 65.45 -4.32
CA VAL A 1098 2.91 64.50 -5.10
C VAL A 1098 3.16 63.07 -4.63
N ALA A 1099 4.42 62.69 -4.38
CA ALA A 1099 4.76 61.37 -3.85
C ALA A 1099 4.04 61.05 -2.52
N LYS A 1100 3.70 62.07 -1.73
CA LYS A 1100 3.14 61.96 -0.38
C LYS A 1100 1.62 62.10 -0.31
N SER A 1101 0.96 62.55 -1.38
CA SER A 1101 -0.49 62.82 -1.38
C SER A 1101 -1.16 62.28 -2.64
N ASP A 1102 -2.08 61.34 -2.46
CA ASP A 1102 -2.84 60.76 -3.56
C ASP A 1102 -3.78 61.78 -4.22
N TYR A 1103 -4.26 62.76 -3.46
CA TYR A 1103 -4.96 63.91 -4.03
C TYR A 1103 -4.09 64.63 -5.06
N LEU A 1104 -2.83 64.96 -4.71
CA LEU A 1104 -1.91 65.63 -5.62
C LEU A 1104 -1.52 64.75 -6.82
N LYS A 1105 -1.36 63.44 -6.63
CA LYS A 1105 -1.15 62.50 -7.77
C LYS A 1105 -2.30 62.56 -8.76
N MET A 1106 -3.54 62.51 -8.25
CA MET A 1106 -4.73 62.66 -9.09
C MET A 1106 -4.75 64.03 -9.77
N GLN A 1107 -4.49 65.13 -9.06
CA GLN A 1107 -4.45 66.46 -9.67
C GLN A 1107 -3.37 66.60 -10.75
N GLN A 1108 -2.19 65.97 -10.58
CA GLN A 1108 -1.13 65.95 -11.60
C GLN A 1108 -1.54 65.11 -12.82
N ALA A 1109 -2.21 63.98 -12.62
CA ALA A 1109 -2.78 63.18 -13.72
C ALA A 1109 -3.86 63.98 -14.48
N LEU A 1110 -4.74 64.69 -13.78
CA LEU A 1110 -5.75 65.56 -14.38
C LEU A 1110 -5.12 66.74 -15.16
N GLN A 1111 -4.04 67.32 -14.64
CA GLN A 1111 -3.33 68.42 -15.29
C GLN A 1111 -2.63 67.98 -16.58
N THR A 1112 -2.07 66.76 -16.61
CA THR A 1112 -1.31 66.22 -17.75
C THR A 1112 -2.15 65.43 -18.75
N GLY A 1113 -3.29 64.89 -18.31
CA GLY A 1113 -4.13 63.97 -19.09
C GLY A 1113 -3.50 62.58 -19.29
N LEU A 1114 -2.36 62.30 -18.66
CA LEU A 1114 -1.66 61.01 -18.74
C LEU A 1114 -2.22 60.03 -17.71
N ASN A 1115 -2.20 58.74 -18.04
CA ASN A 1115 -2.62 57.63 -17.16
C ASN A 1115 -4.11 57.65 -16.72
N ILE A 1116 -4.98 58.33 -17.48
CA ILE A 1116 -6.43 58.26 -17.27
C ILE A 1116 -7.02 57.25 -18.26
N PRO A 1117 -7.59 56.12 -17.80
CA PRO A 1117 -8.19 55.12 -18.68
C PRO A 1117 -9.32 55.69 -19.54
N GLN A 1118 -9.48 55.19 -20.78
CA GLN A 1118 -10.59 55.60 -21.63
C GLN A 1118 -11.94 55.28 -20.97
N GLY A 1119 -12.86 56.24 -20.99
CA GLY A 1119 -14.17 56.13 -20.34
C GLY A 1119 -14.16 56.43 -18.84
N ASN A 1120 -13.01 56.74 -18.23
CA ASN A 1120 -12.96 57.15 -16.83
C ASN A 1120 -13.63 58.53 -16.65
N PRO A 1121 -14.59 58.68 -15.72
CA PRO A 1121 -15.23 59.96 -15.44
C PRO A 1121 -14.28 61.12 -15.08
N ALA A 1122 -13.07 60.83 -14.59
CA ALA A 1122 -12.02 61.82 -14.33
C ALA A 1122 -11.58 62.60 -15.60
N GLN A 1123 -11.74 62.00 -16.78
CA GLN A 1123 -11.47 62.64 -18.07
C GLN A 1123 -12.27 63.94 -18.25
N GLY A 1124 -13.45 64.04 -17.63
CA GLY A 1124 -14.26 65.25 -17.68
C GLY A 1124 -13.58 66.48 -17.05
N TYR A 1125 -12.76 66.30 -16.01
CA TYR A 1125 -11.98 67.39 -15.42
C TYR A 1125 -10.81 67.83 -16.32
N VAL A 1126 -10.21 66.90 -17.07
CA VAL A 1126 -9.21 67.22 -18.10
C VAL A 1126 -9.84 68.07 -19.22
N ASP A 1127 -11.05 67.69 -19.65
CA ASP A 1127 -11.80 68.43 -20.66
C ASP A 1127 -12.18 69.83 -20.18
N LEU A 1128 -12.58 69.98 -18.90
CA LEU A 1128 -12.89 71.27 -18.28
C LEU A 1128 -11.69 72.22 -18.34
N ILE A 1129 -10.50 71.80 -17.90
CA ILE A 1129 -9.32 72.67 -17.86
C ILE A 1129 -8.79 73.05 -19.24
N GLN A 1130 -9.07 72.24 -20.27
CA GLN A 1130 -8.73 72.52 -21.67
C GLN A 1130 -9.79 73.37 -22.39
N GLY A 1131 -10.83 73.84 -21.68
CA GLY A 1131 -11.91 74.64 -22.25
C GLY A 1131 -12.91 73.84 -23.10
N ARG A 1132 -12.86 72.50 -23.08
CA ARG A 1132 -13.74 71.61 -23.85
C ARG A 1132 -15.04 71.32 -23.08
N LEU A 1133 -15.76 72.37 -22.70
CA LEU A 1133 -16.91 72.32 -21.78
C LEU A 1133 -18.01 71.33 -22.20
N GLY A 1134 -18.28 71.21 -23.51
CA GLY A 1134 -19.28 70.26 -24.03
C GLY A 1134 -18.93 68.79 -23.75
N LYS A 1135 -17.66 68.41 -23.90
CA LYS A 1135 -17.19 67.04 -23.61
C LYS A 1135 -17.20 66.75 -22.11
N ALA A 1136 -16.74 67.71 -21.30
CA ALA A 1136 -16.79 67.64 -19.85
C ALA A 1136 -18.23 67.45 -19.33
N PHE A 1137 -19.18 68.23 -19.85
CA PHE A 1137 -20.59 68.14 -19.47
C PHE A 1137 -21.21 66.78 -19.83
N ALA A 1138 -20.98 66.29 -21.06
CA ALA A 1138 -21.52 65.00 -21.51
C ALA A 1138 -21.03 63.82 -20.65
N LEU A 1139 -19.73 63.80 -20.32
CA LEU A 1139 -19.14 62.81 -19.42
C LEU A 1139 -19.73 62.90 -18.00
N ALA A 1140 -19.90 64.12 -17.48
CA ALA A 1140 -20.43 64.35 -16.14
C ALA A 1140 -21.88 63.88 -15.98
N THR A 1141 -22.70 64.01 -17.03
CA THR A 1141 -24.12 63.60 -17.03
C THR A 1141 -24.33 62.13 -17.42
N GLY A 1142 -23.41 61.52 -18.16
CA GLY A 1142 -23.52 60.13 -18.65
C GLY A 1142 -22.96 59.07 -17.70
N ALA A 1143 -22.26 59.46 -16.64
CA ALA A 1143 -21.69 58.53 -15.66
C ALA A 1143 -22.77 57.85 -14.79
N ALA A 1144 -22.55 56.57 -14.44
CA ALA A 1144 -23.46 55.78 -13.58
C ALA A 1144 -23.71 56.42 -12.20
N ARG A 1145 -22.80 57.30 -11.75
CA ARG A 1145 -22.96 58.17 -10.58
C ARG A 1145 -22.74 59.62 -11.05
N SER A 1146 -23.73 60.48 -10.86
CA SER A 1146 -23.69 61.87 -11.34
C SER A 1146 -22.50 62.63 -10.75
N GLN A 1147 -21.70 63.28 -11.59
CA GLN A 1147 -20.56 64.09 -11.15
C GLN A 1147 -20.97 65.53 -10.84
N THR A 1148 -21.68 65.71 -9.74
CA THR A 1148 -22.27 66.99 -9.33
C THR A 1148 -21.25 68.15 -9.36
N ASN A 1149 -20.06 67.96 -8.76
CA ASN A 1149 -19.06 69.03 -8.71
C ASN A 1149 -18.54 69.44 -10.11
N LEU A 1150 -18.29 68.48 -11.02
CA LEU A 1150 -17.86 68.79 -12.38
C LEU A 1150 -18.92 69.59 -13.14
N ILE A 1151 -20.21 69.24 -12.97
CA ILE A 1151 -21.32 69.99 -13.57
C ILE A 1151 -21.34 71.44 -13.07
N LEU A 1152 -21.14 71.65 -11.77
CA LEU A 1152 -21.10 72.98 -11.16
C LEU A 1152 -19.95 73.82 -11.71
N LEU A 1153 -18.75 73.26 -11.82
CA LEU A 1153 -17.59 73.96 -12.38
C LEU A 1153 -17.77 74.27 -13.87
N VAL A 1154 -18.36 73.37 -14.66
CA VAL A 1154 -18.69 73.63 -16.07
C VAL A 1154 -19.67 74.80 -16.19
N GLY A 1155 -20.75 74.81 -15.40
CA GLY A 1155 -21.73 75.89 -15.42
C GLY A 1155 -21.17 77.25 -15.00
N ALA A 1156 -20.19 77.26 -14.09
CA ALA A 1156 -19.49 78.47 -13.64
C ALA A 1156 -18.33 78.91 -14.58
N SER A 1157 -18.05 78.17 -15.66
CA SER A 1157 -16.93 78.46 -16.58
C SER A 1157 -17.25 79.53 -17.62
N ASN A 1158 -16.22 80.24 -18.08
CA ASN A 1158 -16.31 81.15 -19.22
C ASN A 1158 -16.59 80.34 -20.50
N GLY A 1159 -17.67 80.67 -21.20
CA GLY A 1159 -18.10 79.96 -22.42
C GLY A 1159 -19.14 78.85 -22.20
N ALA A 1160 -19.66 78.69 -20.97
CA ALA A 1160 -20.76 77.77 -20.70
C ALA A 1160 -22.05 78.19 -21.43
N ASN A 1161 -22.75 77.22 -22.03
CA ASN A 1161 -24.01 77.46 -22.74
C ASN A 1161 -25.23 77.44 -21.78
N GLU A 1162 -26.40 77.84 -22.29
CA GLU A 1162 -27.62 77.93 -21.47
C GLU A 1162 -28.01 76.61 -20.79
N GLN A 1163 -27.84 75.47 -21.48
CA GLN A 1163 -28.14 74.15 -20.92
C GLN A 1163 -27.24 73.79 -19.74
N GLN A 1164 -25.94 74.07 -19.87
CA GLN A 1164 -24.94 73.83 -18.82
C GLN A 1164 -25.21 74.70 -17.60
N VAL A 1165 -25.52 75.98 -17.82
CA VAL A 1165 -25.88 76.94 -16.75
C VAL A 1165 -27.16 76.53 -16.04
N ALA A 1166 -28.22 76.18 -16.78
CA ALA A 1166 -29.50 75.77 -16.20
C ALA A 1166 -29.34 74.55 -15.29
N ARG A 1167 -28.58 73.53 -15.74
CA ARG A 1167 -28.34 72.33 -14.94
C ARG A 1167 -27.52 72.60 -13.67
N ALA A 1168 -26.53 73.49 -13.74
CA ALA A 1168 -25.77 73.91 -12.56
C ALA A 1168 -26.65 74.68 -11.56
N LEU A 1169 -27.57 75.52 -12.02
CA LEU A 1169 -28.51 76.24 -11.16
C LEU A 1169 -29.54 75.30 -10.49
N GLU A 1170 -29.98 74.23 -11.16
CA GLU A 1170 -30.82 73.21 -10.52
C GLU A 1170 -30.13 72.50 -9.36
N ILE A 1171 -28.83 72.22 -9.52
CA ILE A 1171 -28.01 71.64 -8.46
C ILE A 1171 -27.82 72.67 -7.35
N TYR A 1172 -27.54 73.94 -7.68
CA TYR A 1172 -27.43 75.02 -6.71
C TYR A 1172 -28.65 75.09 -5.78
N ASP A 1173 -29.86 75.08 -6.33
CA ASP A 1173 -31.11 75.17 -5.56
C ASP A 1173 -31.28 74.00 -4.56
N LYS A 1174 -30.66 72.84 -4.86
CA LYS A 1174 -30.70 71.59 -4.08
C LYS A 1174 -29.42 71.31 -3.29
N SER A 1175 -28.43 72.20 -3.35
CA SER A 1175 -27.11 71.95 -2.79
C SER A 1175 -27.15 71.76 -1.28
N THR A 1176 -26.34 70.84 -0.79
CA THR A 1176 -26.15 70.57 0.64
C THR A 1176 -25.11 71.52 1.24
N ALA A 1177 -25.08 71.62 2.58
CA ALA A 1177 -24.07 72.41 3.29
C ALA A 1177 -22.63 71.98 2.94
N MET A 1178 -22.41 70.68 2.69
CA MET A 1178 -21.10 70.12 2.34
C MET A 1178 -20.66 70.50 0.91
N GLU A 1179 -21.58 70.46 -0.06
CA GLU A 1179 -21.29 70.86 -1.44
C GLU A 1179 -21.02 72.37 -1.56
N LEU A 1180 -21.68 73.17 -0.72
CA LEU A 1180 -21.44 74.61 -0.61
C LEU A 1180 -20.15 74.94 0.15
N ALA A 1181 -19.66 74.07 1.02
CA ALA A 1181 -18.38 74.25 1.70
C ALA A 1181 -17.17 74.03 0.77
N SER A 1182 -17.31 73.23 -0.29
CA SER A 1182 -16.20 72.84 -1.17
C SER A 1182 -16.16 73.58 -2.51
N ASN A 1183 -17.19 74.36 -2.87
CA ASN A 1183 -17.23 75.05 -4.16
C ASN A 1183 -18.04 76.36 -4.13
N TRP A 1184 -17.41 77.48 -3.78
CA TRP A 1184 -18.08 78.79 -3.74
C TRP A 1184 -18.34 79.42 -5.12
N SER A 1185 -17.76 78.88 -6.21
CA SER A 1185 -17.99 79.42 -7.55
C SER A 1185 -19.47 79.38 -7.97
N ILE A 1186 -20.23 78.43 -7.41
CA ILE A 1186 -21.66 78.31 -7.67
C ILE A 1186 -22.47 79.47 -7.08
N LEU A 1187 -22.03 80.04 -5.95
CA LEU A 1187 -22.64 81.25 -5.38
C LEU A 1187 -22.49 82.41 -6.36
N GLY A 1188 -21.31 82.54 -6.98
CA GLY A 1188 -21.08 83.52 -8.02
C GLY A 1188 -22.00 83.34 -9.23
N LEU A 1189 -22.26 82.09 -9.65
CA LEU A 1189 -23.19 81.78 -10.73
C LEU A 1189 -24.63 82.16 -10.34
N GLY A 1190 -25.05 81.82 -9.11
CA GLY A 1190 -26.34 82.21 -8.56
C GLY A 1190 -26.55 83.73 -8.57
N ILE A 1191 -25.57 84.50 -8.08
CA ILE A 1191 -25.59 85.97 -8.06
C ILE A 1191 -25.73 86.53 -9.49
N ARG A 1192 -24.93 86.02 -10.44
CA ARG A 1192 -24.96 86.47 -11.85
C ARG A 1192 -26.33 86.24 -12.50
N HIS A 1193 -27.06 85.20 -12.09
CA HIS A 1193 -28.38 84.84 -12.61
C HIS A 1193 -29.55 85.20 -11.67
N GLY A 1194 -29.33 86.08 -10.68
CA GLY A 1194 -30.39 86.63 -9.83
C GLY A 1194 -31.01 85.65 -8.82
N ARG A 1195 -30.28 84.59 -8.42
CA ARG A 1195 -30.69 83.68 -7.34
C ARG A 1195 -30.29 84.25 -5.97
N SER A 1196 -31.13 84.07 -4.94
CA SER A 1196 -30.77 84.43 -3.56
C SER A 1196 -29.62 83.55 -3.05
N THR A 1197 -28.71 84.16 -2.30
CA THR A 1197 -27.57 83.53 -1.63
C THR A 1197 -27.84 83.19 -0.18
N ASP A 1198 -28.97 83.63 0.40
CA ASP A 1198 -29.27 83.51 1.84
C ASP A 1198 -29.36 82.05 2.30
N LYS A 1199 -30.04 81.22 1.51
CA LYS A 1199 -30.18 79.78 1.80
C LYS A 1199 -28.81 79.09 1.82
N ALA A 1200 -27.98 79.39 0.82
CA ALA A 1200 -26.68 78.76 0.67
C ALA A 1200 -25.69 79.22 1.75
N LEU A 1201 -25.71 80.51 2.11
CA LEU A 1201 -24.91 81.05 3.22
C LEU A 1201 -25.38 80.52 4.58
N THR A 1202 -26.68 80.32 4.77
CA THR A 1202 -27.24 79.70 6.00
C THR A 1202 -26.81 78.25 6.12
N GLN A 1203 -26.86 77.48 5.02
CA GLN A 1203 -26.38 76.10 5.01
C GLN A 1203 -24.87 76.03 5.27
N LEU A 1204 -24.07 76.93 4.69
CA LEU A 1204 -22.64 77.01 4.98
C LEU A 1204 -22.38 77.34 6.46
N ALA A 1205 -23.17 78.24 7.06
CA ALA A 1205 -23.01 78.62 8.46
C ALA A 1205 -23.24 77.47 9.45
N GLN A 1206 -23.95 76.40 9.05
CA GLN A 1206 -24.11 75.19 9.87
C GLN A 1206 -22.80 74.40 10.03
N VAL A 1207 -21.87 74.54 9.08
CA VAL A 1207 -20.62 73.77 9.05
C VAL A 1207 -19.41 74.67 9.28
N ALA A 1208 -19.45 75.92 8.82
CA ALA A 1208 -18.37 76.90 8.92
C ALA A 1208 -18.93 78.32 9.17
N PRO A 1209 -19.34 78.64 10.42
CA PRO A 1209 -20.03 79.91 10.73
C PRO A 1209 -19.17 81.15 10.45
N ASP A 1210 -17.89 81.12 10.80
CA ASP A 1210 -16.96 82.24 10.58
C ASP A 1210 -16.69 82.48 9.10
N ASP A 1211 -16.52 81.40 8.32
CA ASP A 1211 -16.29 81.48 6.88
C ASP A 1211 -17.55 81.94 6.15
N ALA A 1212 -18.73 81.48 6.57
CA ALA A 1212 -20.01 81.95 6.05
C ALA A 1212 -20.21 83.45 6.32
N ALA A 1213 -19.84 83.95 7.50
CA ALA A 1213 -19.93 85.36 7.84
C ALA A 1213 -19.02 86.23 6.96
N LYS A 1214 -17.77 85.81 6.75
CA LYS A 1214 -16.81 86.50 5.88
C LYS A 1214 -17.24 86.45 4.41
N LEU A 1215 -17.69 85.29 3.94
CA LEU A 1215 -18.19 85.12 2.58
C LEU A 1215 -19.46 85.93 2.34
N LYS A 1216 -20.36 86.01 3.32
CA LYS A 1216 -21.52 86.90 3.26
C LYS A 1216 -21.11 88.36 3.09
N ALA A 1217 -20.19 88.85 3.91
CA ALA A 1217 -19.67 90.22 3.80
C ALA A 1217 -19.03 90.48 2.41
N PHE A 1218 -18.30 89.51 1.88
CA PHE A 1218 -17.74 89.57 0.52
C PHE A 1218 -18.83 89.62 -0.56
N VAL A 1219 -19.85 88.76 -0.47
CA VAL A 1219 -20.98 88.71 -1.42
C VAL A 1219 -21.82 89.99 -1.37
N ASP A 1220 -22.10 90.52 -0.18
CA ASP A 1220 -22.88 91.76 0.00
C ASP A 1220 -22.20 92.94 -0.72
N GLU A 1221 -20.87 93.05 -0.64
CA GLU A 1221 -20.09 94.09 -1.35
C GLU A 1221 -20.10 93.88 -2.88
N LEU A 1222 -20.12 92.62 -3.36
CA LEU A 1222 -20.22 92.29 -4.79
C LEU A 1222 -21.61 92.56 -5.38
N GLN A 1223 -22.69 92.35 -4.62
CA GLN A 1223 -24.07 92.62 -5.03
C GLN A 1223 -24.43 94.11 -4.91
N GLY A 1224 -23.87 94.81 -3.92
CA GLY A 1224 -24.15 96.22 -3.63
C GLY A 1224 -23.28 97.20 -4.42
N ARG A 1225 -22.36 97.89 -3.73
CA ARG A 1225 -21.61 99.05 -4.25
C ARG A 1225 -20.46 98.66 -5.19
N LYS A 1226 -20.10 97.37 -5.26
CA LYS A 1226 -18.97 96.84 -6.03
C LYS A 1226 -17.63 97.49 -5.63
N ASP A 1227 -17.47 97.76 -4.34
CA ASP A 1227 -16.20 98.23 -3.76
C ASP A 1227 -15.25 97.05 -3.58
N LEU A 1228 -14.30 96.92 -4.51
CA LEU A 1228 -13.37 95.81 -4.54
C LEU A 1228 -12.37 95.83 -3.37
N VAL A 1229 -12.12 97.00 -2.76
CA VAL A 1229 -11.21 97.13 -1.61
C VAL A 1229 -11.88 96.61 -0.35
N ARG A 1230 -13.16 96.94 -0.14
CA ARG A 1230 -13.95 96.40 0.97
C ARG A 1230 -14.23 94.91 0.83
N ALA A 1231 -14.52 94.46 -0.40
CA ALA A 1231 -14.66 93.04 -0.69
C ALA A 1231 -13.36 92.29 -0.33
N GLU A 1232 -12.19 92.80 -0.74
CA GLU A 1232 -10.90 92.20 -0.38
C GLU A 1232 -10.66 92.15 1.14
N ALA A 1233 -11.01 93.21 1.86
CA ALA A 1233 -10.88 93.28 3.32
C ALA A 1233 -11.79 92.26 4.05
N ALA A 1234 -12.98 91.96 3.51
CA ALA A 1234 -13.90 90.98 4.08
C ALA A 1234 -13.33 89.55 4.10
N LEU A 1235 -12.32 89.24 3.27
CA LEU A 1235 -11.69 87.92 3.19
C LEU A 1235 -10.57 87.72 4.23
N ALA A 1236 -10.33 88.67 5.13
CA ALA A 1236 -9.27 88.58 6.13
C ALA A 1236 -9.39 87.31 7.01
N GLY A 1237 -8.28 86.60 7.16
CA GLY A 1237 -8.23 85.36 7.96
C GLY A 1237 -8.89 84.14 7.31
N LEU A 1238 -9.28 84.18 6.03
CA LEU A 1238 -9.61 82.98 5.27
C LEU A 1238 -8.34 82.23 4.84
N THR A 1239 -8.42 80.91 4.73
CA THR A 1239 -7.31 80.08 4.21
C THR A 1239 -7.01 80.42 2.74
N PRO A 1240 -5.82 80.05 2.20
CA PRO A 1240 -5.51 80.29 0.79
C PRO A 1240 -6.54 79.66 -0.17
N GLU A 1241 -7.05 78.48 0.17
CA GLU A 1241 -8.10 77.80 -0.60
C GLU A 1241 -9.42 78.57 -0.58
N GLN A 1242 -9.92 78.90 0.61
CA GLN A 1242 -11.18 79.64 0.77
C GLN A 1242 -11.11 81.02 0.10
N ARG A 1243 -9.99 81.72 0.22
CA ARG A 1243 -9.75 82.99 -0.49
C ARG A 1243 -9.82 82.81 -1.99
N ALA A 1244 -9.20 81.76 -2.54
CA ALA A 1244 -9.30 81.46 -3.97
C ALA A 1244 -10.72 81.02 -4.40
N GLN A 1245 -11.48 80.31 -3.55
CA GLN A 1245 -12.89 80.01 -3.81
C GLN A 1245 -13.75 81.28 -3.85
N ALA A 1246 -13.51 82.23 -2.93
CA ALA A 1246 -14.17 83.53 -2.95
C ALA A 1246 -13.81 84.32 -4.23
N TYR A 1247 -12.54 84.31 -4.64
CA TYR A 1247 -12.15 84.90 -5.91
C TYR A 1247 -12.77 84.19 -7.12
N CYS A 1248 -12.95 82.86 -7.11
CA CYS A 1248 -13.71 82.16 -8.14
C CYS A 1248 -15.15 82.69 -8.21
N ALA A 1249 -15.84 82.83 -7.07
CA ALA A 1249 -17.18 83.42 -7.03
C ALA A 1249 -17.19 84.84 -7.59
N GLY A 1250 -16.24 85.69 -7.18
CA GLY A 1250 -16.08 87.05 -7.67
C GLY A 1250 -15.77 87.13 -9.18
N LEU A 1251 -14.95 86.22 -9.70
CA LEU A 1251 -14.65 86.11 -11.14
C LEU A 1251 -15.89 85.73 -11.96
N VAL A 1252 -16.74 84.84 -11.44
CA VAL A 1252 -18.02 84.49 -12.08
C VAL A 1252 -18.97 85.68 -12.11
N VAL A 1253 -19.05 86.47 -11.03
CA VAL A 1253 -19.93 87.66 -10.93
C VAL A 1253 -19.46 88.81 -11.81
N LEU A 1254 -18.17 89.17 -11.73
CA LEU A 1254 -17.63 90.38 -12.35
C LEU A 1254 -17.12 90.16 -13.79
N GLY A 1255 -16.85 88.91 -14.18
CA GLY A 1255 -16.34 88.57 -15.51
C GLY A 1255 -15.02 89.29 -15.85
N SER A 1256 -15.02 90.07 -16.93
CA SER A 1256 -13.86 90.87 -17.35
C SER A 1256 -13.56 92.05 -16.43
N LYS A 1257 -14.49 92.46 -15.56
CA LYS A 1257 -14.33 93.58 -14.61
C LYS A 1257 -13.62 93.19 -13.31
N ALA A 1258 -13.33 91.91 -13.11
CA ALA A 1258 -12.61 91.43 -11.94
C ALA A 1258 -11.11 91.84 -11.97
N PRO A 1259 -10.47 92.09 -10.81
CA PRO A 1259 -9.03 92.33 -10.72
C PRO A 1259 -8.22 91.21 -11.41
N PRO A 1260 -7.21 91.54 -12.24
CA PRO A 1260 -6.32 90.54 -12.84
C PRO A 1260 -5.59 89.67 -11.80
N SER A 1261 -5.31 90.24 -10.63
CA SER A 1261 -4.69 89.55 -9.49
C SER A 1261 -5.53 88.39 -8.97
N TRP A 1262 -6.87 88.50 -8.97
CA TRP A 1262 -7.77 87.40 -8.55
C TRP A 1262 -7.65 86.21 -9.49
N ARG A 1263 -7.65 86.44 -10.81
CA ARG A 1263 -7.47 85.39 -11.81
C ARG A 1263 -6.12 84.70 -11.68
N SER A 1264 -5.05 85.48 -11.48
CA SER A 1264 -3.69 84.93 -11.27
C SER A 1264 -3.60 84.12 -9.98
N PHE A 1265 -4.18 84.61 -8.88
CA PHE A 1265 -4.19 83.92 -7.60
C PHE A 1265 -4.95 82.60 -7.67
N VAL A 1266 -6.16 82.59 -8.24
CA VAL A 1266 -6.95 81.36 -8.44
C VAL A 1266 -6.16 80.34 -9.26
N LYS A 1267 -5.52 80.76 -10.35
CA LYS A 1267 -4.76 79.85 -11.21
C LYS A 1267 -3.58 79.20 -10.49
N ARG A 1268 -2.92 79.94 -9.60
CA ARG A 1268 -1.81 79.46 -8.76
C ARG A 1268 -2.26 78.62 -7.58
N ALA A 1269 -3.30 79.07 -6.86
CA ALA A 1269 -3.76 78.44 -5.64
C ALA A 1269 -4.59 77.18 -5.92
N MET A 1270 -5.44 77.16 -6.94
CA MET A 1270 -6.38 76.06 -7.17
C MET A 1270 -5.80 74.97 -8.08
N PHE A 1271 -6.17 73.72 -7.83
CA PHE A 1271 -5.85 72.57 -8.67
C PHE A 1271 -6.91 72.32 -9.75
N PRO A 1272 -6.64 71.49 -10.79
CA PRO A 1272 -7.57 71.23 -11.90
C PRO A 1272 -9.02 70.94 -11.52
N ALA A 1273 -9.25 70.12 -10.48
CA ALA A 1273 -10.60 69.74 -10.07
C ALA A 1273 -11.32 70.75 -9.16
N GLU A 1274 -10.68 71.89 -8.82
CA GLU A 1274 -11.20 72.84 -7.83
C GLU A 1274 -11.75 74.13 -8.42
N ARG A 1275 -11.54 74.38 -9.73
CA ARG A 1275 -11.85 75.69 -10.34
C ARG A 1275 -12.56 75.59 -11.68
N PRO A 1276 -13.44 76.55 -12.00
CA PRO A 1276 -13.97 76.71 -13.35
C PRO A 1276 -12.87 77.09 -14.37
N TYR A 1277 -13.17 76.90 -15.65
CA TYR A 1277 -12.35 77.42 -16.74
C TYR A 1277 -12.59 78.92 -16.92
N PHE A 1278 -11.58 79.75 -16.71
CA PHE A 1278 -11.67 81.21 -16.85
C PHE A 1278 -10.89 81.78 -18.04
N GLY A 1279 -10.31 80.91 -18.89
CA GLY A 1279 -9.36 81.27 -19.96
C GLY A 1279 -7.93 80.95 -19.62
#